data_AF-A0AAC8TFB7-F1
#
_entry.id   AF-A0AAC8TFB7-F1
#
_cell.length_a   1.000
_cell.length_b   1.000
_cell.length_c   1.000
_cell.angle_alpha   90.00
_cell.angle_beta   90.00
_cell.angle_gamma   90.00
#
_symmetry.space_group_name_H-M   'P 1'
#
loop_
_entity.id
_entity.type
_entity.pdbx_description
1 polymer ?
#
loop_
_entity_poly.entity_id
_entity_poly.type
_entity_poly.pdbx_seq_one_letter_code
_entity_poly.pdbx_strand_id
1 'polypeptide(L)'
;MNRRSSRIWSGWLGVALALVACGPGVEAEPGLNGLPATATVSAPLMATAQYDTALKVPLCAGSAAGCDSGSLVNGRAAAGPELNAPNTLAGSTCADGVYGSYHVDESLDRVRIFTTDGTDLAPGKTVSVEATVWAYSSFSADKLDLYHAADARAPSWSYLTTLTPAAAGAQTLTYRYTLPAGGPVQAVRAAFRYGGAASPCTTGSFDDRDDLAFSVSAPPPPTPKQRLSKGTSYFTVALRDDGTVWSWGYNDYGQLGDGTSSRRYSPVQVLGLTQVSTLDAGGSFSLAAKQDGTVWSWGTNDFGQLGDGTTVVRRSPVQVQGLTDVVAVSGGGLHSLALKRDGTVWSWGYNVHGELGDGTLANRSTPVQVQGLTGVASISAGTTVSLALRNDGTVWAWGSNSSGQLGNGSTVQQSTTPVQVSGLTGVVSISAGYYYALALKGDGSLWSWGYNTYGHLGDGTTTNRFTPVQVQGLTGVRSMAAGDSFVLALQQDGTAWSWGSNTYGERGDGTTTPRTTPGQMPGLTGATFVAAGSSSSAALTGTGEVWGWGNNNNGELGDGTTTQRLTPVRALFNTSGVAMAVAAGERHVVTLKPDGTLWAWGDNLRGQVGSGSTQSQQPSPVRLTGLSGVKAIAAGSEHTLALQQDGSLWGWGNSANGQLGNGSTASPRVPVRNTLLSGVTAIAARGLHSLALKQDGTVWAWGANFYGEVGNGTTSSGVSSAVQVPVLASMTAVAAGENHSLALRQDGTVWGWGYNGSGQLGDGTTTGRTSPVQVSGLSGVTALAAGNGHSLALKSDGSVWAWGSNGSGQLGDGTASSRSLPTQVQGLTGIVKIAAGGSHSLAVRGDGTLWVWGDNSSGQLGEGTTSTRFLPVQVTGLASAVASITAYNDTSMAALADGTLRGWGSGARGHLADGANLSLTPVAPSGLGTALSVKAGGEHGLALMNDGTVRAWGFNQYGQLGDGVGGLNRATPVPVQGLSTVTAIAAGASHSLARKQDGTVWSWGSNDYGKLGDGSTVYSRASPVQVLGLSTITAITAGTHHSLALKQDGTVWAWGSNSSGQLGDGTTVNRNAPVQVQGLTNVVAIAAGYYHSLAVQQDGTVWAWGSNTSGQFGDGTTTSRSTPGLVPGLPAASTVAAGSFFSLFLLADGTVRASGYGFSGQLGDGTTTSRSTPVLVQGLSGVTAIAAGDSFSLALKGDGTAWAWGQNTSGQLGDGTSADRYAPVQLQGLGSVTGISGGSLHTLVLGQGGLVRTVGANTSGQLGDGRPLVRLTPLLVAVP
;
A
#
# COMPACT_ATOMS: atom_id res chain seq x y z
N MET A 1 63.25 -48.00 25.59
CA MET A 1 63.56 -47.77 24.16
C MET A 1 62.32 -48.11 23.32
N ASN A 2 62.10 -47.41 22.19
CA ASN A 2 61.36 -47.86 21.00
C ASN A 2 59.98 -48.57 21.12
N ARG A 3 58.87 -47.84 20.84
CA ARG A 3 58.03 -47.91 19.60
C ARG A 3 56.50 -47.73 19.81
N ARG A 4 55.89 -46.89 18.95
CA ARG A 4 54.44 -46.78 18.59
C ARG A 4 53.51 -46.33 19.77
N SER A 5 52.33 -45.71 19.57
CA SER A 5 51.56 -45.34 18.36
C SER A 5 50.98 -43.91 18.47
N SER A 6 50.39 -43.37 17.40
CA SER A 6 49.90 -41.98 17.26
C SER A 6 48.39 -41.76 17.49
N ARG A 7 47.95 -40.56 17.95
CA ARG A 7 46.62 -39.96 17.66
C ARG A 7 46.46 -38.48 18.09
N ILE A 8 45.61 -37.76 17.33
CA ILE A 8 44.63 -36.69 17.74
C ILE A 8 45.02 -35.17 17.82
N TRP A 9 44.40 -34.38 16.89
CA TRP A 9 43.77 -33.02 16.97
C TRP A 9 44.63 -31.75 17.23
N SER A 10 44.28 -30.51 16.79
CA SER A 10 43.28 -29.89 15.84
C SER A 10 43.61 -28.36 15.71
N GLY A 11 43.04 -27.46 14.86
CA GLY A 11 41.99 -27.45 13.81
C GLY A 11 41.52 -25.98 13.49
N TRP A 12 40.58 -25.77 12.53
CA TRP A 12 39.88 -24.50 12.15
C TRP A 12 40.71 -23.37 11.46
N LEU A 13 40.23 -22.60 10.44
CA LEU A 13 39.11 -22.75 9.47
C LEU A 13 39.34 -21.85 8.21
N GLY A 14 38.78 -22.21 7.03
CA GLY A 14 38.68 -21.41 5.79
C GLY A 14 37.92 -22.20 4.67
N VAL A 15 37.67 -21.75 3.43
CA VAL A 15 37.88 -20.48 2.66
C VAL A 15 36.78 -20.39 1.56
N ALA A 16 36.54 -19.23 0.91
CA ALA A 16 35.56 -19.03 -0.19
C ALA A 16 36.19 -18.95 -1.62
N LEU A 17 35.44 -19.23 -2.69
CA LEU A 17 35.83 -18.99 -4.11
C LEU A 17 34.63 -18.96 -5.09
N ALA A 18 34.83 -18.60 -6.37
CA ALA A 18 33.79 -18.50 -7.42
C ALA A 18 34.33 -18.63 -8.88
N LEU A 19 33.40 -18.72 -9.87
CA LEU A 19 33.56 -18.65 -11.35
C LEU A 19 34.18 -19.88 -12.08
N VAL A 20 33.86 -20.24 -13.34
CA VAL A 20 32.71 -19.98 -14.26
C VAL A 20 32.80 -20.89 -15.52
N ALA A 21 31.69 -21.30 -16.16
CA ALA A 21 31.68 -21.95 -17.50
C ALA A 21 30.28 -21.94 -18.22
N CYS A 22 30.27 -22.29 -19.51
CA CYS A 22 29.10 -22.68 -20.35
C CYS A 22 29.16 -24.22 -20.62
N GLY A 23 28.23 -24.92 -21.31
CA GLY A 23 27.05 -24.55 -22.12
C GLY A 23 26.14 -25.79 -22.41
N PRO A 24 25.12 -25.70 -23.29
CA PRO A 24 23.92 -26.55 -23.19
C PRO A 24 23.86 -27.80 -24.08
N GLY A 25 22.97 -28.74 -23.71
CA GLY A 25 22.48 -29.86 -24.51
C GLY A 25 21.16 -30.43 -23.93
N VAL A 26 20.28 -30.95 -24.77
CA VAL A 26 18.94 -31.46 -24.40
C VAL A 26 18.79 -32.90 -24.91
N GLU A 27 18.32 -33.82 -24.06
CA GLU A 27 17.41 -34.96 -24.35
C GLU A 27 17.42 -35.96 -23.18
N ALA A 28 16.25 -36.29 -22.61
CA ALA A 28 16.05 -37.46 -21.73
C ALA A 28 14.56 -37.76 -21.48
N GLU A 29 14.04 -38.80 -22.15
CA GLU A 29 12.82 -39.54 -21.77
C GLU A 29 12.96 -40.99 -22.32
N PRO A 30 12.28 -42.00 -21.74
CA PRO A 30 12.08 -42.29 -20.32
C PRO A 30 12.53 -43.73 -19.96
N GLY A 31 12.59 -44.15 -18.69
CA GLY A 31 12.92 -45.55 -18.39
C GLY A 31 13.17 -46.02 -16.95
N LEU A 32 12.09 -46.20 -16.18
CA LEU A 32 11.81 -47.31 -15.24
C LEU A 32 12.90 -47.90 -14.28
N ASN A 33 12.49 -47.97 -13.00
CA ASN A 33 12.71 -49.07 -12.03
C ASN A 33 14.09 -49.28 -11.37
N GLY A 34 14.25 -48.70 -10.17
CA GLY A 34 13.97 -49.48 -8.95
C GLY A 34 15.15 -50.00 -8.11
N LEU A 35 15.31 -49.43 -6.91
CA LEU A 35 15.42 -50.09 -5.58
C LEU A 35 15.28 -48.99 -4.49
N PRO A 36 14.87 -49.31 -3.25
CA PRO A 36 14.41 -48.30 -2.28
C PRO A 36 15.56 -47.58 -1.56
N ALA A 37 15.43 -46.27 -1.38
CA ALA A 37 16.27 -45.50 -0.47
C ALA A 37 15.83 -45.72 0.99
N THR A 38 16.74 -46.19 1.84
CA THR A 38 16.53 -46.32 3.29
C THR A 38 16.55 -44.95 3.97
N ALA A 39 15.38 -44.32 4.07
CA ALA A 39 15.20 -43.14 4.90
C ALA A 39 15.47 -43.48 6.37
N THR A 40 16.46 -42.84 6.98
CA THR A 40 16.73 -42.94 8.42
C THR A 40 15.71 -42.08 9.16
N VAL A 41 14.61 -42.72 9.59
CA VAL A 41 13.62 -42.11 10.46
C VAL A 41 14.31 -41.74 11.78
N SER A 42 14.36 -40.44 12.11
CA SER A 42 14.74 -40.01 13.45
C SER A 42 13.75 -40.59 14.45
N ALA A 43 14.24 -41.26 15.49
CA ALA A 43 13.37 -41.83 16.52
C ALA A 43 12.50 -40.72 17.14
N PRO A 44 11.21 -40.98 17.42
CA PRO A 44 10.33 -39.99 18.02
C PRO A 44 10.85 -39.56 19.39
N LEU A 45 10.63 -38.28 19.74
CA LEU A 45 11.18 -37.67 20.94
C LEU A 45 10.41 -38.15 22.18
N MET A 46 10.81 -39.29 22.73
CA MET A 46 10.29 -39.84 23.99
C MET A 46 10.80 -39.01 25.18
N ALA A 47 9.89 -38.42 25.96
CA ALA A 47 10.23 -37.81 27.23
C ALA A 47 10.43 -38.90 28.30
N THR A 48 11.50 -38.76 29.09
CA THR A 48 11.69 -39.56 30.31
C THR A 48 11.03 -38.83 31.47
N ALA A 49 10.18 -39.54 32.23
CA ALA A 49 9.47 -38.98 33.36
C ALA A 49 10.39 -38.64 34.54
N GLN A 50 9.97 -37.68 35.35
CA GLN A 50 10.53 -37.40 36.67
C GLN A 50 9.41 -37.51 37.71
N TYR A 51 9.74 -37.89 38.95
CA TYR A 51 8.73 -38.01 40.00
C TYR A 51 8.22 -36.62 40.43
N ASP A 52 6.94 -36.34 40.20
CA ASP A 52 6.29 -35.10 40.60
C ASP A 52 5.75 -35.24 42.03
N THR A 53 6.31 -34.46 42.95
CA THR A 53 5.95 -34.52 44.39
C THR A 53 4.56 -33.98 44.74
N ALA A 54 3.89 -33.26 43.83
CA ALA A 54 2.55 -32.73 44.05
C ALA A 54 1.46 -33.67 43.53
N LEU A 55 1.69 -34.33 42.38
CA LEU A 55 0.85 -35.39 41.84
C LEU A 55 1.17 -36.78 42.44
N LYS A 56 2.34 -36.96 43.05
CA LYS A 56 2.88 -38.23 43.61
C LYS A 56 3.17 -39.34 42.59
N VAL A 57 3.46 -38.97 41.34
CA VAL A 57 3.62 -39.92 40.22
C VAL A 57 4.79 -39.53 39.31
N PRO A 58 5.33 -40.46 38.51
CA PRO A 58 6.11 -40.12 37.33
C PRO A 58 5.33 -39.20 36.37
N LEU A 59 5.92 -38.06 36.05
CA LEU A 59 5.37 -37.06 35.13
C LEU A 59 6.37 -36.74 33.99
N CYS A 60 5.90 -36.75 32.76
CA CYS A 60 6.58 -36.05 31.65
C CYS A 60 6.03 -34.62 31.50
N ALA A 61 6.85 -33.63 31.87
CA ALA A 61 6.56 -32.21 31.70
C ALA A 61 6.96 -31.72 30.31
N GLY A 62 6.04 -31.04 29.61
CA GLY A 62 6.25 -30.52 28.26
C GLY A 62 5.74 -31.43 27.14
N SER A 63 5.57 -30.84 25.96
CA SER A 63 5.04 -31.52 24.77
C SER A 63 6.06 -32.51 24.20
N ALA A 64 5.65 -33.75 23.95
CA ALA A 64 6.50 -34.83 23.43
C ALA A 64 5.68 -35.91 22.74
N ALA A 65 6.32 -36.70 21.87
CA ALA A 65 5.69 -37.81 21.14
C ALA A 65 5.32 -39.01 22.02
N GLY A 66 5.91 -39.09 23.21
CA GLY A 66 5.57 -40.08 24.22
C GLY A 66 6.19 -39.76 25.57
N CYS A 67 5.71 -40.46 26.59
CA CYS A 67 6.19 -40.42 27.97
C CYS A 67 6.61 -41.82 28.44
N ASP A 68 7.70 -41.88 29.19
CA ASP A 68 8.34 -43.13 29.62
C ASP A 68 8.75 -43.01 31.11
N SER A 69 8.16 -43.84 31.97
CA SER A 69 8.47 -43.90 33.41
C SER A 69 9.92 -44.29 33.74
N GLY A 70 10.65 -44.85 32.76
CA GLY A 70 12.05 -45.26 32.91
C GLY A 70 12.22 -46.45 33.86
N SER A 71 12.45 -46.14 35.15
CA SER A 71 12.64 -47.12 36.24
C SER A 71 12.05 -46.63 37.58
N LEU A 72 11.18 -45.61 37.55
CA LEU A 72 10.54 -45.05 38.75
C LEU A 72 9.48 -45.98 39.35
N VAL A 73 9.03 -46.96 38.55
CA VAL A 73 7.87 -47.86 38.71
C VAL A 73 8.33 -49.32 38.61
N ASN A 74 9.43 -49.63 39.31
CA ASN A 74 10.17 -50.87 39.12
C ASN A 74 10.09 -51.77 40.36
N GLY A 75 9.23 -52.78 40.28
CA GLY A 75 8.83 -53.65 41.38
C GLY A 75 7.71 -53.03 42.22
N ARG A 76 7.09 -53.88 43.06
CA ARG A 76 5.91 -53.55 43.87
C ARG A 76 6.26 -53.12 45.29
N ALA A 77 5.92 -51.91 45.68
CA ALA A 77 6.06 -51.38 47.04
C ALA A 77 7.47 -51.63 47.65
N ALA A 78 7.55 -52.28 48.81
CA ALA A 78 8.83 -52.64 49.44
C ALA A 78 9.50 -53.88 48.82
N ALA A 79 8.87 -54.53 47.84
CA ALA A 79 9.35 -55.72 47.13
C ALA A 79 9.94 -55.35 45.76
N GLY A 80 10.74 -54.28 45.71
CA GLY A 80 11.46 -53.83 44.53
C GLY A 80 12.30 -52.56 44.78
N PRO A 81 13.04 -52.06 43.78
CA PRO A 81 13.71 -50.75 43.82
C PRO A 81 12.75 -49.55 43.66
N GLU A 82 11.47 -49.68 44.02
CA GLU A 82 10.41 -48.70 43.78
C GLU A 82 10.44 -47.53 44.78
N LEU A 83 11.34 -46.56 44.54
CA LEU A 83 11.70 -45.52 45.51
C LEU A 83 10.53 -44.63 46.01
N ASN A 84 9.42 -44.54 45.27
CA ASN A 84 8.30 -43.63 45.59
C ASN A 84 6.93 -44.33 45.59
N ALA A 85 6.90 -45.61 45.97
CA ALA A 85 5.67 -46.40 46.11
C ALA A 85 4.55 -45.67 46.87
N PRO A 86 3.29 -45.73 46.40
CA PRO A 86 2.74 -46.57 45.33
C PRO A 86 2.78 -45.94 43.92
N ASN A 87 3.52 -44.85 43.69
CA ASN A 87 3.48 -44.09 42.42
C ASN A 87 2.06 -43.79 41.84
N THR A 88 1.04 -43.62 42.71
CA THR A 88 -0.33 -43.28 42.30
C THR A 88 -0.73 -41.84 42.62
N LEU A 89 -1.66 -41.31 41.81
CA LEU A 89 -2.08 -39.91 41.83
C LEU A 89 -2.58 -39.44 43.21
N ALA A 90 -2.13 -38.25 43.61
CA ALA A 90 -2.42 -37.64 44.89
C ALA A 90 -3.93 -37.59 45.20
N GLY A 91 -4.32 -38.22 46.32
CA GLY A 91 -5.72 -38.42 46.72
C GLY A 91 -6.24 -39.83 46.48
N SER A 92 -5.51 -40.67 45.72
CA SER A 92 -5.81 -42.10 45.63
C SER A 92 -5.59 -42.78 47.00
N THR A 93 -6.55 -43.58 47.45
CA THR A 93 -6.49 -44.38 48.69
C THR A 93 -6.00 -45.80 48.41
N CYS A 94 -5.26 -46.00 47.33
CA CYS A 94 -5.02 -47.31 46.72
C CYS A 94 -3.52 -47.62 46.80
N ALA A 95 -3.15 -48.50 47.73
CA ALA A 95 -1.78 -48.90 48.02
C ALA A 95 -1.62 -50.43 47.87
N ASP A 96 -0.43 -50.85 47.44
CA ASP A 96 -0.24 -52.11 46.69
C ASP A 96 -0.09 -53.35 47.57
N GLY A 97 0.02 -54.50 46.89
CA GLY A 97 0.26 -55.79 47.51
C GLY A 97 1.54 -55.80 48.33
N VAL A 98 1.39 -55.90 49.65
CA VAL A 98 2.53 -55.92 50.61
C VAL A 98 3.22 -57.28 50.74
N TYR A 99 2.86 -58.26 49.91
CA TYR A 99 3.42 -59.61 49.92
C TYR A 99 4.10 -59.95 48.60
N GLY A 100 5.01 -60.93 48.64
CA GLY A 100 5.78 -61.41 47.49
C GLY A 100 7.23 -60.92 47.47
N SER A 101 7.98 -61.35 46.45
CA SER A 101 9.40 -61.05 46.23
C SER A 101 9.66 -60.50 44.83
N TYR A 102 10.56 -59.51 44.72
CA TYR A 102 10.97 -58.90 43.46
C TYR A 102 11.42 -59.94 42.43
N HIS A 103 10.86 -59.87 41.22
CA HIS A 103 11.14 -60.79 40.11
C HIS A 103 10.98 -62.29 40.46
N VAL A 104 10.03 -62.58 41.35
CA VAL A 104 9.49 -63.92 41.59
C VAL A 104 7.98 -63.89 41.37
N ASP A 105 7.30 -63.00 42.11
CA ASP A 105 5.85 -62.77 42.07
C ASP A 105 5.54 -61.58 41.16
N GLU A 106 4.26 -61.24 41.02
CA GLU A 106 3.76 -60.22 40.08
C GLU A 106 4.41 -58.84 40.32
N SER A 107 4.84 -58.13 39.27
CA SER A 107 5.17 -56.70 39.38
C SER A 107 4.94 -55.93 38.09
N LEU A 108 4.87 -54.60 38.21
CA LEU A 108 5.16 -53.64 37.17
C LEU A 108 6.66 -53.28 37.24
N ASP A 109 7.27 -53.12 36.07
CA ASP A 109 8.69 -52.76 35.91
C ASP A 109 8.86 -51.41 35.18
N ARG A 110 7.88 -51.04 34.35
CA ARG A 110 7.87 -49.85 33.49
C ARG A 110 6.49 -49.59 32.88
N VAL A 111 5.99 -48.35 32.92
CA VAL A 111 4.85 -47.88 32.11
C VAL A 111 5.33 -46.87 31.05
N ARG A 112 4.74 -46.92 29.84
CA ARG A 112 4.98 -45.98 28.73
C ARG A 112 3.69 -45.64 28.00
N ILE A 113 3.64 -44.45 27.38
CA ILE A 113 2.61 -44.07 26.41
C ILE A 113 3.25 -43.27 25.25
N PHE A 114 2.90 -43.57 24.01
CA PHE A 114 3.43 -42.86 22.82
C PHE A 114 2.48 -42.88 21.63
N THR A 115 2.55 -41.86 20.76
CA THR A 115 1.79 -41.86 19.50
C THR A 115 2.35 -42.86 18.50
N THR A 116 1.48 -43.44 17.66
CA THR A 116 1.93 -44.34 16.59
C THR A 116 2.47 -43.61 15.36
N ASP A 117 2.34 -42.29 15.29
CA ASP A 117 2.82 -41.45 14.18
C ASP A 117 4.07 -40.61 14.51
N GLY A 118 4.57 -40.68 15.75
CA GLY A 118 5.76 -39.97 16.21
C GLY A 118 5.58 -38.47 16.42
N THR A 119 4.35 -37.96 16.37
CA THR A 119 4.01 -36.56 16.72
C THR A 119 3.56 -36.45 18.18
N ASP A 120 3.45 -35.23 18.72
CA ASP A 120 3.13 -35.04 20.14
C ASP A 120 1.80 -35.67 20.59
N LEU A 121 1.77 -36.14 21.85
CA LEU A 121 0.57 -36.65 22.52
C LEU A 121 -0.55 -35.58 22.50
N ALA A 122 -1.62 -35.84 21.76
CA ALA A 122 -2.75 -34.92 21.55
C ALA A 122 -4.08 -35.67 21.52
N PRO A 123 -5.21 -35.06 21.92
CA PRO A 123 -6.53 -35.69 21.79
C PRO A 123 -6.84 -36.07 20.34
N GLY A 124 -7.48 -37.22 20.14
CA GLY A 124 -7.76 -37.80 18.83
C GLY A 124 -6.61 -38.59 18.21
N LYS A 125 -5.40 -38.59 18.79
CA LYS A 125 -4.28 -39.44 18.34
C LYS A 125 -4.46 -40.89 18.74
N THR A 126 -4.08 -41.81 17.86
CA THR A 126 -3.84 -43.21 18.24
C THR A 126 -2.54 -43.29 19.04
N VAL A 127 -2.66 -43.74 20.28
CA VAL A 127 -1.54 -43.94 21.21
C VAL A 127 -1.41 -45.42 21.57
N SER A 128 -0.18 -45.88 21.76
CA SER A 128 0.13 -47.17 22.36
C SER A 128 0.49 -46.95 23.82
N VAL A 129 -0.15 -47.69 24.73
CA VAL A 129 0.27 -47.83 26.14
C VAL A 129 1.00 -49.16 26.25
N GLU A 130 2.15 -49.15 26.92
CA GLU A 130 2.94 -50.34 27.18
C GLU A 130 3.26 -50.42 28.66
N ALA A 131 2.98 -51.57 29.28
CA ALA A 131 3.50 -51.90 30.60
C ALA A 131 4.45 -53.09 30.48
N THR A 132 5.68 -52.93 30.96
CA THR A 132 6.55 -54.06 31.29
C THR A 132 6.10 -54.59 32.64
N VAL A 133 5.75 -55.89 32.69
CA VAL A 133 5.31 -56.62 33.88
C VAL A 133 6.23 -57.81 34.12
N TRP A 134 6.41 -58.21 35.37
CA TRP A 134 6.97 -59.52 35.72
C TRP A 134 5.83 -60.46 36.09
N ALA A 135 5.57 -61.49 35.29
CA ALA A 135 4.50 -62.47 35.57
C ALA A 135 4.99 -63.63 36.45
N TYR A 136 4.15 -64.14 37.36
CA TYR A 136 4.50 -65.26 38.24
C TYR A 136 4.67 -66.57 37.47
N SER A 137 5.33 -67.56 38.08
CA SER A 137 5.64 -68.87 37.47
C SER A 137 4.43 -69.60 36.85
N SER A 138 3.21 -69.36 37.34
CA SER A 138 1.96 -69.94 36.83
C SER A 138 1.01 -68.95 36.13
N PHE A 139 1.51 -67.78 35.71
CA PHE A 139 0.99 -66.59 34.99
C PHE A 139 -0.46 -66.48 34.45
N SER A 140 -1.16 -67.59 34.27
CA SER A 140 -2.55 -67.70 33.81
C SER A 140 -3.57 -66.94 34.66
N ALA A 141 -3.30 -66.73 35.95
CA ALA A 141 -4.14 -65.95 36.86
C ALA A 141 -3.92 -64.45 36.69
N ASP A 142 -2.70 -64.03 36.36
CA ASP A 142 -2.19 -62.67 36.35
C ASP A 142 -2.85 -61.84 35.24
N LYS A 143 -3.27 -60.60 35.56
CA LYS A 143 -3.98 -59.73 34.62
C LYS A 143 -3.45 -58.31 34.71
N LEU A 144 -3.14 -57.71 33.57
CA LEU A 144 -2.86 -56.28 33.45
C LEU A 144 -4.15 -55.56 33.05
N ASP A 145 -4.78 -54.87 33.98
CA ASP A 145 -5.80 -53.89 33.64
C ASP A 145 -5.13 -52.57 33.25
N LEU A 146 -5.66 -51.92 32.22
CA LEU A 146 -5.25 -50.57 31.81
C LEU A 146 -6.42 -49.59 31.94
N TYR A 147 -6.15 -48.39 32.46
CA TYR A 147 -7.11 -47.30 32.57
C TYR A 147 -6.50 -45.99 32.04
N HIS A 148 -7.34 -45.04 31.66
CA HIS A 148 -6.94 -43.63 31.49
C HIS A 148 -7.72 -42.72 32.45
N ALA A 149 -7.14 -41.58 32.79
CA ALA A 149 -7.81 -40.47 33.44
C ALA A 149 -7.61 -39.20 32.60
N ALA A 150 -8.72 -38.56 32.23
CA ALA A 150 -8.73 -37.37 31.38
C ALA A 150 -8.22 -36.09 32.08
N ASP A 151 -7.96 -36.11 33.39
CA ASP A 151 -7.22 -35.08 34.11
C ASP A 151 -6.45 -35.73 35.26
N ALA A 152 -5.13 -35.59 35.31
CA ALA A 152 -4.28 -36.12 36.38
C ALA A 152 -4.48 -35.38 37.72
N ARG A 153 -5.04 -34.17 37.72
CA ARG A 153 -5.31 -33.37 38.94
C ARG A 153 -6.67 -33.69 39.58
N ALA A 154 -7.56 -34.37 38.84
CA ALA A 154 -8.87 -34.80 39.30
C ALA A 154 -9.25 -36.15 38.63
N PRO A 155 -8.53 -37.25 38.93
CA PRO A 155 -8.60 -38.47 38.13
C PRO A 155 -9.94 -39.22 38.25
N SER A 156 -10.65 -39.28 37.13
CA SER A 156 -11.78 -40.19 36.91
C SER A 156 -11.33 -41.33 35.99
N TRP A 157 -11.09 -42.51 36.55
CA TRP A 157 -10.53 -43.64 35.82
C TRP A 157 -11.55 -44.34 34.91
N SER A 158 -11.26 -44.37 33.61
CA SER A 158 -11.99 -45.10 32.59
C SER A 158 -11.20 -46.32 32.12
N TYR A 159 -11.80 -47.50 32.24
CA TYR A 159 -11.21 -48.78 31.83
C TYR A 159 -10.98 -48.85 30.32
N LEU A 160 -9.80 -49.32 29.93
CA LEU A 160 -9.40 -49.54 28.53
C LEU A 160 -9.47 -51.02 28.15
N THR A 161 -8.78 -51.89 28.89
CA THR A 161 -8.70 -53.33 28.59
C THR A 161 -8.15 -54.14 29.77
N THR A 162 -8.26 -55.47 29.68
CA THR A 162 -7.48 -56.44 30.46
C THR A 162 -6.58 -57.22 29.50
N LEU A 163 -5.28 -57.26 29.75
CA LEU A 163 -4.31 -58.12 29.05
C LEU A 163 -3.87 -59.27 29.96
N THR A 164 -3.45 -60.39 29.37
CA THR A 164 -2.91 -61.56 30.08
C THR A 164 -1.51 -61.85 29.55
N PRO A 165 -0.49 -62.05 30.41
CA PRO A 165 0.83 -62.49 29.98
C PRO A 165 0.77 -63.88 29.31
N ALA A 166 1.69 -64.13 28.38
CA ALA A 166 1.77 -65.37 27.60
C ALA A 166 2.79 -66.38 28.17
N ALA A 167 3.57 -65.98 29.16
CA ALA A 167 4.59 -66.77 29.85
C ALA A 167 4.79 -66.25 31.29
N ALA A 168 5.71 -66.87 32.04
CA ALA A 168 6.24 -66.31 33.28
C ALA A 168 7.41 -65.35 33.03
N GLY A 169 7.71 -64.47 33.99
CA GLY A 169 8.80 -63.49 33.93
C GLY A 169 8.49 -62.23 33.12
N ALA A 170 9.53 -61.40 32.94
CA ALA A 170 9.44 -60.09 32.28
C ALA A 170 8.82 -60.13 30.87
N GLN A 171 7.72 -59.41 30.68
CA GLN A 171 7.02 -59.23 29.41
C GLN A 171 6.57 -57.78 29.25
N THR A 172 6.51 -57.28 28.02
CA THR A 172 5.85 -55.99 27.72
C THR A 172 4.51 -56.26 27.07
N LEU A 173 3.45 -55.75 27.68
CA LEU A 173 2.07 -55.88 27.24
C LEU A 173 1.59 -54.53 26.69
N THR A 174 1.13 -54.53 25.43
CA THR A 174 0.80 -53.31 24.67
C THR A 174 -0.69 -53.25 24.35
N TYR A 175 -1.33 -52.10 24.59
CA TYR A 175 -2.67 -51.78 24.12
C TYR A 175 -2.68 -50.49 23.29
N ARG A 176 -3.62 -50.35 22.36
CA ARG A 176 -3.81 -49.13 21.57
C ARG A 176 -5.20 -48.56 21.75
N TYR A 177 -5.27 -47.26 21.99
CA TYR A 177 -6.52 -46.51 22.09
C TYR A 177 -6.37 -45.13 21.46
N THR A 178 -7.50 -44.46 21.22
CA THR A 178 -7.52 -43.04 20.83
C THR A 178 -7.47 -42.20 22.09
N LEU A 179 -6.45 -41.34 22.24
CA LEU A 179 -6.31 -40.46 23.39
C LEU A 179 -7.51 -39.48 23.45
N PRO A 180 -8.30 -39.44 24.52
CA PRO A 180 -9.50 -38.61 24.58
C PRO A 180 -9.21 -37.15 24.90
N ALA A 181 -10.23 -36.30 24.72
CA ALA A 181 -10.20 -34.92 25.19
C ALA A 181 -10.19 -34.87 26.72
N GLY A 182 -9.45 -33.92 27.29
CA GLY A 182 -9.22 -33.82 28.72
C GLY A 182 -8.41 -32.58 29.10
N GLY A 183 -7.95 -32.52 30.35
CA GLY A 183 -7.07 -31.49 30.86
C GLY A 183 -5.65 -31.52 30.24
N PRO A 184 -4.82 -30.50 30.51
CA PRO A 184 -3.48 -30.35 29.92
C PRO A 184 -2.46 -31.37 30.46
N VAL A 185 -2.79 -32.12 31.51
CA VAL A 185 -2.04 -33.29 31.99
C VAL A 185 -3.04 -34.42 32.16
N GLN A 186 -2.85 -35.51 31.43
CA GLN A 186 -3.63 -36.74 31.57
C GLN A 186 -2.77 -37.82 32.24
N ALA A 187 -3.38 -38.95 32.60
CA ALA A 187 -2.67 -40.10 33.12
C ALA A 187 -3.20 -41.43 32.56
N VAL A 188 -2.34 -42.44 32.57
CA VAL A 188 -2.72 -43.85 32.42
C VAL A 188 -2.34 -44.61 33.68
N ARG A 189 -3.19 -45.55 34.09
CA ARG A 189 -2.92 -46.50 35.17
C ARG A 189 -2.65 -47.87 34.59
N ALA A 190 -1.56 -48.48 35.01
CA ALA A 190 -1.38 -49.92 34.94
C ALA A 190 -1.80 -50.53 36.27
N ALA A 191 -2.56 -51.62 36.26
CA ALA A 191 -2.85 -52.40 37.45
C ALA A 191 -2.63 -53.88 37.14
N PHE A 192 -1.50 -54.43 37.63
CA PHE A 192 -1.13 -55.82 37.41
C PHE A 192 -1.50 -56.65 38.64
N ARG A 193 -2.48 -57.56 38.51
CA ARG A 193 -3.17 -58.22 39.63
C ARG A 193 -3.18 -59.74 39.51
N TYR A 194 -3.22 -60.42 40.66
CA TYR A 194 -3.39 -61.87 40.72
C TYR A 194 -4.88 -62.24 40.79
N GLY A 195 -5.47 -62.62 39.65
CA GLY A 195 -6.88 -63.03 39.57
C GLY A 195 -7.86 -61.90 39.88
N GLY A 196 -9.06 -62.23 40.37
CA GLY A 196 -10.10 -61.25 40.70
C GLY A 196 -10.78 -60.57 39.49
N ALA A 197 -11.51 -59.49 39.77
CA ALA A 197 -12.20 -58.66 38.77
C ALA A 197 -11.47 -57.33 38.58
N ALA A 198 -11.58 -56.76 37.37
CA ALA A 198 -10.91 -55.50 37.05
C ALA A 198 -11.47 -54.31 37.85
N SER A 199 -10.58 -53.51 38.44
CA SER A 199 -10.93 -52.31 39.21
C SER A 199 -9.81 -51.28 39.11
N PRO A 200 -10.12 -49.96 38.95
CA PRO A 200 -9.11 -48.91 39.05
C PRO A 200 -8.33 -48.96 40.36
N CYS A 201 -8.95 -49.52 41.43
CA CYS A 201 -8.29 -49.89 42.66
C CYS A 201 -8.64 -51.35 43.02
N THR A 202 -7.80 -52.26 42.55
CA THR A 202 -7.77 -53.68 42.95
C THR A 202 -7.37 -53.84 44.44
N THR A 203 -7.36 -55.05 45.01
CA THR A 203 -7.08 -55.26 46.46
C THR A 203 -6.39 -56.59 46.80
N GLY A 204 -5.82 -57.29 45.81
CA GLY A 204 -5.07 -58.52 46.03
C GLY A 204 -3.72 -58.28 46.71
N SER A 205 -3.28 -59.26 47.50
CA SER A 205 -2.02 -59.20 48.27
C SER A 205 -0.74 -59.07 47.45
N PHE A 206 -0.84 -59.28 46.13
CA PHE A 206 0.25 -59.22 45.15
C PHE A 206 -0.04 -58.20 44.03
N ASP A 207 -1.10 -57.41 44.13
CA ASP A 207 -1.47 -56.48 43.06
C ASP A 207 -0.53 -55.26 43.05
N ASP A 208 -0.03 -54.89 41.88
CA ASP A 208 0.91 -53.78 41.65
C ASP A 208 0.29 -52.69 40.75
N ARG A 209 0.52 -51.40 41.02
CA ARG A 209 -0.27 -50.32 40.39
C ARG A 209 0.40 -48.95 40.26
N ASP A 210 0.97 -48.68 39.10
CA ASP A 210 1.52 -47.37 38.78
C ASP A 210 0.58 -46.48 37.95
N ASP A 211 0.62 -45.18 38.25
CA ASP A 211 0.14 -44.13 37.36
C ASP A 211 1.30 -43.48 36.60
N LEU A 212 1.14 -43.27 35.29
CA LEU A 212 2.04 -42.42 34.50
C LEU A 212 1.29 -41.18 34.04
N ALA A 213 1.70 -40.01 34.53
CA ALA A 213 1.17 -38.72 34.10
C ALA A 213 1.99 -38.15 32.93
N PHE A 214 1.31 -37.49 32.00
CA PHE A 214 1.92 -36.91 30.82
C PHE A 214 1.23 -35.61 30.42
N SER A 215 2.04 -34.63 30.03
CA SER A 215 1.53 -33.40 29.41
C SER A 215 0.88 -33.76 28.07
N VAL A 216 -0.35 -33.30 27.86
CA VAL A 216 -1.06 -33.46 26.60
C VAL A 216 -1.01 -32.14 25.87
N SER A 217 -0.45 -32.16 24.66
CA SER A 217 -0.48 -31.00 23.77
C SER A 217 -1.94 -30.61 23.52
N ALA A 218 -2.24 -29.31 23.64
CA ALA A 218 -3.60 -28.82 23.45
C ALA A 218 -4.12 -29.33 22.10
N PRO A 219 -5.37 -29.85 22.03
CA PRO A 219 -5.89 -30.38 20.78
C PRO A 219 -5.72 -29.33 19.67
N PRO A 220 -5.29 -29.73 18.46
CA PRO A 220 -5.28 -28.79 17.34
C PRO A 220 -6.68 -28.20 17.25
N PRO A 221 -6.83 -26.86 17.29
CA PRO A 221 -8.13 -26.24 17.52
C PRO A 221 -9.13 -26.79 16.48
N PRO A 222 -10.38 -27.16 16.89
CA PRO A 222 -11.33 -27.88 16.04
C PRO A 222 -12.03 -26.97 15.02
N THR A 223 -11.19 -26.27 14.26
CA THR A 223 -11.40 -25.55 13.01
C THR A 223 -10.00 -25.21 12.48
N PRO A 224 -9.71 -25.30 11.17
CA PRO A 224 -8.59 -24.54 10.63
C PRO A 224 -8.84 -23.07 11.00
N LYS A 225 -7.91 -22.45 11.76
CA LYS A 225 -8.07 -21.08 12.29
C LYS A 225 -8.76 -20.21 11.27
N GLN A 226 -9.87 -19.57 11.64
CA GLN A 226 -10.69 -18.84 10.70
C GLN A 226 -9.95 -17.55 10.31
N ARG A 227 -9.14 -17.67 9.25
CA ARG A 227 -8.22 -16.63 8.76
C ARG A 227 -8.74 -15.93 7.51
N LEU A 228 -9.94 -16.31 7.09
CA LEU A 228 -10.77 -15.60 6.14
C LEU A 228 -12.23 -15.87 6.56
N SER A 229 -13.01 -14.84 6.84
CA SER A 229 -14.47 -14.92 7.04
C SER A 229 -15.17 -13.83 6.23
N LYS A 230 -16.46 -14.03 5.91
CA LYS A 230 -17.28 -13.06 5.17
C LYS A 230 -18.60 -12.83 5.91
N GLY A 231 -18.87 -11.58 6.25
CA GLY A 231 -20.15 -11.18 6.82
C GLY A 231 -21.22 -11.01 5.73
N THR A 232 -22.47 -11.32 6.06
CA THR A 232 -23.57 -11.40 5.08
C THR A 232 -23.83 -10.07 4.36
N SER A 233 -23.58 -8.93 5.02
CA SER A 233 -23.61 -7.60 4.39
C SER A 233 -22.33 -7.32 3.58
N TYR A 234 -22.02 -8.17 2.62
CA TYR A 234 -21.07 -7.98 1.51
C TYR A 234 -19.64 -7.57 1.92
N PHE A 235 -19.08 -8.17 2.97
CA PHE A 235 -17.72 -7.85 3.42
C PHE A 235 -16.92 -9.08 3.85
N THR A 236 -15.60 -8.89 3.98
CA THR A 236 -14.59 -9.92 4.24
C THR A 236 -13.62 -9.44 5.32
N VAL A 237 -13.16 -10.35 6.17
CA VAL A 237 -12.08 -10.16 7.16
C VAL A 237 -11.08 -11.29 7.06
N ALA A 238 -9.79 -11.01 7.28
CA ALA A 238 -8.70 -11.96 7.14
C ALA A 238 -7.63 -11.79 8.24
N LEU A 239 -7.00 -12.90 8.63
CA LEU A 239 -5.93 -12.94 9.64
C LEU A 239 -4.63 -13.39 9.00
N ARG A 240 -3.55 -12.62 9.15
CA ARG A 240 -2.22 -12.98 8.67
C ARG A 240 -1.45 -13.83 9.69
N ASP A 241 -0.35 -14.46 9.24
CA ASP A 241 0.55 -15.23 10.10
C ASP A 241 1.23 -14.39 11.20
N ASP A 242 1.41 -13.09 10.95
CA ASP A 242 1.90 -12.10 11.92
C ASP A 242 0.88 -11.73 13.03
N GLY A 243 -0.34 -12.28 12.98
CA GLY A 243 -1.40 -11.98 13.94
C GLY A 243 -2.08 -10.63 13.73
N THR A 244 -1.92 -9.99 12.56
CA THR A 244 -2.65 -8.77 12.17
C THR A 244 -3.94 -9.11 11.41
N VAL A 245 -4.98 -8.30 11.65
CA VAL A 245 -6.29 -8.43 11.01
C VAL A 245 -6.42 -7.44 9.84
N TRP A 246 -7.02 -7.89 8.76
CA TRP A 246 -7.28 -7.15 7.53
C TRP A 246 -8.75 -7.31 7.12
N SER A 247 -9.31 -6.38 6.36
CA SER A 247 -10.74 -6.32 6.08
C SER A 247 -11.06 -5.59 4.77
N TRP A 248 -12.10 -5.99 4.04
CA TRP A 248 -12.57 -5.30 2.82
C TRP A 248 -14.04 -5.60 2.50
N GLY A 249 -14.61 -4.86 1.55
CA GLY A 249 -16.01 -4.92 1.12
C GLY A 249 -16.85 -3.77 1.67
N TYR A 250 -18.15 -4.03 1.86
CA TYR A 250 -19.13 -3.08 2.36
C TYR A 250 -18.90 -2.72 3.85
N ASN A 251 -19.16 -1.47 4.23
CA ASN A 251 -18.71 -0.92 5.52
C ASN A 251 -19.67 0.12 6.13
N ASP A 252 -20.92 0.21 5.68
CA ASP A 252 -21.78 1.35 6.00
C ASP A 252 -22.10 1.46 7.52
N TYR A 253 -21.82 0.41 8.30
CA TYR A 253 -21.93 0.36 9.76
C TYR A 253 -20.58 0.24 10.50
N GLY A 254 -19.45 0.31 9.80
CA GLY A 254 -18.11 0.21 10.40
C GLY A 254 -17.59 -1.21 10.64
N GLN A 255 -18.22 -2.23 10.05
CA GLN A 255 -17.84 -3.65 10.17
C GLN A 255 -16.40 -3.99 9.77
N LEU A 256 -15.71 -3.11 9.03
CA LEU A 256 -14.30 -3.29 8.68
C LEU A 256 -13.35 -2.87 9.81
N GLY A 257 -13.77 -2.04 10.76
CA GLY A 257 -12.95 -1.71 11.95
C GLY A 257 -11.82 -0.70 11.69
N ASP A 258 -11.80 -0.09 10.50
CA ASP A 258 -10.78 0.85 10.05
C ASP A 258 -11.00 2.31 10.54
N GLY A 259 -11.95 2.51 11.48
CA GLY A 259 -12.38 3.81 11.98
C GLY A 259 -13.45 4.50 11.13
N THR A 260 -13.79 3.96 9.96
CA THR A 260 -14.72 4.59 9.01
C THR A 260 -16.07 3.89 8.95
N SER A 261 -16.96 4.41 8.09
CA SER A 261 -18.11 3.66 7.58
C SER A 261 -18.09 3.65 6.04
N SER A 262 -16.90 3.47 5.47
CA SER A 262 -16.62 3.63 4.03
C SER A 262 -16.16 2.32 3.43
N ARG A 263 -16.81 1.88 2.34
CA ARG A 263 -16.55 0.60 1.68
C ARG A 263 -15.11 0.54 1.14
N ARG A 264 -14.48 -0.64 1.22
CA ARG A 264 -13.08 -0.84 0.82
C ARG A 264 -12.98 -1.89 -0.27
N TYR A 265 -12.48 -1.50 -1.43
CA TYR A 265 -12.42 -2.32 -2.63
C TYR A 265 -11.11 -3.15 -2.70
N SER A 266 -10.36 -3.17 -1.60
CA SER A 266 -9.10 -3.90 -1.37
C SER A 266 -8.84 -4.03 0.14
N PRO A 267 -8.00 -5.00 0.60
CA PRO A 267 -7.75 -5.23 2.03
C PRO A 267 -7.08 -4.06 2.75
N VAL A 268 -7.78 -3.44 3.70
CA VAL A 268 -7.22 -2.49 4.69
C VAL A 268 -6.87 -3.23 5.99
N GLN A 269 -5.86 -2.77 6.73
CA GLN A 269 -5.51 -3.35 8.04
C GLN A 269 -6.40 -2.77 9.16
N VAL A 270 -6.89 -3.63 10.04
CA VAL A 270 -7.67 -3.26 11.23
C VAL A 270 -6.69 -2.86 12.34
N LEU A 271 -6.60 -1.55 12.59
CA LEU A 271 -5.61 -0.99 13.51
C LEU A 271 -6.00 -1.20 14.99
N GLY A 272 -5.01 -1.26 15.87
CA GLY A 272 -5.17 -1.58 17.30
C GLY A 272 -5.24 -3.09 17.62
N LEU A 273 -5.32 -3.96 16.60
CA LEU A 273 -5.32 -5.41 16.76
C LEU A 273 -4.01 -6.05 16.25
N THR A 274 -3.32 -6.68 17.19
CA THR A 274 -2.12 -7.52 17.00
C THR A 274 -2.25 -8.76 17.86
N GLN A 275 -1.50 -9.82 17.54
CA GLN A 275 -1.57 -11.12 18.23
C GLN A 275 -2.98 -11.73 18.24
N VAL A 276 -3.77 -11.49 17.19
CA VAL A 276 -5.07 -12.15 17.01
C VAL A 276 -4.85 -13.64 16.75
N SER A 277 -5.62 -14.48 17.44
CA SER A 277 -5.54 -15.94 17.40
C SER A 277 -6.56 -16.53 16.40
N THR A 278 -7.76 -15.95 16.33
CA THR A 278 -8.81 -16.21 15.33
C THR A 278 -9.78 -15.04 15.24
N LEU A 279 -10.55 -14.96 14.15
CA LEU A 279 -11.59 -13.94 13.93
C LEU A 279 -12.86 -14.54 13.30
N ASP A 280 -13.95 -13.79 13.29
CA ASP A 280 -15.16 -14.07 12.51
C ASP A 280 -15.91 -12.77 12.14
N ALA A 281 -16.85 -12.86 11.18
CA ALA A 281 -17.68 -11.75 10.71
C ALA A 281 -19.17 -12.13 10.74
N GLY A 282 -19.92 -11.44 11.61
CA GLY A 282 -21.37 -11.48 11.63
C GLY A 282 -22.02 -10.57 10.58
N GLY A 283 -23.33 -10.36 10.70
CA GLY A 283 -24.15 -9.75 9.63
C GLY A 283 -23.65 -8.39 9.14
N SER A 284 -23.38 -7.46 10.06
CA SER A 284 -22.71 -6.16 9.80
C SER A 284 -21.76 -5.78 10.95
N PHE A 285 -21.05 -6.76 11.49
CA PHE A 285 -20.03 -6.56 12.53
C PHE A 285 -19.00 -7.70 12.51
N SER A 286 -17.87 -7.50 13.16
CA SER A 286 -16.76 -8.44 13.23
C SER A 286 -16.30 -8.70 14.67
N LEU A 287 -15.70 -9.86 14.89
CA LEU A 287 -15.12 -10.30 16.16
C LEU A 287 -13.67 -10.78 15.95
N ALA A 288 -12.82 -10.56 16.94
CA ALA A 288 -11.48 -11.14 17.02
C ALA A 288 -11.15 -11.58 18.45
N ALA A 289 -10.61 -12.79 18.60
CA ALA A 289 -9.98 -13.24 19.85
C ALA A 289 -8.46 -13.05 19.75
N LYS A 290 -7.83 -12.61 20.83
CA LYS A 290 -6.36 -12.49 20.94
C LYS A 290 -5.74 -13.75 21.56
N GLN A 291 -4.42 -13.88 21.43
CA GLN A 291 -3.64 -14.93 22.08
C GLN A 291 -3.66 -14.81 23.63
N ASP A 292 -3.90 -13.61 24.16
CA ASP A 292 -4.14 -13.33 25.58
C ASP A 292 -5.53 -13.76 26.09
N GLY A 293 -6.41 -14.25 25.21
CA GLY A 293 -7.78 -14.69 25.54
C GLY A 293 -8.80 -13.56 25.67
N THR A 294 -8.45 -12.30 25.37
CA THR A 294 -9.41 -11.19 25.26
C THR A 294 -10.15 -11.21 23.92
N VAL A 295 -11.39 -10.70 23.91
CA VAL A 295 -12.21 -10.54 22.70
C VAL A 295 -12.37 -9.07 22.36
N TRP A 296 -12.35 -8.78 21.06
CA TRP A 296 -12.50 -7.45 20.48
C TRP A 296 -13.56 -7.48 19.38
N SER A 297 -14.33 -6.40 19.24
CA SER A 297 -15.53 -6.35 18.38
C SER A 297 -15.70 -4.97 17.72
N TRP A 298 -16.30 -4.91 16.54
CA TRP A 298 -16.59 -3.66 15.82
C TRP A 298 -17.66 -3.82 14.73
N GLY A 299 -18.41 -2.76 14.42
CA GLY A 299 -19.53 -2.72 13.46
C GLY A 299 -20.83 -2.22 14.08
N THR A 300 -21.97 -2.66 13.53
CA THR A 300 -23.32 -2.42 14.07
C THR A 300 -23.42 -2.88 15.52
N ASN A 301 -24.13 -2.13 16.37
CA ASN A 301 -24.32 -2.48 17.79
C ASN A 301 -25.75 -2.24 18.30
N ASP A 302 -26.73 -2.08 17.40
CA ASP A 302 -28.08 -1.59 17.74
C ASP A 302 -28.83 -2.46 18.77
N PHE A 303 -28.40 -3.72 18.94
CA PHE A 303 -28.94 -4.68 19.91
C PHE A 303 -27.90 -5.14 20.94
N GLY A 304 -26.72 -4.50 21.00
CA GLY A 304 -25.65 -4.82 21.92
C GLY A 304 -24.69 -5.92 21.44
N GLN A 305 -24.73 -6.30 20.15
CA GLN A 305 -23.97 -7.42 19.58
C GLN A 305 -22.44 -7.26 19.62
N LEU A 306 -21.91 -6.08 19.98
CA LEU A 306 -20.49 -5.89 20.24
C LEU A 306 -20.07 -6.24 21.67
N GLY A 307 -20.99 -6.35 22.64
CA GLY A 307 -20.69 -6.85 23.99
C GLY A 307 -19.90 -5.85 24.87
N ASP A 308 -19.90 -4.57 24.49
CA ASP A 308 -19.11 -3.50 25.10
C ASP A 308 -19.86 -2.75 26.21
N GLY A 309 -21.01 -3.27 26.65
CA GLY A 309 -21.94 -2.64 27.58
C GLY A 309 -22.93 -1.67 26.93
N THR A 310 -22.73 -1.29 25.67
CA THR A 310 -23.52 -0.26 24.97
C THR A 310 -24.37 -0.82 23.83
N THR A 311 -25.21 0.02 23.23
CA THR A 311 -25.81 -0.22 21.92
C THR A 311 -25.25 0.76 20.85
N VAL A 312 -24.01 1.21 21.03
CA VAL A 312 -23.36 2.24 20.19
C VAL A 312 -22.48 1.57 19.14
N VAL A 313 -22.76 1.85 17.86
CA VAL A 313 -21.96 1.39 16.70
C VAL A 313 -20.48 1.75 16.87
N ARG A 314 -19.58 0.78 16.74
CA ARG A 314 -18.13 1.00 16.91
C ARG A 314 -17.40 0.78 15.58
N ARG A 315 -16.88 1.85 14.99
CA ARG A 315 -16.14 1.80 13.72
C ARG A 315 -14.69 1.32 13.85
N SER A 316 -14.23 1.09 15.08
CA SER A 316 -12.91 0.53 15.41
C SER A 316 -13.06 -0.51 16.53
N PRO A 317 -12.14 -1.48 16.64
CA PRO A 317 -12.16 -2.50 17.69
C PRO A 317 -12.32 -1.93 19.10
N VAL A 318 -13.39 -2.31 19.78
CA VAL A 318 -13.55 -2.16 21.23
C VAL A 318 -13.31 -3.51 21.91
N GLN A 319 -12.74 -3.52 23.11
CA GLN A 319 -12.60 -4.75 23.89
C GLN A 319 -13.94 -5.12 24.53
N VAL A 320 -14.37 -6.37 24.35
CA VAL A 320 -15.55 -6.96 25.00
C VAL A 320 -15.25 -7.12 26.49
N GLN A 321 -16.11 -6.58 27.34
CA GLN A 321 -15.86 -6.51 28.79
C GLN A 321 -16.31 -7.81 29.49
N GLY A 322 -15.58 -8.22 30.53
CA GLY A 322 -15.90 -9.40 31.33
C GLY A 322 -15.50 -10.77 30.74
N LEU A 323 -14.83 -10.81 29.58
CA LEU A 323 -14.32 -12.04 28.98
C LEU A 323 -12.79 -12.15 29.03
N THR A 324 -12.33 -13.30 29.49
CA THR A 324 -10.95 -13.81 29.41
C THR A 324 -10.99 -15.26 28.91
N ASP A 325 -9.82 -15.81 28.57
CA ASP A 325 -9.62 -17.23 28.23
C ASP A 325 -10.46 -17.72 27.03
N VAL A 326 -10.87 -16.80 26.15
CA VAL A 326 -11.59 -17.14 24.93
C VAL A 326 -10.63 -17.74 23.90
N VAL A 327 -11.05 -18.88 23.32
CA VAL A 327 -10.28 -19.63 22.32
C VAL A 327 -10.92 -19.61 20.92
N ALA A 328 -12.23 -19.34 20.83
CA ALA A 328 -12.93 -19.10 19.57
C ALA A 328 -14.06 -18.07 19.73
N VAL A 329 -14.42 -17.42 18.64
CA VAL A 329 -15.56 -16.49 18.51
C VAL A 329 -16.34 -16.85 17.25
N SER A 330 -17.64 -16.55 17.22
CA SER A 330 -18.42 -16.57 15.98
C SER A 330 -19.51 -15.50 15.97
N GLY A 331 -19.70 -14.86 14.81
CA GLY A 331 -20.66 -13.77 14.61
C GLY A 331 -21.89 -14.22 13.84
N GLY A 332 -23.06 -14.09 14.45
CA GLY A 332 -24.35 -14.35 13.80
C GLY A 332 -24.88 -13.12 13.06
N GLY A 333 -26.17 -13.15 12.72
CA GLY A 333 -26.82 -12.02 12.03
C GLY A 333 -26.79 -10.73 12.86
N LEU A 334 -27.24 -10.82 14.12
CA LEU A 334 -27.34 -9.69 15.07
C LEU A 334 -26.93 -10.10 16.50
N HIS A 335 -26.18 -11.19 16.65
CA HIS A 335 -25.73 -11.73 17.93
C HIS A 335 -24.35 -12.37 17.81
N SER A 336 -23.66 -12.53 18.94
CA SER A 336 -22.27 -12.97 19.01
C SER A 336 -22.12 -14.15 19.97
N LEU A 337 -21.16 -15.04 19.68
CA LEU A 337 -20.77 -16.17 20.51
C LEU A 337 -19.26 -16.14 20.80
N ALA A 338 -18.86 -16.58 21.99
CA ALA A 338 -17.48 -16.87 22.38
C ALA A 338 -17.39 -18.22 23.11
N LEU A 339 -16.36 -19.00 22.79
CA LEU A 339 -16.01 -20.24 23.47
C LEU A 339 -14.79 -20.02 24.35
N LYS A 340 -14.92 -20.29 25.66
CA LYS A 340 -13.81 -20.26 26.60
C LYS A 340 -13.04 -21.59 26.63
N ARG A 341 -11.79 -21.53 27.08
CA ARG A 341 -10.88 -22.68 27.25
C ARG A 341 -11.41 -23.75 28.22
N ASP A 342 -12.34 -23.39 29.11
CA ASP A 342 -13.07 -24.30 30.01
C ASP A 342 -14.22 -25.08 29.32
N GLY A 343 -14.48 -24.83 28.03
CA GLY A 343 -15.57 -25.45 27.29
C GLY A 343 -16.95 -24.85 27.59
N THR A 344 -17.03 -23.66 28.20
CA THR A 344 -18.27 -22.87 28.34
C THR A 344 -18.46 -21.91 27.17
N VAL A 345 -19.73 -21.70 26.78
CA VAL A 345 -20.11 -20.75 25.73
C VAL A 345 -20.74 -19.51 26.35
N TRP A 346 -20.36 -18.35 25.83
CA TRP A 346 -20.86 -17.03 26.21
C TRP A 346 -21.43 -16.33 24.98
N SER A 347 -22.48 -15.53 25.18
CA SER A 347 -23.29 -14.96 24.10
C SER A 347 -23.74 -13.53 24.43
N TRP A 348 -23.97 -12.70 23.41
CA TRP A 348 -24.53 -11.34 23.56
C TRP A 348 -25.12 -10.79 22.24
N GLY A 349 -25.91 -9.72 22.32
CA GLY A 349 -26.62 -9.11 21.19
C GLY A 349 -28.13 -9.36 21.21
N TYR A 350 -28.70 -9.53 20.02
CA TYR A 350 -30.13 -9.79 19.79
C TYR A 350 -30.57 -11.16 20.32
N ASN A 351 -31.80 -11.27 20.85
CA ASN A 351 -32.29 -12.47 21.54
C ASN A 351 -33.79 -12.75 21.37
N VAL A 352 -34.50 -12.14 20.41
CA VAL A 352 -35.99 -12.28 20.34
C VAL A 352 -36.45 -13.67 19.90
N HIS A 353 -35.55 -14.49 19.36
CA HIS A 353 -35.74 -15.90 19.09
C HIS A 353 -35.01 -16.80 20.10
N GLY A 354 -34.38 -16.25 21.13
CA GLY A 354 -33.58 -17.00 22.10
C GLY A 354 -32.16 -17.32 21.61
N GLU A 355 -31.66 -16.57 20.62
CA GLU A 355 -30.34 -16.77 19.96
C GLU A 355 -29.16 -16.81 20.95
N LEU A 356 -29.31 -16.21 22.12
CA LEU A 356 -28.27 -16.18 23.16
C LEU A 356 -28.25 -17.43 24.03
N GLY A 357 -29.32 -18.24 24.06
CA GLY A 357 -29.35 -19.47 24.85
C GLY A 357 -29.33 -19.24 26.38
N ASP A 358 -29.65 -18.03 26.82
CA ASP A 358 -29.56 -17.59 28.21
C ASP A 358 -30.84 -17.86 29.04
N GLY A 359 -31.78 -18.62 28.47
CA GLY A 359 -33.10 -18.90 29.02
C GLY A 359 -34.13 -17.78 28.81
N THR A 360 -33.74 -16.63 28.25
CA THR A 360 -34.60 -15.44 28.09
C THR A 360 -34.87 -15.11 26.62
N LEU A 361 -35.63 -14.03 26.39
CA LEU A 361 -35.78 -13.36 25.08
C LEU A 361 -35.25 -11.91 25.11
N ALA A 362 -34.42 -11.58 26.11
CA ALA A 362 -33.93 -10.22 26.33
C ALA A 362 -32.58 -10.01 25.65
N ASN A 363 -32.45 -8.95 24.84
CA ASN A 363 -31.18 -8.56 24.24
C ASN A 363 -30.14 -8.23 25.33
N ARG A 364 -28.86 -8.47 25.06
CA ARG A 364 -27.76 -8.28 26.03
C ARG A 364 -26.63 -7.47 25.41
N SER A 365 -26.30 -6.30 25.97
CA SER A 365 -25.11 -5.51 25.58
C SER A 365 -23.81 -5.97 26.26
N THR A 366 -23.87 -6.99 27.11
CA THR A 366 -22.73 -7.62 27.78
C THR A 366 -22.81 -9.14 27.67
N PRO A 367 -21.69 -9.87 27.60
CA PRO A 367 -21.66 -11.32 27.59
C PRO A 367 -22.45 -11.96 28.74
N VAL A 368 -23.30 -12.94 28.42
CA VAL A 368 -23.98 -13.84 29.35
C VAL A 368 -23.59 -15.29 29.02
N GLN A 369 -23.59 -16.19 30.01
CA GLN A 369 -23.27 -17.60 29.78
C GLN A 369 -24.51 -18.35 29.23
N VAL A 370 -24.29 -19.19 28.21
CA VAL A 370 -25.31 -20.10 27.67
C VAL A 370 -25.71 -21.13 28.74
N GLN A 371 -27.01 -21.27 29.01
CA GLN A 371 -27.48 -22.16 30.08
C GLN A 371 -27.35 -23.65 29.73
N GLY A 372 -26.96 -24.46 30.72
CA GLY A 372 -26.97 -25.93 30.63
C GLY A 372 -25.90 -26.56 29.72
N LEU A 373 -25.00 -25.77 29.11
CA LEU A 373 -24.09 -26.23 28.07
C LEU A 373 -22.61 -26.14 28.49
N THR A 374 -21.94 -27.29 28.55
CA THR A 374 -20.52 -27.42 28.90
C THR A 374 -19.81 -28.48 28.05
N GLY A 375 -18.48 -28.44 28.04
CA GLY A 375 -17.65 -29.35 27.26
C GLY A 375 -17.77 -29.11 25.76
N VAL A 376 -17.93 -27.84 25.36
CA VAL A 376 -18.02 -27.43 23.95
C VAL A 376 -16.62 -27.41 23.32
N ALA A 377 -16.51 -28.02 22.15
CA ALA A 377 -15.33 -28.07 21.31
C ALA A 377 -15.28 -26.89 20.32
N SER A 378 -16.42 -26.56 19.70
CA SER A 378 -16.52 -25.55 18.65
C SER A 378 -17.92 -24.92 18.62
N ILE A 379 -18.02 -23.72 18.05
CA ILE A 379 -19.24 -22.90 17.97
C ILE A 379 -19.44 -22.35 16.56
N SER A 380 -20.68 -22.12 16.15
CA SER A 380 -21.02 -21.44 14.89
C SER A 380 -22.36 -20.71 15.01
N ALA A 381 -22.40 -19.44 14.64
CA ALA A 381 -23.62 -18.64 14.63
C ALA A 381 -24.13 -18.44 13.18
N GLY A 382 -25.44 -18.58 12.99
CA GLY A 382 -26.14 -18.23 11.74
C GLY A 382 -26.90 -16.90 11.91
N THR A 383 -27.81 -16.59 10.97
CA THR A 383 -28.54 -15.30 11.04
C THR A 383 -29.44 -15.19 12.27
N THR A 384 -30.13 -16.28 12.64
CA THR A 384 -31.08 -16.34 13.79
C THR A 384 -30.99 -17.64 14.59
N VAL A 385 -29.90 -18.41 14.42
CA VAL A 385 -29.67 -19.69 15.10
C VAL A 385 -28.22 -19.76 15.59
N SER A 386 -27.99 -20.46 16.69
CA SER A 386 -26.69 -20.69 17.31
C SER A 386 -26.44 -22.19 17.42
N LEU A 387 -25.22 -22.63 17.09
CA LEU A 387 -24.80 -24.03 17.14
C LEU A 387 -23.56 -24.21 18.03
N ALA A 388 -23.49 -25.33 18.73
CA ALA A 388 -22.30 -25.82 19.42
C ALA A 388 -22.06 -27.30 19.13
N LEU A 389 -20.79 -27.64 18.91
CA LEU A 389 -20.29 -29.01 18.85
C LEU A 389 -19.63 -29.33 20.19
N ARG A 390 -20.07 -30.38 20.88
CA ARG A 390 -19.47 -30.84 22.14
C ARG A 390 -18.35 -31.85 21.91
N ASN A 391 -17.47 -31.99 22.91
CA ASN A 391 -16.32 -32.90 22.88
C ASN A 391 -16.70 -34.40 22.70
N ASP A 392 -17.97 -34.76 22.91
CA ASP A 392 -18.53 -36.09 22.66
C ASP A 392 -19.06 -36.28 21.21
N GLY A 393 -18.87 -35.29 20.34
CA GLY A 393 -19.32 -35.32 18.95
C GLY A 393 -20.83 -35.12 18.77
N THR A 394 -21.54 -34.62 19.80
CA THR A 394 -22.95 -34.20 19.70
C THR A 394 -23.08 -32.73 19.30
N VAL A 395 -24.09 -32.41 18.48
CA VAL A 395 -24.42 -31.03 18.07
C VAL A 395 -25.63 -30.54 18.84
N TRP A 396 -25.57 -29.29 19.29
CA TRP A 396 -26.62 -28.60 20.04
C TRP A 396 -26.97 -27.28 19.34
N ALA A 397 -28.25 -26.92 19.33
CA ALA A 397 -28.78 -25.76 18.62
C ALA A 397 -29.73 -24.95 19.51
N TRP A 398 -29.82 -23.64 19.30
CA TRP A 398 -30.82 -22.74 19.93
C TRP A 398 -31.06 -21.50 19.07
N GLY A 399 -32.08 -20.70 19.38
CA GLY A 399 -32.60 -19.64 18.51
C GLY A 399 -33.82 -20.07 17.70
N SER A 400 -34.00 -19.48 16.52
CA SER A 400 -35.15 -19.68 15.62
C SER A 400 -35.21 -21.09 15.02
N ASN A 401 -36.41 -21.54 14.68
CA ASN A 401 -36.71 -22.87 14.13
C ASN A 401 -37.83 -22.86 13.06
N SER A 402 -38.19 -21.70 12.53
CA SER A 402 -39.29 -21.50 11.57
C SER A 402 -39.21 -22.35 10.29
N SER A 403 -38.02 -22.84 9.94
CA SER A 403 -37.70 -23.72 8.81
C SER A 403 -37.00 -25.02 9.23
N GLY A 404 -36.95 -25.34 10.52
CA GLY A 404 -36.32 -26.55 11.05
C GLY A 404 -34.84 -26.42 11.45
N GLN A 405 -34.35 -25.19 11.64
CA GLN A 405 -32.93 -24.88 11.94
C GLN A 405 -32.38 -25.59 13.19
N LEU A 406 -33.22 -25.97 14.16
CA LEU A 406 -32.77 -26.70 15.35
C LEU A 406 -32.48 -28.19 15.09
N GLY A 407 -32.94 -28.76 13.97
CA GLY A 407 -32.63 -30.13 13.55
C GLY A 407 -33.10 -31.23 14.51
N ASN A 408 -33.91 -30.92 15.52
CA ASN A 408 -34.37 -31.84 16.55
C ASN A 408 -35.75 -32.48 16.24
N GLY A 409 -36.32 -32.21 15.06
CA GLY A 409 -37.67 -32.65 14.66
C GLY A 409 -38.82 -31.84 15.26
N SER A 410 -38.56 -30.84 16.09
CA SER A 410 -39.60 -30.00 16.69
C SER A 410 -40.17 -28.98 15.70
N THR A 411 -41.48 -28.73 15.77
CA THR A 411 -42.18 -27.66 15.04
C THR A 411 -42.39 -26.39 15.88
N VAL A 412 -41.90 -26.38 17.14
CA VAL A 412 -41.89 -25.17 17.98
C VAL A 412 -40.99 -24.12 17.34
N GLN A 413 -41.47 -22.88 17.21
CA GLN A 413 -40.87 -21.84 16.36
C GLN A 413 -39.47 -21.37 16.79
N GLN A 414 -39.07 -21.57 18.05
CA GLN A 414 -37.77 -21.16 18.59
C GLN A 414 -37.43 -21.84 19.93
N SER A 415 -36.18 -21.77 20.39
CA SER A 415 -35.73 -22.28 21.70
C SER A 415 -34.76 -21.30 22.38
N THR A 416 -35.06 -20.94 23.64
CA THR A 416 -34.22 -20.03 24.48
C THR A 416 -33.12 -20.73 25.24
N THR A 417 -33.04 -22.06 25.14
CA THR A 417 -31.97 -22.90 25.69
C THR A 417 -31.47 -23.89 24.64
N PRO A 418 -30.21 -24.33 24.71
CA PRO A 418 -29.67 -25.39 23.85
C PRO A 418 -30.52 -26.66 23.86
N VAL A 419 -30.82 -27.18 22.67
CA VAL A 419 -31.43 -28.48 22.44
C VAL A 419 -30.53 -29.33 21.54
N GLN A 420 -30.44 -30.64 21.81
CA GLN A 420 -29.62 -31.53 21.01
C GLN A 420 -30.24 -31.75 19.62
N VAL A 421 -29.41 -31.70 18.57
CA VAL A 421 -29.80 -32.02 17.19
C VAL A 421 -30.03 -33.52 17.07
N SER A 422 -31.15 -33.93 16.47
CA SER A 422 -31.57 -35.34 16.45
C SER A 422 -30.76 -36.18 15.46
N GLY A 423 -30.36 -37.39 15.84
CA GLY A 423 -29.67 -38.35 14.97
C GLY A 423 -28.20 -38.06 14.61
N LEU A 424 -27.61 -36.97 15.11
CA LEU A 424 -26.20 -36.64 14.88
C LEU A 424 -25.29 -36.96 16.07
N THR A 425 -24.32 -37.83 15.79
CA THR A 425 -23.18 -38.20 16.63
C THR A 425 -21.94 -38.36 15.74
N GLY A 426 -20.74 -38.31 16.34
CA GLY A 426 -19.47 -38.42 15.61
C GLY A 426 -19.17 -37.22 14.72
N VAL A 427 -19.74 -36.06 15.02
CA VAL A 427 -19.49 -34.80 14.30
C VAL A 427 -18.13 -34.24 14.72
N VAL A 428 -17.36 -33.73 13.76
CA VAL A 428 -16.02 -33.15 13.95
C VAL A 428 -15.93 -31.68 13.51
N SER A 429 -16.92 -31.18 12.77
CA SER A 429 -17.04 -29.76 12.43
C SER A 429 -18.51 -29.40 12.14
N ILE A 430 -18.89 -28.14 12.38
CA ILE A 430 -20.23 -27.58 12.19
C ILE A 430 -20.15 -26.24 11.46
N SER A 431 -21.19 -25.87 10.72
CA SER A 431 -21.33 -24.55 10.10
C SER A 431 -22.81 -24.17 10.00
N ALA A 432 -23.19 -23.04 10.57
CA ALA A 432 -24.49 -22.44 10.34
C ALA A 432 -24.48 -21.61 9.03
N GLY A 433 -25.60 -21.58 8.34
CA GLY A 433 -25.90 -20.66 7.24
C GLY A 433 -27.06 -19.71 7.61
N TYR A 434 -27.71 -19.12 6.61
CA TYR A 434 -28.73 -18.09 6.85
C TYR A 434 -29.93 -18.62 7.64
N TYR A 435 -30.58 -19.68 7.14
CA TYR A 435 -31.66 -20.42 7.82
C TYR A 435 -31.47 -21.95 7.71
N TYR A 436 -30.22 -22.42 7.62
CA TYR A 436 -29.88 -23.84 7.55
C TYR A 436 -28.57 -24.10 8.29
N ALA A 437 -28.21 -25.37 8.48
CA ALA A 437 -27.01 -25.78 9.19
C ALA A 437 -26.39 -27.02 8.54
N LEU A 438 -25.08 -27.18 8.77
CA LEU A 438 -24.24 -28.26 8.26
C LEU A 438 -23.45 -28.92 9.40
N ALA A 439 -23.23 -30.23 9.29
CA ALA A 439 -22.35 -31.01 10.16
C ALA A 439 -21.49 -31.98 9.32
N LEU A 440 -20.18 -31.95 9.55
CA LEU A 440 -19.22 -32.89 8.99
C LEU A 440 -18.90 -33.96 10.04
N LYS A 441 -19.10 -35.23 9.72
CA LYS A 441 -18.73 -36.37 10.57
C LYS A 441 -17.29 -36.81 10.35
N GLY A 442 -16.72 -37.50 11.35
CA GLY A 442 -15.36 -38.04 11.29
C GLY A 442 -15.12 -39.10 10.20
N ASP A 443 -16.20 -39.67 9.64
CA ASP A 443 -16.18 -40.54 8.46
C ASP A 443 -16.09 -39.77 7.12
N GLY A 444 -16.06 -38.44 7.15
CA GLY A 444 -16.04 -37.58 5.97
C GLY A 444 -17.40 -37.40 5.28
N SER A 445 -18.50 -37.85 5.90
CA SER A 445 -19.87 -37.60 5.44
C SER A 445 -20.38 -36.22 5.89
N LEU A 446 -21.04 -35.53 4.97
CA LEU A 446 -21.62 -34.21 5.20
C LEU A 446 -23.14 -34.31 5.37
N TRP A 447 -23.66 -33.66 6.40
CA TRP A 447 -25.07 -33.65 6.78
C TRP A 447 -25.59 -32.21 6.85
N SER A 448 -26.88 -32.01 6.58
CA SER A 448 -27.51 -30.70 6.44
C SER A 448 -28.96 -30.69 6.96
N TRP A 449 -29.46 -29.55 7.46
CA TRP A 449 -30.87 -29.38 7.84
C TRP A 449 -31.30 -27.90 7.87
N GLY A 450 -32.60 -27.64 7.95
CA GLY A 450 -33.21 -26.31 7.92
C GLY A 450 -33.89 -25.98 6.58
N TYR A 451 -33.78 -24.72 6.17
CA TYR A 451 -34.30 -24.18 4.90
C TYR A 451 -33.66 -24.87 3.68
N ASN A 452 -34.37 -24.97 2.55
CA ASN A 452 -33.86 -25.64 1.34
C ASN A 452 -34.39 -25.12 -0.01
N THR A 453 -35.08 -23.97 -0.08
CA THR A 453 -35.83 -23.59 -1.32
C THR A 453 -34.98 -23.47 -2.60
N TYR A 454 -33.67 -23.23 -2.46
CA TYR A 454 -32.69 -23.19 -3.56
C TYR A 454 -31.79 -24.44 -3.66
N GLY A 455 -32.09 -25.51 -2.92
CA GLY A 455 -31.36 -26.78 -2.96
C GLY A 455 -30.06 -26.81 -2.15
N HIS A 456 -29.83 -25.85 -1.24
CA HIS A 456 -28.59 -25.74 -0.46
C HIS A 456 -28.36 -26.89 0.52
N LEU A 457 -29.38 -27.67 0.90
CA LEU A 457 -29.16 -28.88 1.70
C LEU A 457 -28.47 -30.00 0.90
N GLY A 458 -28.38 -29.92 -0.44
CA GLY A 458 -27.64 -30.90 -1.25
C GLY A 458 -28.27 -32.30 -1.26
N ASP A 459 -29.55 -32.41 -0.89
CA ASP A 459 -30.30 -33.65 -0.77
C ASP A 459 -31.07 -34.03 -2.04
N GLY A 460 -30.85 -33.30 -3.14
CA GLY A 460 -31.57 -33.43 -4.41
C GLY A 460 -32.93 -32.72 -4.45
N THR A 461 -33.44 -32.22 -3.32
CA THR A 461 -34.77 -31.58 -3.21
C THR A 461 -34.67 -30.06 -3.05
N THR A 462 -35.83 -29.41 -2.91
CA THR A 462 -35.94 -28.01 -2.44
C THR A 462 -36.78 -27.90 -1.15
N THR A 463 -36.97 -29.01 -0.44
CA THR A 463 -37.87 -29.11 0.72
C THR A 463 -37.10 -28.92 2.03
N ASN A 464 -37.61 -28.05 2.92
CA ASN A 464 -37.03 -27.82 4.24
C ASN A 464 -36.99 -29.11 5.08
N ARG A 465 -35.97 -29.25 5.93
CA ARG A 465 -35.71 -30.45 6.74
C ARG A 465 -35.61 -30.08 8.23
N PHE A 466 -36.55 -30.59 9.03
CA PHE A 466 -36.56 -30.41 10.50
C PHE A 466 -35.63 -31.39 11.24
N THR A 467 -34.98 -32.30 10.52
CA THR A 467 -33.96 -33.21 11.01
C THR A 467 -32.81 -33.33 9.98
N PRO A 468 -31.57 -33.64 10.40
CA PRO A 468 -30.43 -33.90 9.53
C PRO A 468 -30.70 -34.90 8.40
N VAL A 469 -30.37 -34.48 7.17
CA VAL A 469 -30.28 -35.34 5.98
C VAL A 469 -28.83 -35.37 5.49
N GLN A 470 -28.40 -36.47 4.88
CA GLN A 470 -27.05 -36.58 4.31
C GLN A 470 -26.99 -35.93 2.93
N VAL A 471 -25.95 -35.12 2.68
CA VAL A 471 -25.65 -34.53 1.36
C VAL A 471 -25.30 -35.65 0.38
N GLN A 472 -25.94 -35.65 -0.78
CA GLN A 472 -25.81 -36.73 -1.76
C GLN A 472 -24.58 -36.55 -2.67
N GLY A 473 -23.90 -37.64 -3.01
CA GLY A 473 -22.82 -37.64 -4.01
C GLY A 473 -21.46 -37.11 -3.57
N LEU A 474 -21.25 -36.82 -2.27
CA LEU A 474 -19.94 -36.46 -1.70
C LEU A 474 -19.45 -37.51 -0.69
N THR A 475 -18.15 -37.78 -0.73
CA THR A 475 -17.41 -38.61 0.23
C THR A 475 -16.06 -37.96 0.54
N GLY A 476 -15.43 -38.28 1.68
CA GLY A 476 -14.10 -37.76 2.01
C GLY A 476 -14.02 -36.22 2.06
N VAL A 477 -15.08 -35.56 2.56
CA VAL A 477 -15.06 -34.10 2.77
C VAL A 477 -14.08 -33.76 3.89
N ARG A 478 -13.21 -32.77 3.64
CA ARG A 478 -12.19 -32.27 4.58
C ARG A 478 -12.62 -30.99 5.27
N SER A 479 -13.30 -30.09 4.55
CA SER A 479 -13.85 -28.85 5.11
C SER A 479 -15.05 -28.37 4.30
N MET A 480 -15.85 -27.48 4.90
CA MET A 480 -17.10 -26.94 4.35
C MET A 480 -17.24 -25.46 4.72
N ALA A 481 -17.99 -24.70 3.93
CA ALA A 481 -18.42 -23.34 4.25
C ALA A 481 -19.85 -23.11 3.75
N ALA A 482 -20.73 -22.65 4.65
CA ALA A 482 -22.09 -22.23 4.32
C ALA A 482 -22.10 -20.75 3.88
N GLY A 483 -22.72 -20.47 2.73
CA GLY A 483 -23.14 -19.13 2.32
C GLY A 483 -24.67 -18.95 2.46
N ASP A 484 -25.19 -17.77 2.15
CA ASP A 484 -26.60 -17.42 2.44
C ASP A 484 -27.63 -18.39 1.86
N SER A 485 -27.36 -18.95 0.68
CA SER A 485 -28.22 -19.96 0.02
C SER A 485 -27.44 -20.92 -0.88
N PHE A 486 -26.13 -21.06 -0.65
CA PHE A 486 -25.24 -21.99 -1.36
C PHE A 486 -24.17 -22.53 -0.40
N VAL A 487 -23.54 -23.66 -0.75
CA VAL A 487 -22.51 -24.32 0.07
C VAL A 487 -21.25 -24.53 -0.77
N LEU A 488 -20.09 -24.40 -0.13
CA LEU A 488 -18.79 -24.86 -0.65
C LEU A 488 -18.28 -26.04 0.19
N ALA A 489 -17.67 -27.02 -0.46
CA ALA A 489 -16.95 -28.12 0.20
C ALA A 489 -15.57 -28.35 -0.44
N LEU A 490 -14.61 -28.82 0.36
CA LEU A 490 -13.27 -29.22 -0.08
C LEU A 490 -13.08 -30.70 0.29
N GLN A 491 -12.74 -31.55 -0.69
CA GLN A 491 -12.42 -32.96 -0.45
C GLN A 491 -10.95 -33.14 -0.01
N GLN A 492 -10.62 -34.32 0.51
CA GLN A 492 -9.25 -34.63 0.97
C GLN A 492 -8.19 -34.57 -0.15
N ASP A 493 -8.59 -34.75 -1.41
CA ASP A 493 -7.73 -34.62 -2.60
C ASP A 493 -7.43 -33.16 -3.01
N GLY A 494 -8.03 -32.17 -2.33
CA GLY A 494 -7.89 -30.75 -2.63
C GLY A 494 -8.80 -30.24 -3.74
N THR A 495 -9.75 -31.06 -4.23
CA THR A 495 -10.81 -30.60 -5.14
C THR A 495 -11.91 -29.87 -4.37
N ALA A 496 -12.44 -28.81 -4.96
CA ALA A 496 -13.47 -27.96 -4.35
C ALA A 496 -14.79 -28.08 -5.12
N TRP A 497 -15.91 -28.07 -4.39
CA TRP A 497 -17.26 -28.40 -4.86
C TRP A 497 -18.30 -27.39 -4.37
N SER A 498 -19.39 -27.21 -5.11
CA SER A 498 -20.40 -26.17 -4.84
C SER A 498 -21.83 -26.53 -5.29
N TRP A 499 -22.84 -26.15 -4.51
CA TRP A 499 -24.27 -26.33 -4.80
C TRP A 499 -25.15 -25.29 -4.08
N GLY A 500 -26.46 -25.28 -4.38
CA GLY A 500 -27.41 -24.25 -3.96
C GLY A 500 -27.57 -23.15 -5.03
N SER A 501 -27.82 -21.91 -4.57
CA SER A 501 -27.97 -20.71 -5.42
C SER A 501 -26.72 -20.40 -6.26
N ASN A 502 -26.90 -19.65 -7.35
CA ASN A 502 -25.81 -19.30 -8.29
C ASN A 502 -26.06 -18.04 -9.13
N THR A 503 -26.94 -17.12 -8.70
CA THR A 503 -27.38 -15.97 -9.50
C THR A 503 -26.22 -15.06 -9.95
N TYR A 504 -25.15 -15.00 -9.17
CA TYR A 504 -23.95 -14.20 -9.42
C TYR A 504 -22.69 -15.03 -9.73
N GLY A 505 -22.82 -16.35 -9.96
CA GLY A 505 -21.68 -17.25 -10.18
C GLY A 505 -20.97 -17.67 -8.89
N GLU A 506 -21.66 -17.62 -7.75
CA GLU A 506 -21.18 -18.01 -6.41
C GLU A 506 -20.55 -19.41 -6.41
N ARG A 507 -21.08 -20.31 -7.24
CA ARG A 507 -20.62 -21.70 -7.39
C ARG A 507 -19.34 -21.85 -8.22
N GLY A 508 -18.83 -20.80 -8.87
CA GLY A 508 -17.51 -20.81 -9.54
C GLY A 508 -17.36 -21.75 -10.73
N ASP A 509 -18.46 -22.30 -11.25
CA ASP A 509 -18.47 -23.35 -12.28
C ASP A 509 -18.66 -22.83 -13.71
N GLY A 510 -18.52 -21.51 -13.92
CA GLY A 510 -18.78 -20.86 -15.20
C GLY A 510 -20.26 -20.64 -15.52
N THR A 511 -21.18 -21.06 -14.66
CA THR A 511 -22.64 -20.93 -14.86
C THR A 511 -23.27 -19.93 -13.90
N THR A 512 -24.55 -19.60 -14.14
CA THR A 512 -25.40 -18.80 -13.23
C THR A 512 -26.65 -19.57 -12.77
N THR A 513 -26.66 -20.89 -12.91
CA THR A 513 -27.82 -21.75 -12.57
C THR A 513 -27.62 -22.49 -11.24
N PRO A 514 -28.69 -22.60 -10.42
CA PRO A 514 -28.62 -23.29 -9.13
C PRO A 514 -28.56 -24.81 -9.30
N ARG A 515 -28.11 -25.51 -8.24
CA ARG A 515 -28.11 -26.98 -8.16
C ARG A 515 -28.64 -27.48 -6.82
N THR A 516 -29.45 -28.54 -6.84
CA THR A 516 -29.89 -29.28 -5.63
C THR A 516 -28.90 -30.38 -5.20
N THR A 517 -27.80 -30.57 -5.93
CA THR A 517 -26.75 -31.56 -5.63
C THR A 517 -25.34 -30.99 -5.90
N PRO A 518 -24.30 -31.47 -5.21
CA PRO A 518 -22.91 -31.06 -5.41
C PRO A 518 -22.42 -31.08 -6.88
N GLY A 519 -21.54 -30.15 -7.23
CA GLY A 519 -20.77 -30.16 -8.48
C GLY A 519 -19.36 -29.61 -8.28
N GLN A 520 -18.37 -30.19 -8.96
CA GLN A 520 -16.96 -29.79 -8.85
C GLN A 520 -16.71 -28.43 -9.51
N MET A 521 -15.86 -27.60 -8.91
CA MET A 521 -15.44 -26.30 -9.46
C MET A 521 -14.21 -26.47 -10.36
N PRO A 522 -14.25 -26.01 -11.63
CA PRO A 522 -13.12 -26.12 -12.55
C PRO A 522 -12.04 -25.07 -12.27
N GLY A 523 -10.79 -25.41 -12.54
CA GLY A 523 -9.65 -24.47 -12.54
C GLY A 523 -9.03 -24.14 -11.17
N LEU A 524 -9.62 -24.59 -10.06
CA LEU A 524 -9.03 -24.44 -8.71
C LEU A 524 -8.39 -25.75 -8.25
N THR A 525 -7.06 -25.76 -8.12
CA THR A 525 -6.28 -26.90 -7.61
C THR A 525 -5.39 -26.45 -6.44
N GLY A 526 -5.05 -27.38 -5.53
CA GLY A 526 -4.19 -27.07 -4.39
C GLY A 526 -4.80 -26.10 -3.36
N ALA A 527 -6.12 -25.97 -3.32
CA ALA A 527 -6.83 -25.20 -2.31
C ALA A 527 -6.67 -25.85 -0.92
N THR A 528 -6.41 -25.02 0.08
CA THR A 528 -6.22 -25.44 1.49
C THR A 528 -7.30 -24.88 2.42
N PHE A 529 -8.01 -23.83 1.98
CA PHE A 529 -9.12 -23.20 2.68
C PHE A 529 -10.12 -22.65 1.64
N VAL A 530 -11.40 -22.64 1.98
CA VAL A 530 -12.50 -22.06 1.17
C VAL A 530 -13.42 -21.23 2.07
N ALA A 531 -13.96 -20.13 1.54
CA ALA A 531 -14.88 -19.24 2.25
C ALA A 531 -16.06 -18.84 1.35
N ALA A 532 -17.27 -18.95 1.88
CA ALA A 532 -18.50 -18.48 1.25
C ALA A 532 -18.95 -17.15 1.89
N GLY A 533 -19.71 -16.35 1.15
CA GLY A 533 -20.39 -15.15 1.64
C GLY A 533 -21.82 -15.10 1.11
N SER A 534 -22.44 -13.92 1.08
CA SER A 534 -23.83 -13.76 0.62
C SER A 534 -24.01 -13.89 -0.90
N SER A 535 -23.04 -13.43 -1.69
CA SER A 535 -23.07 -13.55 -3.18
C SER A 535 -21.68 -13.69 -3.82
N SER A 536 -20.65 -14.01 -3.04
CA SER A 536 -19.29 -14.22 -3.55
C SER A 536 -18.48 -15.17 -2.68
N SER A 537 -17.50 -15.83 -3.29
CA SER A 537 -16.73 -16.94 -2.75
C SER A 537 -15.23 -16.66 -2.82
N ALA A 538 -14.42 -17.39 -2.05
CA ALA A 538 -12.97 -17.26 -2.04
C ALA A 538 -12.25 -18.56 -1.63
N ALA A 539 -10.96 -18.66 -1.96
CA ALA A 539 -10.07 -19.74 -1.56
C ALA A 539 -8.63 -19.26 -1.28
N LEU A 540 -7.90 -20.05 -0.51
CA LEU A 540 -6.46 -19.89 -0.26
C LEU A 540 -5.72 -21.16 -0.71
N THR A 541 -4.73 -21.02 -1.59
CA THR A 541 -3.88 -22.14 -2.04
C THR A 541 -2.75 -22.44 -1.06
N GLY A 542 -2.15 -23.63 -1.18
CA GLY A 542 -0.93 -23.99 -0.43
C GLY A 542 0.29 -23.13 -0.76
N THR A 543 0.24 -22.34 -1.83
CA THR A 543 1.25 -21.33 -2.22
C THR A 543 1.04 -19.97 -1.54
N GLY A 544 0.00 -19.81 -0.71
CA GLY A 544 -0.34 -18.54 -0.05
C GLY A 544 -1.08 -17.55 -0.96
N GLU A 545 -1.63 -18.00 -2.08
CA GLU A 545 -2.31 -17.15 -3.06
C GLU A 545 -3.81 -17.10 -2.75
N VAL A 546 -4.35 -15.88 -2.66
CA VAL A 546 -5.78 -15.65 -2.44
C VAL A 546 -6.50 -15.58 -3.80
N TRP A 547 -7.58 -16.33 -3.92
CA TRP A 547 -8.44 -16.39 -5.10
C TRP A 547 -9.90 -16.06 -4.74
N GLY A 548 -10.64 -15.40 -5.64
CA GLY A 548 -12.04 -15.01 -5.45
C GLY A 548 -12.90 -15.24 -6.70
N TRP A 549 -14.21 -15.44 -6.50
CA TRP A 549 -15.21 -15.52 -7.58
C TRP A 549 -16.63 -15.18 -7.09
N GLY A 550 -17.59 -15.09 -8.01
CA GLY A 550 -18.96 -14.63 -7.78
C GLY A 550 -19.12 -13.13 -8.06
N ASN A 551 -20.03 -12.49 -7.31
CA ASN A 551 -20.26 -11.04 -7.36
C ASN A 551 -18.98 -10.25 -7.01
N ASN A 552 -18.72 -9.18 -7.77
CA ASN A 552 -17.56 -8.31 -7.62
C ASN A 552 -17.96 -6.81 -7.74
N ASN A 553 -19.25 -6.49 -7.63
CA ASN A 553 -19.77 -5.13 -7.85
C ASN A 553 -19.19 -4.10 -6.86
N ASN A 554 -18.61 -4.53 -5.73
CA ASN A 554 -17.87 -3.70 -4.79
C ASN A 554 -16.39 -4.14 -4.65
N GLY A 555 -15.79 -4.76 -5.67
CA GLY A 555 -14.37 -5.15 -5.68
C GLY A 555 -14.02 -6.29 -4.71
N GLU A 556 -15.02 -7.04 -4.25
CA GLU A 556 -14.90 -8.04 -3.18
C GLU A 556 -13.89 -9.16 -3.46
N LEU A 557 -13.49 -9.35 -4.73
CA LEU A 557 -12.59 -10.40 -5.18
C LEU A 557 -11.10 -10.01 -5.19
N GLY A 558 -10.76 -8.71 -5.05
CA GLY A 558 -9.38 -8.24 -4.92
C GLY A 558 -8.51 -8.33 -6.19
N ASP A 559 -9.12 -8.53 -7.37
CA ASP A 559 -8.42 -8.72 -8.66
C ASP A 559 -8.08 -7.41 -9.40
N GLY A 560 -8.36 -6.25 -8.79
CA GLY A 560 -8.20 -4.94 -9.40
C GLY A 560 -9.35 -4.51 -10.33
N THR A 561 -10.47 -5.24 -10.34
CA THR A 561 -11.68 -4.91 -11.11
C THR A 561 -12.93 -4.87 -10.24
N THR A 562 -14.05 -4.42 -10.81
CA THR A 562 -15.40 -4.59 -10.24
C THR A 562 -16.27 -5.52 -11.11
N THR A 563 -15.65 -6.43 -11.87
CA THR A 563 -16.34 -7.30 -12.82
C THR A 563 -16.62 -8.66 -12.17
N GLN A 564 -17.89 -9.07 -12.14
CA GLN A 564 -18.33 -10.38 -11.67
C GLN A 564 -17.52 -11.51 -12.34
N ARG A 565 -17.11 -12.52 -11.57
CA ARG A 565 -16.27 -13.63 -12.06
C ARG A 565 -17.00 -14.96 -11.87
N LEU A 566 -17.37 -15.61 -12.97
CA LEU A 566 -18.05 -16.93 -12.92
C LEU A 566 -17.08 -18.08 -12.60
N THR A 567 -15.78 -17.80 -12.52
CA THR A 567 -14.68 -18.74 -12.19
C THR A 567 -13.61 -18.04 -11.33
N PRO A 568 -12.77 -18.77 -10.59
CA PRO A 568 -11.74 -18.20 -9.71
C PRO A 568 -10.71 -17.29 -10.41
N VAL A 569 -10.41 -16.14 -9.80
CA VAL A 569 -9.32 -15.22 -10.18
C VAL A 569 -8.43 -14.86 -8.97
N ARG A 570 -7.15 -14.55 -9.19
CA ARG A 570 -6.14 -14.26 -8.15
C ARG A 570 -6.09 -12.76 -7.75
N ALA A 571 -5.88 -12.48 -6.46
CA ALA A 571 -5.70 -11.13 -5.91
C ALA A 571 -4.24 -10.60 -5.96
N LEU A 572 -4.06 -9.27 -5.84
CA LEU A 572 -2.79 -8.55 -6.09
C LEU A 572 -2.23 -7.79 -4.86
N PHE A 573 -0.92 -7.87 -4.58
CA PHE A 573 -0.27 -7.19 -3.43
C PHE A 573 1.22 -6.81 -3.70
N ASN A 574 1.65 -5.57 -3.38
CA ASN A 574 3.05 -5.16 -3.05
C ASN A 574 3.15 -3.67 -2.58
N THR A 575 4.36 -3.10 -2.35
CA THR A 575 4.61 -1.81 -1.64
C THR A 575 5.41 -0.76 -2.48
N SER A 576 5.97 0.41 -2.07
CA SER A 576 6.11 1.23 -0.82
C SER A 576 6.57 2.70 -1.17
N GLY A 577 6.87 3.56 -0.18
CA GLY A 577 7.67 4.82 -0.33
C GLY A 577 6.92 6.18 -0.26
N VAL A 578 7.52 7.23 0.33
CA VAL A 578 6.82 8.37 1.02
C VAL A 578 7.25 9.83 0.60
N ALA A 579 6.52 10.89 1.02
CA ALA A 579 6.50 12.28 0.48
C ALA A 579 6.81 13.53 1.39
N MET A 580 6.70 14.75 0.83
CA MET A 580 7.28 16.06 1.27
C MET A 580 6.29 17.22 1.39
N ALA A 581 5.34 17.35 0.44
CA ALA A 581 4.21 18.28 0.37
C ALA A 581 3.30 17.87 -0.80
N VAL A 582 2.37 18.73 -1.24
CA VAL A 582 1.46 18.47 -2.37
C VAL A 582 0.98 19.78 -3.01
N ALA A 583 0.41 19.72 -4.22
CA ALA A 583 -0.62 20.63 -4.73
C ALA A 583 -1.76 19.79 -5.33
N ALA A 584 -2.94 20.37 -5.38
CA ALA A 584 -4.09 19.83 -6.08
C ALA A 584 -4.58 20.89 -7.07
N GLY A 585 -5.25 20.45 -8.14
CA GLY A 585 -6.07 21.25 -9.05
C GLY A 585 -7.50 20.68 -9.06
N GLU A 586 -8.41 21.21 -9.89
CA GLU A 586 -9.87 21.03 -9.71
C GLU A 586 -10.29 19.61 -9.42
N ARG A 587 -9.78 18.68 -10.22
CA ARG A 587 -9.96 17.24 -10.01
C ARG A 587 -8.71 16.52 -10.50
N HIS A 588 -7.54 16.89 -10.00
CA HIS A 588 -6.27 16.17 -10.13
C HIS A 588 -5.29 16.57 -9.02
N VAL A 589 -4.42 15.65 -8.60
CA VAL A 589 -3.41 15.91 -7.57
C VAL A 589 -2.02 15.79 -8.16
N VAL A 590 -1.12 16.62 -7.64
CA VAL A 590 0.27 16.82 -8.04
C VAL A 590 1.09 16.81 -6.75
N THR A 591 1.34 15.60 -6.25
CA THR A 591 1.98 15.32 -4.95
C THR A 591 3.47 15.51 -5.01
N LEU A 592 4.09 15.88 -3.89
CA LEU A 592 5.48 16.28 -3.82
C LEU A 592 6.28 15.31 -2.92
N LYS A 593 7.01 14.31 -3.45
CA LYS A 593 7.93 13.44 -2.64
C LYS A 593 9.34 14.07 -2.48
N PRO A 594 10.22 13.70 -1.52
CA PRO A 594 11.20 14.62 -0.90
C PRO A 594 12.65 14.37 -1.31
N ASP A 595 13.01 13.09 -1.41
CA ASP A 595 13.71 12.52 -2.56
C ASP A 595 13.50 13.35 -3.83
N GLY A 596 12.24 13.71 -4.06
CA GLY A 596 11.76 14.49 -5.15
C GLY A 596 10.66 13.87 -6.00
N THR A 597 10.44 12.57 -6.09
CA THR A 597 9.44 12.07 -7.04
C THR A 597 8.07 12.68 -6.82
N LEU A 598 7.53 13.42 -7.78
CA LEU A 598 6.09 13.58 -7.71
C LEU A 598 5.48 12.27 -8.04
N TRP A 599 4.26 12.19 -7.54
CA TRP A 599 3.27 11.37 -8.10
C TRP A 599 2.10 12.31 -8.37
N ALA A 600 1.43 12.15 -9.50
CA ALA A 600 0.24 12.91 -9.84
C ALA A 600 -0.75 11.97 -10.49
N TRP A 601 -2.01 12.20 -10.22
CA TRP A 601 -3.08 11.35 -10.69
C TRP A 601 -4.41 12.13 -10.68
N GLY A 602 -5.39 11.74 -11.50
CA GLY A 602 -6.65 12.49 -11.62
C GLY A 602 -7.27 12.62 -13.01
N ASP A 603 -7.98 13.74 -13.22
CA ASP A 603 -8.75 13.94 -14.43
C ASP A 603 -7.89 14.15 -15.63
N ASN A 604 -8.40 13.62 -16.72
CA ASN A 604 -7.64 13.41 -17.89
C ASN A 604 -8.39 13.85 -19.16
N LEU A 605 -9.50 14.59 -19.00
CA LEU A 605 -10.28 15.11 -20.12
C LEU A 605 -9.62 16.33 -20.79
N ARG A 606 -8.67 17.03 -20.17
CA ARG A 606 -8.03 18.23 -20.76
C ARG A 606 -6.52 18.21 -20.92
N GLY A 607 -5.78 17.67 -19.96
CA GLY A 607 -4.32 17.81 -19.92
C GLY A 607 -3.73 18.05 -18.52
N GLN A 608 -4.39 17.71 -17.43
CA GLN A 608 -4.14 18.39 -16.15
C GLN A 608 -3.33 17.59 -15.11
N VAL A 609 -3.47 16.26 -14.99
CA VAL A 609 -2.63 15.45 -14.07
C VAL A 609 -1.15 15.70 -14.27
N GLY A 610 -0.73 15.82 -15.52
CA GLY A 610 0.68 15.96 -15.84
C GLY A 610 1.35 14.69 -16.34
N SER A 611 0.62 13.68 -16.85
CA SER A 611 1.22 12.41 -17.27
C SER A 611 1.03 11.88 -18.75
N GLY A 612 0.12 12.40 -19.62
CA GLY A 612 -0.02 12.25 -21.12
C GLY A 612 -1.37 12.01 -21.94
N SER A 613 -2.58 11.57 -21.42
CA SER A 613 -3.75 10.79 -21.97
C SER A 613 -5.01 11.28 -22.72
N THR A 614 -5.59 10.23 -23.34
CA THR A 614 -6.90 9.95 -23.95
C THR A 614 -7.99 9.44 -23.00
N GLN A 615 -7.72 8.52 -22.05
CA GLN A 615 -8.78 8.09 -21.10
C GLN A 615 -9.18 9.29 -20.25
N SER A 616 -10.35 9.22 -19.62
CA SER A 616 -10.87 10.30 -18.78
C SER A 616 -10.30 10.33 -17.36
N GLN A 617 -9.80 9.22 -16.80
CA GLN A 617 -9.45 9.13 -15.36
C GLN A 617 -8.22 8.29 -15.04
N GLN A 618 -7.39 8.77 -14.12
CA GLN A 618 -6.10 8.20 -13.70
C GLN A 618 -6.19 7.83 -12.20
N PRO A 619 -6.75 6.66 -11.84
CA PRO A 619 -7.21 6.35 -10.46
C PRO A 619 -6.14 6.32 -9.34
N SER A 620 -4.98 5.74 -9.61
CA SER A 620 -3.85 5.51 -8.68
C SER A 620 -2.60 6.35 -9.07
N PRO A 621 -1.50 6.37 -8.28
CA PRO A 621 -0.49 7.44 -8.33
C PRO A 621 0.56 7.24 -9.39
N VAL A 622 0.75 8.24 -10.26
CA VAL A 622 1.76 8.10 -11.32
C VAL A 622 2.95 9.00 -11.15
N ARG A 623 4.15 8.40 -11.20
CA ARG A 623 5.44 9.01 -10.92
C ARG A 623 5.99 9.90 -12.05
N LEU A 624 5.13 10.54 -12.86
CA LEU A 624 5.31 11.27 -14.17
C LEU A 624 6.74 11.78 -14.63
N THR A 625 7.00 12.23 -15.87
CA THR A 625 8.34 12.85 -16.15
C THR A 625 8.39 14.00 -17.15
N GLY A 626 9.36 14.90 -16.89
CA GLY A 626 9.55 16.18 -17.57
C GLY A 626 10.54 17.12 -16.87
N LEU A 627 10.71 16.95 -15.57
CA LEU A 627 10.92 18.06 -14.66
C LEU A 627 11.70 17.57 -13.39
N SER A 628 12.79 16.83 -13.57
CA SER A 628 13.64 16.10 -12.58
C SER A 628 14.51 16.89 -11.60
N GLY A 629 13.80 17.58 -10.71
CA GLY A 629 14.29 18.22 -9.50
C GLY A 629 13.05 18.68 -8.80
N VAL A 630 12.78 18.44 -7.50
CA VAL A 630 11.39 18.62 -7.04
C VAL A 630 11.18 18.94 -5.45
N LYS A 631 10.39 19.88 -4.74
CA LYS A 631 10.37 21.42 -4.43
C LYS A 631 9.05 22.23 -4.07
N ALA A 632 8.68 23.32 -4.83
CA ALA A 632 7.43 24.12 -4.77
C ALA A 632 6.41 24.00 -5.97
N ILE A 633 5.10 24.24 -5.72
CA ILE A 633 4.00 23.93 -6.66
C ILE A 633 2.77 24.83 -6.55
N ALA A 634 2.00 24.94 -7.64
CA ALA A 634 0.60 25.38 -7.63
C ALA A 634 -0.16 24.84 -8.86
N ALA A 635 -1.27 24.12 -8.70
CA ALA A 635 -2.13 23.81 -9.84
C ALA A 635 -3.34 24.76 -9.88
N GLY A 636 -3.75 25.11 -11.10
CA GLY A 636 -5.03 25.73 -11.39
C GLY A 636 -6.11 24.70 -11.74
N SER A 637 -7.20 25.18 -12.33
CA SER A 637 -8.44 24.39 -12.39
C SER A 637 -8.33 23.18 -13.32
N GLU A 638 -8.08 23.41 -14.61
CA GLU A 638 -7.79 22.35 -15.58
C GLU A 638 -6.36 22.46 -16.12
N HIS A 639 -5.48 23.16 -15.41
CA HIS A 639 -4.06 23.30 -15.73
C HIS A 639 -3.22 23.21 -14.46
N THR A 640 -2.02 22.65 -14.54
CA THR A 640 -1.06 22.72 -13.43
C THR A 640 0.05 23.69 -13.77
N LEU A 641 0.50 24.47 -12.77
CA LEU A 641 1.73 25.23 -12.85
C LEU A 641 2.82 24.71 -11.92
N ALA A 642 4.03 25.18 -12.18
CA ALA A 642 5.22 24.53 -11.69
C ALA A 642 6.40 25.46 -11.42
N LEU A 643 6.99 25.37 -10.23
CA LEU A 643 8.05 26.26 -9.77
C LEU A 643 9.19 25.53 -9.06
N GLN A 644 10.31 25.38 -9.77
CA GLN A 644 11.25 24.30 -9.58
C GLN A 644 12.64 24.86 -9.30
N GLN A 645 13.48 24.11 -8.61
CA GLN A 645 14.92 24.39 -8.47
C GLN A 645 15.57 24.38 -9.91
N ASP A 646 15.26 25.37 -10.79
CA ASP A 646 15.96 25.90 -12.02
C ASP A 646 15.76 27.39 -12.33
N GLY A 647 14.60 28.01 -12.41
CA GLY A 647 13.35 27.65 -11.77
C GLY A 647 12.27 28.55 -12.28
N SER A 648 12.16 28.51 -13.60
CA SER A 648 11.07 28.78 -14.53
C SER A 648 9.68 29.03 -13.96
N LEU A 649 8.75 29.13 -14.90
CA LEU A 649 7.45 28.55 -14.70
C LEU A 649 7.18 27.50 -15.78
N TRP A 650 6.64 26.32 -15.45
CA TRP A 650 6.04 25.40 -16.45
C TRP A 650 4.56 25.28 -16.24
N GLY A 651 3.85 24.99 -17.32
CA GLY A 651 2.42 24.81 -17.32
C GLY A 651 1.97 23.71 -18.28
N TRP A 652 0.90 23.03 -17.93
CA TRP A 652 0.22 22.04 -18.77
C TRP A 652 -1.26 21.98 -18.46
N GLY A 653 -2.03 21.46 -19.39
CA GLY A 653 -3.48 21.39 -19.30
C GLY A 653 -4.17 22.40 -20.16
N ASN A 654 -5.39 22.71 -19.78
CA ASN A 654 -6.24 23.66 -20.47
C ASN A 654 -5.54 25.02 -20.56
N SER A 655 -5.23 25.46 -21.78
CA SER A 655 -4.79 26.83 -22.09
C SER A 655 -5.79 27.55 -23.01
N ALA A 656 -7.06 27.16 -23.09
CA ALA A 656 -8.03 27.78 -24.00
C ALA A 656 -8.17 29.31 -23.82
N ASN A 657 -7.84 29.83 -22.62
CA ASN A 657 -7.73 31.25 -22.26
C ASN A 657 -6.27 31.69 -21.99
N GLY A 658 -5.28 30.94 -22.48
CA GLY A 658 -3.86 31.29 -22.33
C GLY A 658 -3.26 30.98 -20.95
N GLN A 659 -3.90 30.15 -20.13
CA GLN A 659 -3.55 29.90 -18.73
C GLN A 659 -2.08 29.57 -18.45
N LEU A 660 -1.35 29.03 -19.44
CA LEU A 660 0.05 28.63 -19.31
C LEU A 660 1.04 29.76 -19.59
N GLY A 661 0.62 30.87 -20.22
CA GLY A 661 1.42 32.10 -20.35
C GLY A 661 2.60 32.03 -21.30
N ASN A 662 2.71 30.94 -22.06
CA ASN A 662 3.79 30.58 -22.97
C ASN A 662 3.57 31.09 -24.42
N GLY A 663 2.67 32.05 -24.61
CA GLY A 663 2.21 32.57 -25.89
C GLY A 663 1.02 31.81 -26.50
N SER A 664 0.66 30.62 -25.99
CA SER A 664 -0.24 29.69 -26.69
C SER A 664 -1.58 29.43 -25.99
N THR A 665 -2.63 29.27 -26.80
CA THR A 665 -3.94 28.75 -26.36
C THR A 665 -4.15 27.25 -26.61
N ALA A 666 -3.18 26.58 -27.25
CA ALA A 666 -3.17 25.12 -27.29
C ALA A 666 -3.17 24.58 -25.86
N SER A 667 -3.87 23.48 -25.60
CA SER A 667 -3.94 22.86 -24.26
C SER A 667 -2.96 21.68 -24.18
N PRO A 668 -1.66 21.93 -23.95
CA PRO A 668 -0.66 20.88 -23.97
C PRO A 668 -0.90 19.91 -22.82
N ARG A 669 -1.20 18.67 -23.17
CA ARG A 669 -1.21 17.51 -22.26
C ARG A 669 0.21 17.04 -21.96
N VAL A 670 1.10 18.03 -21.80
CA VAL A 670 2.56 18.02 -21.75
C VAL A 670 3.00 19.28 -20.97
N PRO A 671 3.72 19.21 -19.83
CA PRO A 671 4.46 20.35 -19.32
C PRO A 671 5.26 21.02 -20.42
N VAL A 672 5.07 22.33 -20.47
CA VAL A 672 5.78 23.26 -21.35
C VAL A 672 6.24 24.40 -20.47
N ARG A 673 7.45 24.91 -20.66
CA ARG A 673 7.86 26.16 -20.02
C ARG A 673 6.89 27.27 -20.43
N ASN A 674 6.46 28.06 -19.45
CA ASN A 674 6.20 29.46 -19.68
C ASN A 674 7.56 30.12 -19.96
N THR A 675 7.98 30.03 -21.22
CA THR A 675 9.26 30.56 -21.71
C THR A 675 9.36 32.07 -21.65
N LEU A 676 8.20 32.74 -21.57
CA LEU A 676 8.09 34.18 -21.42
C LEU A 676 8.41 34.64 -19.98
N LEU A 677 8.65 33.70 -19.06
CA LEU A 677 9.05 33.98 -17.69
C LEU A 677 10.31 33.25 -17.20
N SER A 678 11.15 34.06 -16.58
CA SER A 678 12.34 33.68 -15.82
C SER A 678 12.49 34.65 -14.62
N GLY A 679 13.32 34.34 -13.62
CA GLY A 679 13.40 35.03 -12.32
C GLY A 679 12.28 34.72 -11.30
N VAL A 680 11.33 33.82 -11.61
CA VAL A 680 10.05 33.58 -10.91
C VAL A 680 10.13 33.02 -9.47
N THR A 681 10.42 33.80 -8.40
CA THR A 681 10.56 33.34 -7.00
C THR A 681 9.43 32.51 -6.40
N ALA A 682 8.19 32.85 -6.73
CA ALA A 682 7.01 32.21 -6.18
C ALA A 682 5.94 32.16 -7.27
N ILE A 683 5.15 31.10 -7.31
CA ILE A 683 4.01 30.99 -8.21
C ILE A 683 2.74 30.83 -7.42
N ALA A 684 1.66 31.25 -8.05
CA ALA A 684 0.34 30.78 -7.71
C ALA A 684 -0.48 30.62 -8.99
N ALA A 685 -1.22 29.53 -9.06
CA ALA A 685 -2.26 29.29 -10.06
C ALA A 685 -3.45 28.75 -9.28
N ARG A 686 -4.66 29.12 -9.70
CA ARG A 686 -5.87 28.61 -9.07
C ARG A 686 -7.05 28.58 -10.04
N GLY A 687 -7.54 29.75 -10.46
CA GLY A 687 -8.58 29.81 -11.49
C GLY A 687 -8.05 29.51 -12.88
N LEU A 688 -8.55 30.26 -13.86
CA LEU A 688 -8.05 30.24 -15.24
C LEU A 688 -6.93 31.28 -15.47
N HIS A 689 -6.30 31.76 -14.41
CA HIS A 689 -5.15 32.67 -14.47
C HIS A 689 -4.04 32.22 -13.52
N SER A 690 -2.92 32.90 -13.65
CA SER A 690 -1.61 32.38 -13.27
C SER A 690 -0.66 33.52 -12.92
N LEU A 691 0.11 33.36 -11.83
CA LEU A 691 1.02 34.37 -11.28
C LEU A 691 2.44 33.85 -11.12
N ALA A 692 3.37 34.77 -11.32
CA ALA A 692 4.78 34.66 -11.04
C ALA A 692 5.23 35.90 -10.26
N LEU A 693 5.53 35.75 -8.97
CA LEU A 693 6.51 36.64 -8.36
C LEU A 693 7.84 36.38 -9.07
N LYS A 694 8.51 37.41 -9.56
CA LYS A 694 9.93 37.39 -9.88
C LYS A 694 10.77 37.93 -8.73
N GLN A 695 12.07 37.69 -8.77
CA GLN A 695 12.97 37.94 -7.64
C GLN A 695 13.74 39.26 -7.71
N ASP A 696 13.67 39.94 -8.84
CA ASP A 696 13.69 41.41 -8.87
C ASP A 696 12.55 42.02 -8.00
N GLY A 697 11.67 41.19 -7.45
CA GLY A 697 10.53 41.56 -6.62
C GLY A 697 9.37 42.11 -7.44
N THR A 698 9.40 41.96 -8.77
CA THR A 698 8.29 42.32 -9.65
C THR A 698 7.30 41.17 -9.75
N VAL A 699 6.02 41.44 -10.02
CA VAL A 699 5.04 40.37 -10.25
C VAL A 699 4.64 40.36 -11.71
N TRP A 700 4.35 39.17 -12.23
CA TRP A 700 3.94 38.90 -13.59
C TRP A 700 2.72 37.98 -13.59
N ALA A 701 1.84 38.13 -14.58
CA ALA A 701 0.54 37.47 -14.61
C ALA A 701 0.05 37.22 -16.05
N TRP A 702 -0.83 36.23 -16.24
CA TRP A 702 -1.40 35.83 -17.55
C TRP A 702 -2.58 34.85 -17.38
N GLY A 703 -3.21 34.53 -18.51
CA GLY A 703 -4.37 33.63 -18.62
C GLY A 703 -5.66 34.39 -18.88
N ALA A 704 -6.73 33.95 -18.23
CA ALA A 704 -7.95 34.74 -18.10
C ALA A 704 -7.63 36.13 -17.55
N ASN A 705 -8.29 37.13 -18.13
CA ASN A 705 -8.14 38.54 -17.76
C ASN A 705 -9.47 39.28 -17.95
N PHE A 706 -10.57 38.67 -17.51
CA PHE A 706 -11.92 39.21 -17.70
C PHE A 706 -12.26 40.36 -16.73
N TYR A 707 -11.51 40.44 -15.63
CA TYR A 707 -11.69 41.36 -14.50
C TYR A 707 -10.40 42.15 -14.12
N GLY A 708 -9.30 41.96 -14.85
CA GLY A 708 -8.01 42.60 -14.58
C GLY A 708 -7.04 41.76 -13.74
N GLU A 709 -7.24 40.44 -13.71
CA GLU A 709 -6.44 39.42 -13.01
C GLU A 709 -4.94 39.52 -13.34
N VAL A 710 -4.62 39.96 -14.57
CA VAL A 710 -3.27 40.18 -15.08
C VAL A 710 -2.63 41.48 -14.57
N GLY A 711 -3.42 42.42 -14.04
CA GLY A 711 -2.90 43.62 -13.37
C GLY A 711 -2.17 44.63 -14.26
N ASN A 712 -2.16 44.42 -15.58
CA ASN A 712 -1.47 45.24 -16.59
C ASN A 712 -2.27 46.45 -17.10
N GLY A 713 -3.41 46.75 -16.48
CA GLY A 713 -4.33 47.81 -16.87
C GLY A 713 -5.41 47.42 -17.89
N THR A 714 -5.37 46.21 -18.47
CA THR A 714 -6.33 45.77 -19.51
C THR A 714 -7.28 44.66 -19.04
N THR A 715 -8.32 44.39 -19.82
CA THR A 715 -9.28 43.28 -19.63
C THR A 715 -9.45 42.41 -20.90
N SER A 716 -8.37 42.25 -21.66
CA SER A 716 -8.38 41.48 -22.91
C SER A 716 -8.48 39.98 -22.63
N SER A 717 -9.57 39.32 -23.03
CA SER A 717 -9.75 37.87 -22.83
C SER A 717 -8.66 37.04 -23.50
N GLY A 718 -8.09 36.07 -22.78
CA GLY A 718 -7.12 35.13 -23.35
C GLY A 718 -5.69 35.68 -23.43
N VAL A 719 -5.16 36.24 -22.34
CA VAL A 719 -3.78 36.74 -22.26
C VAL A 719 -2.82 35.56 -22.24
N SER A 720 -2.51 35.01 -23.41
CA SER A 720 -1.65 33.82 -23.55
C SER A 720 -0.18 34.06 -23.25
N SER A 721 0.25 35.30 -23.08
CA SER A 721 1.64 35.69 -22.82
C SER A 721 1.79 36.32 -21.44
N ALA A 722 2.81 35.94 -20.69
CA ALA A 722 3.16 36.60 -19.43
C ALA A 722 3.35 38.12 -19.59
N VAL A 723 2.61 38.91 -18.81
CA VAL A 723 2.75 40.37 -18.74
C VAL A 723 3.22 40.77 -17.35
N GLN A 724 4.11 41.76 -17.26
CA GLN A 724 4.50 42.33 -15.98
C GLN A 724 3.34 43.13 -15.38
N VAL A 725 3.10 42.92 -14.10
CA VAL A 725 2.19 43.71 -13.28
C VAL A 725 2.92 45.02 -12.90
N PRO A 726 2.49 46.20 -13.37
CA PRO A 726 3.20 47.45 -13.13
C PRO A 726 3.23 47.85 -11.64
N VAL A 727 4.13 48.78 -11.30
CA VAL A 727 4.29 49.40 -9.96
C VAL A 727 4.79 48.45 -8.85
N LEU A 728 4.58 47.13 -8.94
CA LEU A 728 5.10 46.17 -7.95
C LEU A 728 6.59 45.92 -8.14
N ALA A 729 7.35 46.18 -7.08
CA ALA A 729 8.77 45.88 -6.92
C ALA A 729 9.09 45.57 -5.45
N SER A 730 10.15 44.81 -5.19
CA SER A 730 10.55 44.31 -3.86
C SER A 730 9.54 43.35 -3.19
N MET A 731 8.77 42.61 -3.99
CA MET A 731 7.86 41.57 -3.52
C MET A 731 8.61 40.28 -3.14
N THR A 732 8.07 39.54 -2.16
CA THR A 732 8.70 38.37 -1.49
C THR A 732 7.82 37.13 -1.45
N ALA A 733 6.49 37.26 -1.64
CA ALA A 733 5.59 36.15 -1.95
C ALA A 733 4.46 36.62 -2.88
N VAL A 734 3.77 35.69 -3.56
CA VAL A 734 2.48 35.94 -4.25
C VAL A 734 1.48 34.85 -3.91
N ALA A 735 0.19 35.16 -4.06
CA ALA A 735 -0.89 34.20 -4.02
C ALA A 735 -1.96 34.56 -5.08
N ALA A 736 -2.60 33.55 -5.67
CA ALA A 736 -3.65 33.71 -6.66
C ALA A 736 -4.93 33.08 -6.13
N GLY A 737 -6.05 33.80 -6.21
CA GLY A 737 -7.37 33.24 -6.02
C GLY A 737 -7.92 32.67 -7.32
N GLU A 738 -9.24 32.58 -7.45
CA GLU A 738 -9.86 32.13 -8.71
C GLU A 738 -9.91 33.24 -9.77
N ASN A 739 -10.12 34.50 -9.36
CA ASN A 739 -10.19 35.66 -10.26
C ASN A 739 -9.47 36.91 -9.68
N HIS A 740 -8.54 36.71 -8.74
CA HIS A 740 -7.75 37.80 -8.13
C HIS A 740 -6.34 37.36 -7.76
N SER A 741 -5.51 38.34 -7.42
CA SER A 741 -4.06 38.22 -7.36
C SER A 741 -3.52 39.04 -6.19
N LEU A 742 -2.52 38.52 -5.47
CA LEU A 742 -1.91 39.12 -4.28
C LEU A 742 -0.38 39.06 -4.35
N ALA A 743 0.29 40.03 -3.71
CA ALA A 743 1.73 40.06 -3.48
C ALA A 743 2.07 40.52 -2.05
N LEU A 744 3.04 39.86 -1.42
CA LEU A 744 3.69 40.31 -0.19
C LEU A 744 4.95 41.08 -0.55
N ARG A 745 5.25 42.15 0.17
CA ARG A 745 6.44 42.98 0.01
C ARG A 745 7.48 42.74 1.11
N GLN A 746 8.74 43.02 0.83
CA GLN A 746 9.86 42.82 1.77
C GLN A 746 9.74 43.65 3.07
N ASP A 747 9.01 44.77 3.03
CA ASP A 747 8.65 45.58 4.20
C ASP A 747 7.47 45.00 5.02
N GLY A 748 6.94 43.84 4.62
CA GLY A 748 5.83 43.15 5.27
C GLY A 748 4.44 43.70 4.90
N THR A 749 4.34 44.64 3.95
CA THR A 749 3.06 45.13 3.40
C THR A 749 2.52 44.20 2.30
N VAL A 750 1.22 44.20 2.08
CA VAL A 750 0.55 43.32 1.09
C VAL A 750 -0.13 44.18 0.03
N TRP A 751 -0.22 43.66 -1.20
CA TRP A 751 -0.81 44.32 -2.38
C TRP A 751 -1.73 43.35 -3.13
N GLY A 752 -2.74 43.84 -3.86
CA GLY A 752 -3.67 43.01 -4.62
C GLY A 752 -4.30 43.67 -5.86
N TRP A 753 -4.77 42.86 -6.81
CA TRP A 753 -5.46 43.26 -8.05
C TRP A 753 -6.37 42.15 -8.61
N GLY A 754 -7.18 42.49 -9.61
CA GLY A 754 -8.21 41.63 -10.21
C GLY A 754 -9.62 41.90 -9.69
N TYR A 755 -10.45 40.85 -9.63
CA TYR A 755 -11.81 40.93 -9.11
C TYR A 755 -11.83 41.25 -7.62
N ASN A 756 -12.78 42.09 -7.17
CA ASN A 756 -12.86 42.54 -5.77
C ASN A 756 -14.29 42.50 -5.19
N GLY A 757 -15.26 41.84 -5.84
CA GLY A 757 -16.68 41.95 -5.46
C GLY A 757 -17.00 41.58 -4.00
N SER A 758 -16.16 40.77 -3.35
CA SER A 758 -16.25 40.42 -1.92
C SER A 758 -15.20 41.09 -1.02
N GLY A 759 -14.46 42.09 -1.50
CA GLY A 759 -13.41 42.78 -0.74
C GLY A 759 -12.03 42.07 -0.73
N GLN A 760 -11.83 41.16 -1.68
CA GLN A 760 -10.67 40.24 -1.79
C GLN A 760 -9.31 40.94 -1.81
N LEU A 761 -9.26 42.19 -2.27
CA LEU A 761 -8.02 42.95 -2.44
C LEU A 761 -7.56 43.70 -1.18
N GLY A 762 -8.39 43.76 -0.13
CA GLY A 762 -8.01 44.35 1.15
C GLY A 762 -7.82 45.87 1.15
N ASP A 763 -8.26 46.57 0.10
CA ASP A 763 -8.14 48.04 -0.05
C ASP A 763 -9.28 48.83 0.63
N GLY A 764 -10.11 48.15 1.44
CA GLY A 764 -11.31 48.72 2.06
C GLY A 764 -12.54 48.74 1.13
N THR A 765 -12.38 48.55 -0.17
CA THR A 765 -13.47 48.62 -1.16
C THR A 765 -13.91 47.24 -1.67
N THR A 766 -14.95 47.21 -2.50
CA THR A 766 -15.38 46.04 -3.28
C THR A 766 -15.23 46.24 -4.79
N THR A 767 -14.54 47.29 -5.22
CA THR A 767 -14.37 47.64 -6.64
C THR A 767 -13.14 46.94 -7.22
N GLY A 768 -13.31 46.27 -8.37
CA GLY A 768 -12.21 45.60 -9.07
C GLY A 768 -11.07 46.55 -9.46
N ARG A 769 -9.87 46.00 -9.66
CA ARG A 769 -8.66 46.77 -9.96
C ARG A 769 -7.88 46.09 -11.09
N THR A 770 -7.77 46.74 -12.24
CA THR A 770 -6.93 46.27 -13.36
C THR A 770 -5.43 46.54 -13.14
N SER A 771 -5.04 47.14 -12.01
CA SER A 771 -3.65 47.35 -11.58
C SER A 771 -3.55 47.33 -10.04
N PRO A 772 -2.36 47.13 -9.46
CA PRO A 772 -2.20 46.88 -8.02
C PRO A 772 -2.60 48.02 -7.08
N VAL A 773 -3.21 47.65 -5.96
CA VAL A 773 -3.48 48.52 -4.81
C VAL A 773 -2.91 47.88 -3.53
N GLN A 774 -2.48 48.70 -2.57
CA GLN A 774 -1.96 48.22 -1.29
C GLN A 774 -3.11 47.82 -0.34
N VAL A 775 -2.95 46.70 0.36
CA VAL A 775 -3.83 46.25 1.45
C VAL A 775 -3.71 47.23 2.62
N SER A 776 -4.85 47.74 3.07
CA SER A 776 -4.90 48.74 4.14
C SER A 776 -4.70 48.14 5.54
N GLY A 777 -3.88 48.79 6.36
CA GLY A 777 -3.72 48.47 7.79
C GLY A 777 -2.86 47.25 8.13
N LEU A 778 -2.29 46.54 7.14
CA LEU A 778 -1.57 45.28 7.34
C LEU A 778 -0.06 45.43 7.09
N SER A 779 0.74 44.99 8.06
CA SER A 779 2.22 45.01 8.05
C SER A 779 2.80 43.86 8.87
N GLY A 780 4.11 43.61 8.73
CA GLY A 780 4.79 42.51 9.44
C GLY A 780 4.36 41.10 8.98
N VAL A 781 3.82 40.99 7.76
CA VAL A 781 3.41 39.72 7.15
C VAL A 781 4.64 38.96 6.64
N THR A 782 4.61 37.64 6.80
CA THR A 782 5.70 36.71 6.44
C THR A 782 5.28 35.63 5.44
N ALA A 783 3.99 35.34 5.28
CA ALA A 783 3.46 34.48 4.22
C ALA A 783 2.03 34.86 3.81
N LEU A 784 1.59 34.42 2.62
CA LEU A 784 0.24 34.61 2.08
C LEU A 784 -0.35 33.28 1.58
N ALA A 785 -1.68 33.22 1.50
CA ALA A 785 -2.43 32.23 0.73
C ALA A 785 -3.73 32.84 0.19
N ALA A 786 -4.39 32.20 -0.77
CA ALA A 786 -5.67 32.66 -1.34
C ALA A 786 -6.58 31.48 -1.74
N GLY A 787 -7.88 31.63 -1.52
CA GLY A 787 -8.92 30.70 -1.97
C GLY A 787 -9.68 31.22 -3.19
N ASN A 788 -10.84 30.64 -3.54
CA ASN A 788 -11.61 31.11 -4.70
C ASN A 788 -12.03 32.57 -4.52
N GLY A 789 -12.56 32.87 -3.33
CA GLY A 789 -13.15 34.16 -2.97
C GLY A 789 -12.37 34.99 -1.94
N HIS A 790 -11.26 34.48 -1.40
CA HIS A 790 -10.66 35.00 -0.15
C HIS A 790 -9.13 34.99 -0.13
N SER A 791 -8.58 35.68 0.87
CA SER A 791 -7.18 36.05 1.00
C SER A 791 -6.73 35.84 2.45
N LEU A 792 -5.55 35.25 2.67
CA LEU A 792 -4.95 34.97 3.98
C LEU A 792 -3.53 35.54 4.09
N ALA A 793 -3.13 35.94 5.29
CA ALA A 793 -1.79 36.36 5.65
C ALA A 793 -1.35 35.77 7.00
N LEU A 794 -0.09 35.33 7.10
CA LEU A 794 0.57 34.96 8.35
C LEU A 794 1.53 36.09 8.74
N LYS A 795 1.51 36.53 10.00
CA LYS A 795 2.44 37.54 10.52
C LYS A 795 3.62 36.92 11.25
N SER A 796 4.70 37.69 11.40
CA SER A 796 5.91 37.30 12.13
C SER A 796 5.70 36.96 13.62
N ASP A 797 4.58 37.39 14.20
CA ASP A 797 4.13 37.05 15.56
C ASP A 797 3.39 35.70 15.66
N GLY A 798 3.20 34.98 14.54
CA GLY A 798 2.50 33.70 14.48
C GLY A 798 0.97 33.82 14.51
N SER A 799 0.41 35.02 14.32
CA SER A 799 -1.04 35.24 14.10
C SER A 799 -1.41 35.17 12.62
N VAL A 800 -2.60 34.66 12.33
CA VAL A 800 -3.18 34.58 10.97
C VAL A 800 -4.25 35.65 10.80
N TRP A 801 -4.31 36.26 9.63
CA TRP A 801 -5.26 37.31 9.23
C TRP A 801 -5.91 36.95 7.89
N ALA A 802 -7.15 37.36 7.68
CA ALA A 802 -7.99 36.93 6.55
C ALA A 802 -8.93 38.04 6.07
N TRP A 803 -9.22 38.09 4.77
CA TRP A 803 -10.20 38.99 4.14
C TRP A 803 -10.75 38.45 2.81
N GLY A 804 -11.75 39.11 2.24
CA GLY A 804 -12.52 38.66 1.08
C GLY A 804 -13.84 37.98 1.46
N SER A 805 -14.27 37.02 0.63
CA SER A 805 -15.50 36.25 0.83
C SER A 805 -15.45 35.41 2.11
N ASN A 806 -16.58 35.34 2.83
CA ASN A 806 -16.70 34.59 4.08
C ASN A 806 -18.01 33.77 4.19
N GLY A 807 -18.74 33.58 3.08
CA GLY A 807 -20.06 32.91 3.10
C GLY A 807 -20.05 31.48 3.64
N SER A 808 -18.88 30.82 3.62
CA SER A 808 -18.61 29.49 4.18
C SER A 808 -17.69 29.55 5.40
N GLY A 809 -17.49 30.70 6.02
CA GLY A 809 -16.64 30.86 7.21
C GLY A 809 -15.13 30.78 6.96
N GLN A 810 -14.68 30.84 5.71
CA GLN A 810 -13.27 30.67 5.31
C GLN A 810 -12.30 31.70 5.92
N LEU A 811 -12.78 32.82 6.45
CA LEU A 811 -11.95 33.80 7.15
C LEU A 811 -11.68 33.42 8.61
N GLY A 812 -12.45 32.51 9.21
CA GLY A 812 -12.22 32.04 10.58
C GLY A 812 -12.40 33.12 11.66
N ASP A 813 -13.22 34.12 11.37
CA ASP A 813 -13.53 35.25 12.28
C ASP A 813 -14.78 35.00 13.16
N GLY A 814 -15.37 33.79 13.07
CA GLY A 814 -16.61 33.42 13.76
C GLY A 814 -17.89 33.86 13.04
N THR A 815 -17.80 34.48 11.86
CA THR A 815 -18.96 35.00 11.10
C THR A 815 -19.03 34.46 9.68
N ALA A 816 -20.17 34.65 9.02
CA ALA A 816 -20.36 34.39 7.59
C ALA A 816 -20.18 35.65 6.71
N SER A 817 -19.68 36.76 7.27
CA SER A 817 -19.69 38.07 6.62
C SER A 817 -18.36 38.39 5.95
N SER A 818 -18.40 38.67 4.65
CA SER A 818 -17.23 39.06 3.85
C SER A 818 -16.57 40.35 4.38
N ARG A 819 -15.25 40.48 4.22
CA ARG A 819 -14.45 41.59 4.77
C ARG A 819 -13.63 42.26 3.66
N SER A 820 -13.74 43.59 3.50
CA SER A 820 -12.87 44.36 2.61
C SER A 820 -11.56 44.85 3.24
N LEU A 821 -11.33 44.51 4.52
CA LEU A 821 -10.11 44.78 5.27
C LEU A 821 -9.64 43.51 6.01
N PRO A 822 -8.33 43.33 6.20
CA PRO A 822 -7.76 42.23 6.98
C PRO A 822 -8.34 42.14 8.40
N THR A 823 -8.82 40.95 8.76
CA THR A 823 -9.39 40.63 10.08
C THR A 823 -8.61 39.45 10.68
N GLN A 824 -8.32 39.45 11.98
CA GLN A 824 -7.55 38.37 12.61
C GLN A 824 -8.39 37.09 12.75
N VAL A 825 -7.80 35.95 12.40
CA VAL A 825 -8.38 34.60 12.61
C VAL A 825 -8.39 34.29 14.11
N GLN A 826 -9.52 33.88 14.66
CA GLN A 826 -9.64 33.64 16.10
C GLN A 826 -9.06 32.27 16.52
N GLY A 827 -8.53 32.20 17.74
CA GLY A 827 -8.05 30.96 18.36
C GLY A 827 -6.68 30.44 17.88
N LEU A 828 -6.05 31.04 16.85
CA LEU A 828 -4.76 30.60 16.32
C LEU A 828 -3.60 31.51 16.76
N THR A 829 -2.61 30.87 17.37
CA THR A 829 -1.31 31.42 17.77
C THR A 829 -0.22 30.37 17.52
N GLY A 830 1.03 30.82 17.42
CA GLY A 830 2.18 29.94 17.16
C GLY A 830 2.14 29.28 15.77
N ILE A 831 1.46 29.90 14.79
CA ILE A 831 1.35 29.37 13.43
C ILE A 831 2.64 29.62 12.66
N VAL A 832 3.09 28.60 11.92
CA VAL A 832 4.33 28.62 11.15
C VAL A 832 4.11 28.42 9.64
N LYS A 833 2.93 27.93 9.22
CA LYS A 833 2.53 27.77 7.81
C LYS A 833 1.02 27.99 7.66
N ILE A 834 0.58 28.49 6.50
CA ILE A 834 -0.83 28.62 6.12
C ILE A 834 -1.06 28.14 4.68
N ALA A 835 -2.27 27.71 4.36
CA ALA A 835 -2.73 27.37 3.01
C ALA A 835 -4.24 27.65 2.87
N ALA A 836 -4.76 27.68 1.64
CA ALA A 836 -6.18 27.89 1.36
C ALA A 836 -6.65 27.02 0.18
N GLY A 837 -7.73 26.27 0.40
CA GLY A 837 -8.44 25.55 -0.65
C GLY A 837 -9.63 26.36 -1.15
N GLY A 838 -10.67 25.70 -1.67
CA GLY A 838 -11.78 26.27 -2.45
C GLY A 838 -12.46 27.43 -1.75
N SER A 839 -13.26 27.07 -0.76
CA SER A 839 -13.89 27.97 0.21
C SER A 839 -13.43 27.60 1.63
N HIS A 840 -12.17 27.19 1.79
CA HIS A 840 -11.61 26.75 3.07
C HIS A 840 -10.13 27.09 3.23
N SER A 841 -9.63 26.94 4.45
CA SER A 841 -8.38 27.52 4.95
C SER A 841 -7.70 26.55 5.94
N LEU A 842 -6.37 26.58 5.98
CA LEU A 842 -5.55 25.65 6.76
C LEU A 842 -4.32 26.37 7.38
N ALA A 843 -3.85 25.88 8.53
CA ALA A 843 -2.67 26.38 9.24
C ALA A 843 -1.92 25.25 9.96
N VAL A 844 -0.58 25.30 9.97
CA VAL A 844 0.26 24.41 10.81
C VAL A 844 0.81 25.23 11.97
N ARG A 845 0.59 24.75 13.20
CA ARG A 845 1.20 25.30 14.42
C ARG A 845 2.61 24.71 14.60
N GLY A 846 3.49 25.44 15.29
CA GLY A 846 4.90 25.05 15.49
C GLY A 846 5.13 23.70 16.19
N ASP A 847 4.11 23.13 16.83
CA ASP A 847 4.10 21.77 17.39
C ASP A 847 3.85 20.66 16.36
N GLY A 848 3.61 21.02 15.09
CA GLY A 848 3.30 20.09 14.01
C GLY A 848 1.82 19.70 13.93
N THR A 849 0.93 20.33 14.70
CA THR A 849 -0.53 20.15 14.57
C THR A 849 -1.10 20.97 13.41
N LEU A 850 -2.07 20.38 12.72
CA LEU A 850 -2.78 21.01 11.59
C LEU A 850 -4.18 21.47 12.02
N TRP A 851 -4.50 22.70 11.69
CA TRP A 851 -5.75 23.39 11.97
C TRP A 851 -6.42 23.83 10.66
N VAL A 852 -7.74 23.74 10.58
CA VAL A 852 -8.54 23.91 9.35
C VAL A 852 -9.86 24.60 9.63
N TRP A 853 -10.40 25.36 8.67
CA TRP A 853 -11.72 26.01 8.76
C TRP A 853 -12.26 26.40 7.38
N GLY A 854 -13.53 26.81 7.32
CA GLY A 854 -14.26 27.13 6.10
C GLY A 854 -15.21 26.02 5.65
N ASP A 855 -15.44 25.91 4.35
CA ASP A 855 -16.29 24.85 3.79
C ASP A 855 -15.75 23.45 4.05
N ASN A 856 -16.68 22.51 4.19
CA ASN A 856 -16.41 21.11 4.46
C ASN A 856 -17.39 20.19 3.70
N SER A 857 -18.15 20.69 2.73
CA SER A 857 -19.19 19.95 2.01
C SER A 857 -18.73 18.60 1.40
N SER A 858 -17.43 18.48 1.08
CA SER A 858 -16.77 17.27 0.57
C SER A 858 -15.76 16.65 1.54
N GLY A 859 -15.80 17.01 2.83
CA GLY A 859 -14.85 16.53 3.85
C GLY A 859 -13.45 17.12 3.75
N GLN A 860 -13.28 18.24 3.03
CA GLN A 860 -11.98 18.85 2.77
C GLN A 860 -11.27 19.38 4.02
N LEU A 861 -11.95 19.49 5.16
CA LEU A 861 -11.29 19.79 6.44
C LEU A 861 -10.56 18.55 7.01
N GLY A 862 -11.03 17.33 6.73
CA GLY A 862 -10.35 16.08 7.15
C GLY A 862 -10.67 15.62 8.57
N GLU A 863 -11.63 16.26 9.23
CA GLU A 863 -12.07 15.96 10.60
C GLU A 863 -13.18 14.88 10.67
N GLY A 864 -13.42 14.13 9.59
CA GLY A 864 -14.42 13.06 9.55
C GLY A 864 -15.89 13.53 9.54
N THR A 865 -16.14 14.81 9.29
CA THR A 865 -17.50 15.38 9.09
C THR A 865 -17.57 16.13 7.76
N THR A 866 -18.77 16.56 7.37
CA THR A 866 -18.99 17.48 6.22
C THR A 866 -19.53 18.85 6.62
N SER A 867 -19.47 19.21 7.91
CA SER A 867 -20.03 20.45 8.42
C SER A 867 -19.05 21.62 8.29
N THR A 868 -19.47 22.70 7.65
CA THR A 868 -18.76 23.98 7.51
C THR A 868 -18.34 24.55 8.87
N ARG A 869 -17.14 25.15 8.95
CA ARG A 869 -16.53 25.66 10.19
C ARG A 869 -16.19 27.15 10.09
N PHE A 870 -16.88 27.99 10.87
CA PHE A 870 -16.63 29.44 10.96
C PHE A 870 -15.45 29.80 11.88
N LEU A 871 -14.82 28.81 12.53
CA LEU A 871 -13.65 28.93 13.41
C LEU A 871 -12.69 27.75 13.19
N PRO A 872 -11.37 27.92 13.41
CA PRO A 872 -10.36 26.86 13.32
C PRO A 872 -10.60 25.65 14.23
N VAL A 873 -10.47 24.44 13.65
CA VAL A 873 -10.52 23.15 14.33
C VAL A 873 -9.29 22.30 13.96
N GLN A 874 -8.84 21.41 14.85
CA GLN A 874 -7.64 20.58 14.63
C GLN A 874 -7.96 19.28 13.87
N VAL A 875 -7.12 18.92 12.90
CA VAL A 875 -7.16 17.62 12.19
C VAL A 875 -6.51 16.53 13.05
N THR A 876 -7.20 15.40 13.20
CA THR A 876 -6.76 14.24 13.99
C THR A 876 -6.52 13.01 13.12
N GLY A 877 -5.83 11.99 13.65
CA GLY A 877 -5.50 10.75 12.91
C GLY A 877 -4.24 10.81 12.04
N LEU A 878 -3.49 11.91 12.07
CA LEU A 878 -2.18 12.03 11.43
C LEU A 878 -1.12 11.37 12.32
N ALA A 879 -0.54 10.25 11.87
CA ALA A 879 0.35 9.39 12.65
C ALA A 879 1.76 9.96 12.91
N SER A 880 2.05 11.15 12.39
CA SER A 880 3.33 11.86 12.52
C SER A 880 3.08 13.37 12.33
N ALA A 881 4.02 14.21 12.76
CA ALA A 881 3.88 15.67 12.73
C ALA A 881 3.74 16.21 11.30
N VAL A 882 2.97 17.28 11.11
CA VAL A 882 2.67 17.82 9.78
C VAL A 882 3.84 18.66 9.24
N ALA A 883 4.61 18.09 8.32
CA ALA A 883 5.78 18.73 7.74
C ALA A 883 5.40 19.83 6.72
N SER A 884 4.30 19.64 5.98
CA SER A 884 3.76 20.65 5.06
C SER A 884 2.29 20.35 4.71
N ILE A 885 1.60 21.34 4.15
CA ILE A 885 0.18 21.27 3.78
C ILE A 885 -0.10 21.96 2.44
N THR A 886 -1.18 21.53 1.80
CA THR A 886 -1.83 22.21 0.69
C THR A 886 -3.34 22.04 0.77
N ALA A 887 -4.07 22.87 0.04
CA ALA A 887 -5.42 22.53 -0.42
C ALA A 887 -5.73 23.18 -1.77
N TYR A 888 -6.76 22.68 -2.44
CA TYR A 888 -7.32 23.21 -3.69
C TYR A 888 -8.77 22.74 -3.79
N ASN A 889 -9.69 23.62 -4.23
CA ASN A 889 -11.14 23.36 -4.23
C ASN A 889 -11.57 22.55 -3.00
N ASP A 890 -11.98 21.30 -3.19
CA ASP A 890 -12.58 20.48 -2.16
C ASP A 890 -11.62 19.33 -1.74
N THR A 891 -10.32 19.55 -1.89
CA THR A 891 -9.23 18.60 -1.59
C THR A 891 -8.15 19.28 -0.73
N SER A 892 -7.65 18.58 0.27
CA SER A 892 -6.60 19.02 1.21
C SER A 892 -5.60 17.90 1.41
N MET A 893 -4.31 18.22 1.54
CA MET A 893 -3.30 17.18 1.73
C MET A 893 -2.15 17.67 2.62
N ALA A 894 -1.65 16.77 3.45
CA ALA A 894 -0.45 16.93 4.25
C ALA A 894 0.61 15.90 3.84
N ALA A 895 1.87 16.34 3.85
CA ALA A 895 2.98 15.41 4.03
C ALA A 895 3.40 15.45 5.49
N LEU A 896 3.54 14.27 6.09
CA LEU A 896 3.96 14.13 7.47
C LEU A 896 5.49 14.03 7.59
N ALA A 897 6.03 14.16 8.80
CA ALA A 897 7.47 14.18 9.07
C ALA A 897 8.12 12.79 8.95
N ASP A 898 7.35 11.71 9.07
CA ASP A 898 7.75 10.35 8.65
C ASP A 898 7.71 10.18 7.12
N GLY A 899 7.37 11.25 6.41
CA GLY A 899 7.13 11.34 4.98
C GLY A 899 5.74 10.90 4.56
N THR A 900 4.96 10.21 5.39
CA THR A 900 3.75 9.56 4.91
C THR A 900 2.76 10.58 4.34
N LEU A 901 2.28 10.31 3.12
CA LEU A 901 1.25 11.14 2.51
C LEU A 901 -0.10 10.86 3.11
N ARG A 902 -0.84 11.95 3.23
CA ARG A 902 -2.15 12.01 3.84
C ARG A 902 -2.93 13.00 3.00
N GLY A 903 -3.70 12.51 2.03
CA GLY A 903 -4.64 13.30 1.24
C GLY A 903 -6.09 13.08 1.69
N TRP A 904 -6.93 14.09 1.57
CA TRP A 904 -8.35 14.04 1.92
C TRP A 904 -9.17 15.08 1.13
N GLY A 905 -10.49 15.03 1.27
CA GLY A 905 -11.42 15.68 0.36
C GLY A 905 -11.61 14.87 -0.95
N SER A 906 -11.85 15.56 -2.06
CA SER A 906 -12.24 14.96 -3.34
C SER A 906 -11.10 14.19 -4.02
N GLY A 907 -11.48 13.07 -4.66
CA GLY A 907 -10.60 12.15 -5.37
C GLY A 907 -11.14 11.69 -6.74
N ALA A 908 -12.22 12.29 -7.25
CA ALA A 908 -13.19 11.68 -8.17
C ALA A 908 -12.76 11.36 -9.62
N ARG A 909 -11.53 11.69 -10.02
CA ARG A 909 -10.88 11.10 -11.23
C ARG A 909 -9.55 10.38 -10.90
N GLY A 910 -9.34 10.10 -9.61
CA GLY A 910 -8.17 9.51 -8.95
C GLY A 910 -7.22 10.53 -8.33
N HIS A 911 -7.41 11.05 -7.11
CA HIS A 911 -6.51 12.09 -6.54
C HIS A 911 -5.89 11.73 -5.19
N LEU A 912 -6.17 10.53 -4.68
CA LEU A 912 -5.73 10.07 -3.37
C LEU A 912 -4.74 8.88 -3.35
N ALA A 913 -4.54 8.19 -4.50
CA ALA A 913 -3.44 7.26 -4.84
C ALA A 913 -3.55 5.83 -4.29
N ASP A 914 -4.72 5.60 -3.75
CA ASP A 914 -5.34 4.41 -3.21
C ASP A 914 -6.46 3.88 -4.15
N GLY A 915 -6.91 4.72 -5.09
CA GLY A 915 -8.08 4.48 -5.95
C GLY A 915 -9.38 5.13 -5.44
N ALA A 916 -9.34 5.96 -4.39
CA ALA A 916 -10.51 6.54 -3.77
C ALA A 916 -11.04 7.79 -4.48
N ASN A 917 -12.38 7.89 -4.63
CA ASN A 917 -13.08 9.03 -5.22
C ASN A 917 -13.36 10.18 -4.25
N LEU A 918 -13.27 9.94 -2.94
CA LEU A 918 -13.53 10.89 -1.85
C LEU A 918 -12.93 10.30 -0.58
N SER A 919 -12.31 11.11 0.29
CA SER A 919 -11.91 10.66 1.63
C SER A 919 -12.08 11.77 2.66
N LEU A 920 -12.95 11.57 3.66
CA LEU A 920 -13.22 12.57 4.71
C LEU A 920 -12.12 12.64 5.78
N THR A 921 -11.07 11.82 5.64
CA THR A 921 -9.91 11.68 6.53
C THR A 921 -8.65 11.28 5.72
N PRO A 922 -7.43 11.35 6.27
CA PRO A 922 -6.20 11.42 5.45
C PRO A 922 -5.56 10.07 5.01
N VAL A 923 -5.26 9.87 3.70
CA VAL A 923 -4.88 8.57 3.05
C VAL A 923 -3.67 8.61 2.05
N ALA A 924 -3.19 7.48 1.47
CA ALA A 924 -1.80 7.32 0.94
C ALA A 924 -1.52 6.48 -0.38
N PRO A 925 -0.36 6.65 -1.08
CA PRO A 925 0.00 6.06 -2.41
C PRO A 925 0.68 4.65 -2.54
N SER A 926 0.79 4.11 -3.78
CA SER A 926 1.27 2.74 -4.13
C SER A 926 2.22 2.55 -5.38
N GLY A 927 3.36 1.81 -5.23
CA GLY A 927 4.04 0.95 -6.25
C GLY A 927 5.21 1.45 -7.17
N LEU A 928 6.50 1.10 -6.92
CA LEU A 928 7.65 1.23 -7.89
C LEU A 928 8.94 0.39 -7.63
N GLY A 929 9.98 0.55 -8.50
CA GLY A 929 11.34 -0.04 -8.43
C GLY A 929 12.48 0.82 -9.05
N THR A 930 13.69 0.27 -9.23
CA THR A 930 15.01 0.95 -9.42
C THR A 930 15.45 1.27 -10.88
N ALA A 931 16.15 2.39 -11.13
CA ALA A 931 16.52 2.87 -12.49
C ALA A 931 17.97 3.40 -12.67
N LEU A 932 18.40 3.62 -13.92
CA LEU A 932 19.75 4.05 -14.34
C LEU A 932 19.82 5.53 -14.79
N SER A 933 18.82 5.99 -15.54
CA SER A 933 18.75 7.36 -16.08
C SER A 933 17.30 7.76 -16.30
N VAL A 934 16.97 9.01 -16.03
CA VAL A 934 15.61 9.53 -16.20
C VAL A 934 15.62 10.59 -17.30
N LYS A 935 14.64 10.53 -18.18
CA LYS A 935 14.27 11.65 -19.06
C LYS A 935 12.82 11.98 -18.85
N ALA A 936 12.38 12.94 -19.64
CA ALA A 936 11.57 14.00 -19.13
C ALA A 936 10.83 14.57 -20.33
N GLY A 937 9.60 14.12 -20.54
CA GLY A 937 8.75 14.69 -21.57
C GLY A 937 8.26 16.08 -21.18
N GLY A 938 7.10 16.47 -21.68
CA GLY A 938 6.23 17.27 -20.85
C GLY A 938 5.72 16.39 -19.72
N GLU A 939 4.74 15.54 -20.05
CA GLU A 939 3.92 14.86 -19.03
C GLU A 939 4.45 13.45 -18.69
N HIS A 940 4.75 12.67 -19.71
CA HIS A 940 4.94 11.23 -19.61
C HIS A 940 6.23 10.81 -18.91
N GLY A 941 6.12 9.77 -18.09
CA GLY A 941 7.26 9.05 -17.49
C GLY A 941 8.20 8.43 -18.52
N LEU A 942 9.52 8.57 -18.33
CA LEU A 942 10.58 7.78 -18.99
C LEU A 942 11.77 7.56 -18.04
N ALA A 943 11.88 6.37 -17.47
CA ALA A 943 13.09 5.91 -16.79
C ALA A 943 13.76 4.77 -17.59
N LEU A 944 14.99 5.00 -18.04
CA LEU A 944 15.91 3.96 -18.49
C LEU A 944 16.36 3.18 -17.24
N MET A 945 16.06 1.89 -17.25
CA MET A 945 16.29 0.96 -16.14
C MET A 945 17.70 0.35 -16.22
N ASN A 946 18.18 -0.26 -15.14
CA ASN A 946 19.53 -0.87 -15.10
C ASN A 946 19.67 -2.13 -15.97
N ASP A 947 18.56 -2.74 -16.38
CA ASP A 947 18.48 -3.82 -17.38
C ASP A 947 18.46 -3.33 -18.85
N GLY A 948 18.54 -2.01 -19.08
CA GLY A 948 18.48 -1.40 -20.41
C GLY A 948 17.07 -1.35 -21.02
N THR A 949 16.03 -1.69 -20.26
CA THR A 949 14.62 -1.45 -20.62
C THR A 949 14.19 -0.03 -20.25
N VAL A 950 12.99 0.38 -20.65
CA VAL A 950 12.41 1.66 -20.23
C VAL A 950 11.09 1.41 -19.49
N ARG A 951 10.89 2.08 -18.34
CA ARG A 951 9.60 2.23 -17.68
C ARG A 951 9.02 3.59 -18.04
N ALA A 952 7.75 3.60 -18.38
CA ALA A 952 7.00 4.80 -18.70
C ALA A 952 5.66 4.74 -18.00
N TRP A 953 5.07 5.89 -17.74
CA TRP A 953 3.90 5.93 -16.90
C TRP A 953 3.15 7.24 -17.05
N GLY A 954 1.83 7.12 -17.02
CA GLY A 954 0.98 8.28 -17.10
C GLY A 954 -0.31 8.12 -17.84
N PHE A 955 -0.99 9.22 -17.86
CA PHE A 955 -1.82 9.72 -18.93
C PHE A 955 -1.01 9.38 -20.28
N ASN A 956 -1.61 8.87 -21.36
CA ASN A 956 -0.98 8.30 -22.59
C ASN A 956 -1.70 8.67 -23.95
N GLN A 957 -1.84 9.94 -24.35
CA GLN A 957 -2.89 10.40 -25.31
C GLN A 957 -2.50 10.11 -26.73
N TYR A 958 -1.31 10.61 -27.02
CA TYR A 958 -0.60 10.41 -28.26
C TYR A 958 0.26 9.16 -28.13
N GLY A 959 -0.02 8.29 -27.15
CA GLY A 959 0.72 7.06 -26.94
C GLY A 959 2.15 7.26 -26.40
N GLN A 960 2.45 8.42 -25.82
CA GLN A 960 3.81 8.80 -25.41
C GLN A 960 4.41 7.96 -24.27
N LEU A 961 3.64 7.06 -23.65
CA LEU A 961 4.25 6.03 -22.78
C LEU A 961 4.89 4.90 -23.58
N GLY A 962 4.47 4.64 -24.81
CA GLY A 962 4.95 3.49 -25.58
C GLY A 962 4.52 2.13 -25.00
N ASP A 963 3.50 2.10 -24.13
CA ASP A 963 2.99 0.89 -23.48
C ASP A 963 2.07 0.04 -24.38
N GLY A 964 1.85 0.46 -25.62
CA GLY A 964 0.97 -0.16 -26.61
C GLY A 964 -0.47 0.35 -26.63
N VAL A 965 -0.93 1.12 -25.64
CA VAL A 965 -2.36 1.43 -25.45
C VAL A 965 -2.63 2.93 -25.36
N GLY A 966 -2.36 3.62 -26.47
CA GLY A 966 -2.79 5.01 -26.69
C GLY A 966 -4.31 5.08 -26.68
N GLY A 967 -4.87 5.50 -25.55
CA GLY A 967 -6.30 5.36 -25.22
C GLY A 967 -6.55 5.36 -23.71
N LEU A 968 -5.54 4.99 -22.93
CA LEU A 968 -5.75 4.44 -21.59
C LEU A 968 -4.66 4.95 -20.64
N ASN A 969 -5.04 5.54 -19.50
CA ASN A 969 -4.11 6.11 -18.52
C ASN A 969 -3.48 4.99 -17.68
N ARG A 970 -2.21 5.14 -17.34
CA ARG A 970 -1.48 4.28 -16.41
C ARG A 970 -1.25 5.01 -15.14
N ALA A 971 -2.07 4.64 -14.17
CA ALA A 971 -2.20 5.31 -12.91
C ALA A 971 -1.14 4.78 -11.95
N THR A 972 -0.81 3.49 -11.99
CA THR A 972 0.52 2.99 -11.59
C THR A 972 1.45 2.81 -12.80
N PRO A 973 2.78 2.84 -12.62
CA PRO A 973 3.74 2.80 -13.73
C PRO A 973 3.83 1.48 -14.52
N VAL A 974 4.23 1.54 -15.80
CA VAL A 974 4.24 0.42 -16.77
C VAL A 974 5.53 0.26 -17.59
N PRO A 975 5.72 -0.85 -18.33
CA PRO A 975 6.79 -0.99 -19.31
C PRO A 975 6.53 -0.21 -20.61
N VAL A 976 7.59 0.35 -21.19
CA VAL A 976 7.62 0.68 -22.62
C VAL A 976 7.80 -0.62 -23.40
N GLN A 977 6.96 -0.89 -24.39
CA GLN A 977 7.04 -2.13 -25.17
C GLN A 977 8.11 -2.05 -26.27
N GLY A 978 8.77 -3.18 -26.58
CA GLY A 978 9.70 -3.30 -27.71
C GLY A 978 11.08 -2.63 -27.57
N LEU A 979 11.42 -2.07 -26.41
CA LEU A 979 12.72 -1.43 -26.16
C LEU A 979 13.56 -2.14 -25.09
N SER A 980 14.77 -2.50 -25.51
CA SER A 980 15.90 -2.99 -24.73
C SER A 980 17.20 -2.44 -25.34
N THR A 981 18.34 -2.63 -24.66
CA THR A 981 19.68 -2.14 -25.08
C THR A 981 19.76 -0.63 -25.33
N VAL A 982 18.89 0.14 -24.65
CA VAL A 982 18.85 1.60 -24.77
C VAL A 982 20.05 2.20 -24.03
N THR A 983 20.83 3.02 -24.72
CA THR A 983 22.05 3.67 -24.16
C THR A 983 21.86 5.16 -23.90
N ALA A 984 20.90 5.79 -24.58
CA ALA A 984 20.48 7.16 -24.29
C ALA A 984 18.97 7.28 -24.49
N ILE A 985 18.36 8.17 -23.71
CA ILE A 985 16.98 8.61 -23.88
C ILE A 985 16.98 10.14 -24.01
N ALA A 986 15.97 10.67 -24.69
CA ALA A 986 15.59 12.08 -24.69
C ALA A 986 14.05 12.16 -24.80
N ALA A 987 13.46 13.31 -24.50
CA ALA A 987 12.04 13.52 -24.73
C ALA A 987 11.78 15.01 -24.97
N GLY A 988 10.90 15.28 -25.93
CA GLY A 988 10.29 16.60 -26.10
C GLY A 988 8.96 16.64 -25.37
N ALA A 989 8.16 17.68 -25.60
CA ALA A 989 6.92 17.88 -24.86
C ALA A 989 5.97 16.65 -25.00
N SER A 990 5.62 16.28 -26.24
CA SER A 990 4.63 15.22 -26.52
C SER A 990 5.22 13.96 -27.14
N HIS A 991 6.54 13.85 -27.25
CA HIS A 991 7.22 12.72 -27.89
C HIS A 991 8.48 12.30 -27.14
N SER A 992 8.79 11.02 -27.26
CA SER A 992 9.94 10.36 -26.66
C SER A 992 10.96 9.99 -27.73
N LEU A 993 12.25 9.94 -27.36
CA LEU A 993 13.33 9.39 -28.17
C LEU A 993 14.18 8.41 -27.35
N ALA A 994 14.66 7.35 -27.99
CA ALA A 994 15.68 6.45 -27.44
C ALA A 994 16.75 6.16 -28.49
N ARG A 995 18.02 6.16 -28.09
CA ARG A 995 19.12 5.60 -28.89
C ARG A 995 19.53 4.25 -28.33
N LYS A 996 19.50 3.22 -29.17
CA LYS A 996 20.01 1.88 -28.83
C LYS A 996 21.54 1.82 -28.94
N GLN A 997 22.13 0.72 -28.47
CA GLN A 997 23.59 0.49 -28.53
C GLN A 997 24.11 0.36 -29.97
N ASP A 998 23.24 -0.05 -30.91
CA ASP A 998 23.50 -0.14 -32.36
C ASP A 998 23.59 1.23 -33.09
N GLY A 999 23.36 2.34 -32.39
CA GLY A 999 23.35 3.68 -32.98
C GLY A 999 22.09 4.03 -33.77
N THR A 1000 21.03 3.21 -33.71
CA THR A 1000 19.69 3.54 -34.21
C THR A 1000 18.93 4.44 -33.23
N VAL A 1001 18.02 5.26 -33.76
CA VAL A 1001 17.13 6.12 -32.97
C VAL A 1001 15.69 5.61 -33.13
N TRP A 1002 14.96 5.60 -32.01
CA TRP A 1002 13.57 5.19 -31.90
C TRP A 1002 12.75 6.33 -31.28
N SER A 1003 11.48 6.44 -31.66
CA SER A 1003 10.59 7.53 -31.24
C SER A 1003 9.15 7.04 -31.01
N TRP A 1004 8.40 7.71 -30.13
CA TRP A 1004 6.97 7.45 -29.92
C TRP A 1004 6.29 8.67 -29.27
N GLY A 1005 4.97 8.63 -29.15
CA GLY A 1005 4.17 9.80 -28.78
C GLY A 1005 3.56 10.51 -29.99
N SER A 1006 3.35 11.81 -29.84
CA SER A 1006 2.75 12.70 -30.86
C SER A 1006 3.67 12.94 -32.05
N ASN A 1007 3.07 13.02 -33.24
CA ASN A 1007 3.73 13.31 -34.52
C ASN A 1007 3.13 14.52 -35.25
N ASP A 1008 2.38 15.38 -34.53
CA ASP A 1008 1.71 16.60 -35.04
C ASP A 1008 2.56 17.49 -35.98
N TYR A 1009 3.86 17.61 -35.72
CA TYR A 1009 4.82 18.37 -36.53
C TYR A 1009 5.82 17.47 -37.29
N GLY A 1010 5.61 16.16 -37.34
CA GLY A 1010 6.57 15.20 -37.88
C GLY A 1010 7.72 14.83 -36.93
N LYS A 1011 7.60 15.21 -35.65
CA LYS A 1011 8.68 15.13 -34.63
C LYS A 1011 9.12 13.72 -34.25
N LEU A 1012 8.41 12.68 -34.68
CA LEU A 1012 8.87 11.29 -34.60
C LEU A 1012 9.94 10.95 -35.65
N GLY A 1013 9.90 11.55 -36.84
CA GLY A 1013 10.89 11.28 -37.90
C GLY A 1013 10.73 9.91 -38.57
N ASP A 1014 9.55 9.28 -38.42
CA ASP A 1014 9.22 7.97 -38.98
C ASP A 1014 8.73 8.04 -40.44
N GLY A 1015 8.81 9.21 -41.08
CA GLY A 1015 8.32 9.48 -42.44
C GLY A 1015 6.80 9.51 -42.58
N SER A 1016 6.04 9.29 -41.49
CA SER A 1016 4.59 9.17 -41.55
C SER A 1016 3.85 10.49 -41.31
N THR A 1017 2.55 10.50 -41.62
CA THR A 1017 1.58 11.51 -41.16
C THR A 1017 0.68 10.94 -40.04
N VAL A 1018 1.03 9.79 -39.48
CA VAL A 1018 0.26 9.16 -38.39
C VAL A 1018 0.41 10.02 -37.15
N TYR A 1019 -0.69 10.68 -36.75
CA TYR A 1019 -0.75 11.72 -35.71
C TYR A 1019 -0.08 11.36 -34.38
N SER A 1020 -0.03 10.06 -34.05
CA SER A 1020 0.56 9.56 -32.81
C SER A 1020 0.92 8.07 -32.89
N ARG A 1021 2.02 7.66 -32.23
CA ARG A 1021 2.47 6.27 -32.12
C ARG A 1021 2.47 5.83 -30.64
N ALA A 1022 1.65 4.83 -30.31
CA ALA A 1022 1.56 4.25 -28.97
C ALA A 1022 2.55 3.14 -28.64
N SER A 1023 3.44 2.83 -29.59
CA SER A 1023 4.59 1.96 -29.43
C SER A 1023 5.79 2.61 -30.13
N PRO A 1024 7.02 2.38 -29.65
CA PRO A 1024 8.26 2.80 -30.31
C PRO A 1024 8.33 2.41 -31.79
N VAL A 1025 8.60 3.40 -32.65
CA VAL A 1025 8.92 3.25 -34.08
C VAL A 1025 10.34 3.73 -34.35
N GLN A 1026 11.05 3.13 -35.31
CA GLN A 1026 12.40 3.55 -35.66
C GLN A 1026 12.39 4.83 -36.51
N VAL A 1027 13.30 5.76 -36.21
CA VAL A 1027 13.56 6.95 -37.03
C VAL A 1027 14.32 6.52 -38.29
N LEU A 1028 13.75 6.79 -39.46
CA LEU A 1028 14.29 6.28 -40.72
C LEU A 1028 15.44 7.16 -41.24
N GLY A 1029 16.40 6.53 -41.92
CA GLY A 1029 17.56 7.22 -42.52
C GLY A 1029 18.71 7.54 -41.55
N LEU A 1030 18.57 7.28 -40.24
CA LEU A 1030 19.63 7.55 -39.24
C LEU A 1030 20.30 6.27 -38.75
N SER A 1031 21.64 6.30 -38.75
CA SER A 1031 22.53 5.27 -38.22
C SER A 1031 23.83 5.93 -37.73
N THR A 1032 24.64 5.21 -36.93
CA THR A 1032 25.90 5.73 -36.35
C THR A 1032 25.71 7.04 -35.55
N ILE A 1033 24.56 7.17 -34.86
CA ILE A 1033 24.23 8.39 -34.10
C ILE A 1033 25.00 8.42 -32.78
N THR A 1034 25.81 9.45 -32.58
CA THR A 1034 26.65 9.63 -31.39
C THR A 1034 25.91 10.36 -30.27
N ALA A 1035 25.01 11.30 -30.62
CA ALA A 1035 24.13 11.98 -29.67
C ALA A 1035 22.73 12.24 -30.25
N ILE A 1036 21.71 12.26 -29.39
CA ILE A 1036 20.34 12.70 -29.70
C ILE A 1036 19.93 13.80 -28.72
N THR A 1037 19.11 14.75 -29.19
CA THR A 1037 18.41 15.70 -28.32
C THR A 1037 17.02 16.02 -28.89
N ALA A 1038 16.10 16.40 -28.02
CA ALA A 1038 14.77 16.86 -28.39
C ALA A 1038 14.57 18.28 -27.83
N GLY A 1039 14.28 19.23 -28.71
CA GLY A 1039 13.61 20.46 -28.34
C GLY A 1039 12.12 20.21 -28.12
N THR A 1040 11.37 21.26 -27.81
CA THR A 1040 9.94 21.16 -27.46
C THR A 1040 9.10 20.46 -28.55
N HIS A 1041 9.41 20.74 -29.81
CA HIS A 1041 8.65 20.26 -30.99
C HIS A 1041 9.53 19.79 -32.16
N HIS A 1042 10.86 19.78 -32.00
CA HIS A 1042 11.82 19.26 -32.99
C HIS A 1042 12.88 18.40 -32.32
N SER A 1043 13.54 17.59 -33.13
CA SER A 1043 14.53 16.59 -32.71
C SER A 1043 15.81 16.80 -33.51
N LEU A 1044 16.97 16.68 -32.85
CA LEU A 1044 18.28 16.70 -33.50
C LEU A 1044 19.05 15.40 -33.21
N ALA A 1045 19.84 14.95 -34.18
CA ALA A 1045 20.81 13.88 -34.03
C ALA A 1045 22.19 14.33 -34.55
N LEU A 1046 23.23 14.05 -33.78
CA LEU A 1046 24.62 14.15 -34.23
C LEU A 1046 25.08 12.77 -34.68
N LYS A 1047 25.61 12.70 -35.90
CA LYS A 1047 26.14 11.47 -36.50
C LYS A 1047 27.66 11.42 -36.34
N GLN A 1048 28.25 10.22 -36.37
CA GLN A 1048 29.68 10.00 -36.12
C GLN A 1048 30.60 10.70 -37.14
N ASP A 1049 30.08 11.10 -38.30
CA ASP A 1049 30.76 11.90 -39.32
C ASP A 1049 30.74 13.42 -39.05
N GLY A 1050 30.21 13.86 -37.91
CA GLY A 1050 30.11 15.27 -37.55
C GLY A 1050 29.01 16.03 -38.29
N THR A 1051 28.08 15.34 -38.97
CA THR A 1051 26.89 15.96 -39.55
C THR A 1051 25.72 15.99 -38.56
N VAL A 1052 24.93 17.08 -38.61
CA VAL A 1052 23.75 17.28 -37.77
C VAL A 1052 22.49 17.07 -38.61
N TRP A 1053 21.55 16.30 -38.08
CA TRP A 1053 20.27 15.98 -38.71
C TRP A 1053 19.11 16.42 -37.83
N ALA A 1054 18.04 16.92 -38.44
CA ALA A 1054 16.94 17.62 -37.76
C ALA A 1054 15.58 17.18 -38.31
N TRP A 1055 14.55 17.06 -37.46
CA TRP A 1055 13.17 16.81 -37.88
C TRP A 1055 12.15 17.33 -36.86
N GLY A 1056 10.88 17.42 -37.25
CA GLY A 1056 9.80 18.03 -36.48
C GLY A 1056 9.49 19.47 -36.93
N SER A 1057 9.16 20.32 -35.95
CA SER A 1057 8.77 21.70 -36.18
C SER A 1057 9.92 22.56 -36.73
N ASN A 1058 9.61 23.44 -37.69
CA ASN A 1058 10.57 24.35 -38.34
C ASN A 1058 10.05 25.79 -38.46
N SER A 1059 8.99 26.17 -37.72
CA SER A 1059 8.31 27.47 -37.89
C SER A 1059 9.20 28.71 -37.69
N SER A 1060 10.33 28.58 -36.99
CA SER A 1060 11.35 29.62 -36.80
C SER A 1060 12.64 29.36 -37.60
N GLY A 1061 12.69 28.32 -38.43
CA GLY A 1061 13.90 27.85 -39.12
C GLY A 1061 14.82 26.97 -38.27
N GLN A 1062 14.33 26.43 -37.14
CA GLN A 1062 15.15 25.70 -36.16
C GLN A 1062 15.72 24.35 -36.65
N LEU A 1063 15.25 23.82 -37.78
CA LEU A 1063 15.87 22.66 -38.42
C LEU A 1063 17.12 23.02 -39.24
N GLY A 1064 17.38 24.30 -39.51
CA GLY A 1064 18.61 24.76 -40.18
C GLY A 1064 18.74 24.33 -41.64
N ASP A 1065 17.62 23.94 -42.26
CA ASP A 1065 17.56 23.42 -43.64
C ASP A 1065 17.38 24.53 -44.70
N GLY A 1066 17.47 25.80 -44.29
CA GLY A 1066 17.20 26.98 -45.10
C GLY A 1066 15.72 27.37 -45.16
N THR A 1067 14.80 26.50 -44.76
CA THR A 1067 13.34 26.70 -44.86
C THR A 1067 12.72 27.04 -43.50
N THR A 1068 11.41 27.29 -43.48
CA THR A 1068 10.59 27.28 -42.26
C THR A 1068 9.53 26.17 -42.30
N VAL A 1069 9.78 25.08 -43.05
CA VAL A 1069 8.82 24.00 -43.32
C VAL A 1069 9.12 22.80 -42.43
N ASN A 1070 8.10 22.31 -41.71
CA ASN A 1070 8.21 21.15 -40.83
C ASN A 1070 8.63 19.90 -41.62
N ARG A 1071 9.39 18.98 -41.00
CA ARG A 1071 9.88 17.76 -41.64
C ARG A 1071 9.50 16.53 -40.83
N ASN A 1072 8.80 15.57 -41.44
CA ASN A 1072 8.42 14.30 -40.80
C ASN A 1072 9.44 13.16 -41.01
N ALA A 1073 10.54 13.45 -41.70
CA ALA A 1073 11.74 12.63 -41.78
C ALA A 1073 12.98 13.51 -41.53
N PRO A 1074 14.11 12.95 -41.08
CA PRO A 1074 15.36 13.69 -40.88
C PRO A 1074 15.87 14.41 -42.13
N VAL A 1075 16.14 15.71 -42.00
CA VAL A 1075 16.86 16.53 -42.99
C VAL A 1075 18.22 16.94 -42.41
N GLN A 1076 19.26 17.05 -43.24
CA GLN A 1076 20.56 17.53 -42.79
C GLN A 1076 20.55 19.05 -42.60
N VAL A 1077 21.16 19.53 -41.51
CA VAL A 1077 21.40 20.96 -41.25
C VAL A 1077 22.42 21.49 -42.27
N GLN A 1078 22.16 22.61 -42.92
CA GLN A 1078 23.05 23.14 -43.96
C GLN A 1078 24.27 23.88 -43.39
N GLY A 1079 25.41 23.79 -44.08
CA GLY A 1079 26.61 24.58 -43.79
C GLY A 1079 27.46 24.11 -42.61
N LEU A 1080 27.09 23.05 -41.90
CA LEU A 1080 27.84 22.52 -40.75
C LEU A 1080 28.54 21.20 -41.08
N THR A 1081 29.80 21.09 -40.64
CA THR A 1081 30.66 19.90 -40.71
C THR A 1081 31.45 19.76 -39.41
N ASN A 1082 32.02 18.59 -39.14
CA ASN A 1082 32.90 18.35 -37.97
C ASN A 1082 32.28 18.80 -36.63
N VAL A 1083 30.96 18.68 -36.47
CA VAL A 1083 30.27 19.07 -35.24
C VAL A 1083 30.56 18.06 -34.13
N VAL A 1084 30.90 18.55 -32.94
CA VAL A 1084 31.24 17.73 -31.76
C VAL A 1084 30.22 17.83 -30.63
N ALA A 1085 29.41 18.89 -30.59
CA ALA A 1085 28.30 19.06 -29.66
C ALA A 1085 27.11 19.74 -30.34
N ILE A 1086 25.89 19.34 -29.97
CA ILE A 1086 24.62 19.91 -30.44
C ILE A 1086 23.69 20.22 -29.26
N ALA A 1087 22.89 21.27 -29.38
CA ALA A 1087 21.79 21.55 -28.46
C ALA A 1087 20.55 22.04 -29.22
N ALA A 1088 19.37 21.68 -28.71
CA ALA A 1088 18.08 22.13 -29.20
C ALA A 1088 17.37 22.87 -28.07
N GLY A 1089 17.16 24.17 -28.25
CA GLY A 1089 16.32 25.00 -27.38
C GLY A 1089 14.85 24.92 -27.79
N TYR A 1090 14.07 25.91 -27.35
CA TYR A 1090 12.62 25.92 -27.57
C TYR A 1090 12.24 26.15 -29.05
N TYR A 1091 12.88 27.14 -29.68
CA TYR A 1091 12.77 27.44 -31.12
C TYR A 1091 14.13 27.77 -31.77
N HIS A 1092 15.25 27.38 -31.16
CA HIS A 1092 16.58 27.57 -31.72
C HIS A 1092 17.45 26.33 -31.52
N SER A 1093 18.54 26.27 -32.27
CA SER A 1093 19.47 25.14 -32.31
C SER A 1093 20.90 25.66 -32.34
N LEU A 1094 21.81 24.94 -31.69
CA LEU A 1094 23.24 25.28 -31.57
C LEU A 1094 24.12 24.11 -31.98
N ALA A 1095 25.30 24.42 -32.52
CA ALA A 1095 26.37 23.47 -32.76
C ALA A 1095 27.75 24.05 -32.37
N VAL A 1096 28.64 23.18 -31.91
CA VAL A 1096 30.09 23.44 -31.77
C VAL A 1096 30.82 22.63 -32.82
N GLN A 1097 31.61 23.29 -33.68
CA GLN A 1097 32.52 22.60 -34.59
C GLN A 1097 33.84 22.24 -33.87
N GLN A 1098 34.58 21.26 -34.39
CA GLN A 1098 35.81 20.75 -33.78
C GLN A 1098 36.95 21.78 -33.66
N ASP A 1099 36.89 22.90 -34.39
CA ASP A 1099 37.79 24.06 -34.24
C ASP A 1099 37.41 24.98 -33.05
N GLY A 1100 36.30 24.67 -32.37
CA GLY A 1100 35.75 25.42 -31.26
C GLY A 1100 34.94 26.65 -31.65
N THR A 1101 34.54 26.79 -32.92
CA THR A 1101 33.56 27.79 -33.33
C THR A 1101 32.13 27.38 -32.97
N VAL A 1102 31.29 28.36 -32.64
CA VAL A 1102 29.88 28.16 -32.26
C VAL A 1102 28.96 28.73 -33.32
N TRP A 1103 27.94 27.95 -33.69
CA TRP A 1103 26.98 28.28 -34.73
C TRP A 1103 25.56 28.15 -34.21
N ALA A 1104 24.69 29.10 -34.58
CA ALA A 1104 23.32 29.19 -34.07
C ALA A 1104 22.30 29.50 -35.18
N TRP A 1105 21.09 28.95 -35.07
CA TRP A 1105 19.98 29.14 -36.00
C TRP A 1105 18.61 28.89 -35.34
N GLY A 1106 17.53 29.25 -36.05
CA GLY A 1106 16.18 29.33 -35.53
C GLY A 1106 15.82 30.74 -35.06
N SER A 1107 15.11 30.83 -33.92
CA SER A 1107 14.72 32.09 -33.30
C SER A 1107 15.85 32.80 -32.57
N ASN A 1108 15.96 34.13 -32.71
CA ASN A 1108 16.93 34.98 -31.99
C ASN A 1108 16.27 36.14 -31.21
N THR A 1109 14.98 36.07 -30.91
CA THR A 1109 14.19 37.22 -30.40
C THR A 1109 14.69 37.86 -29.10
N SER A 1110 15.57 37.20 -28.35
CA SER A 1110 16.21 37.71 -27.12
C SER A 1110 17.74 37.86 -27.24
N GLY A 1111 18.32 37.68 -28.43
CA GLY A 1111 19.77 37.66 -28.66
C GLY A 1111 20.46 36.35 -28.28
N GLN A 1112 19.70 35.24 -28.18
CA GLN A 1112 20.21 33.92 -27.79
C GLN A 1112 21.33 33.37 -28.67
N PHE A 1113 21.55 33.90 -29.87
CA PHE A 1113 22.72 33.53 -30.66
C PHE A 1113 24.02 34.10 -30.09
N GLY A 1114 24.03 35.29 -29.48
CA GLY A 1114 25.28 35.97 -29.10
C GLY A 1114 25.98 36.69 -30.26
N ASP A 1115 25.26 36.99 -31.33
CA ASP A 1115 25.76 37.56 -32.60
C ASP A 1115 25.76 39.11 -32.66
N GLY A 1116 25.40 39.76 -31.56
CA GLY A 1116 25.12 41.20 -31.48
C GLY A 1116 23.70 41.57 -31.92
N THR A 1117 22.92 40.65 -32.51
CA THR A 1117 21.59 40.91 -33.07
C THR A 1117 20.48 40.31 -32.22
N THR A 1118 19.23 40.52 -32.65
CA THR A 1118 18.05 39.75 -32.20
C THR A 1118 17.29 39.15 -33.39
N THR A 1119 17.99 38.89 -34.50
CA THR A 1119 17.40 38.49 -35.79
C THR A 1119 17.49 36.97 -36.02
N SER A 1120 16.34 36.34 -36.18
CA SER A 1120 16.19 34.90 -36.46
C SER A 1120 16.72 34.53 -37.86
N ARG A 1121 17.19 33.29 -38.05
CA ARG A 1121 17.73 32.78 -39.34
C ARG A 1121 17.47 31.28 -39.52
N SER A 1122 17.06 30.86 -40.71
CA SER A 1122 16.78 29.47 -41.09
C SER A 1122 18.00 28.65 -41.51
N THR A 1123 19.18 29.25 -41.47
CA THR A 1123 20.48 28.59 -41.64
C THR A 1123 21.41 28.90 -40.46
N PRO A 1124 22.32 27.97 -40.10
CA PRO A 1124 23.41 28.25 -39.17
C PRO A 1124 24.23 29.46 -39.58
N GLY A 1125 24.61 30.28 -38.59
CA GLY A 1125 25.71 31.21 -38.76
C GLY A 1125 26.47 31.44 -37.45
N LEU A 1126 27.68 31.97 -37.60
CA LEU A 1126 28.67 32.12 -36.55
C LEU A 1126 28.21 32.99 -35.36
N VAL A 1127 28.72 32.65 -34.18
CA VAL A 1127 28.67 33.44 -32.94
C VAL A 1127 30.07 34.01 -32.63
N PRO A 1128 30.29 35.33 -32.70
CA PRO A 1128 31.59 35.95 -32.44
C PRO A 1128 31.90 36.06 -30.94
N GLY A 1129 33.18 36.17 -30.58
CA GLY A 1129 33.62 36.41 -29.20
C GLY A 1129 33.76 35.15 -28.32
N LEU A 1130 33.72 33.96 -28.91
CA LEU A 1130 33.85 32.66 -28.24
C LEU A 1130 35.06 31.87 -28.78
N PRO A 1131 36.29 32.18 -28.33
CA PRO A 1131 37.47 31.43 -28.76
C PRO A 1131 37.50 30.03 -28.11
N ALA A 1132 37.65 28.99 -28.92
CA ALA A 1132 37.80 27.59 -28.48
C ALA A 1132 36.69 27.07 -27.55
N ALA A 1133 35.43 27.15 -27.99
CA ALA A 1133 34.32 26.51 -27.28
C ALA A 1133 34.42 24.96 -27.36
N SER A 1134 34.09 24.28 -26.26
CA SER A 1134 34.13 22.81 -26.15
C SER A 1134 32.73 22.18 -26.08
N THR A 1135 31.74 22.88 -25.53
CA THR A 1135 30.35 22.44 -25.55
C THR A 1135 29.34 23.59 -25.44
N VAL A 1136 28.10 23.32 -25.82
CA VAL A 1136 26.96 24.25 -25.79
C VAL A 1136 25.79 23.65 -25.04
N ALA A 1137 25.03 24.51 -24.36
CA ALA A 1137 23.69 24.20 -23.90
C ALA A 1137 22.72 25.31 -24.32
N ALA A 1138 21.56 24.91 -24.86
CA ALA A 1138 20.51 25.83 -25.29
C ALA A 1138 19.38 25.81 -24.27
N GLY A 1139 19.05 26.98 -23.72
CA GLY A 1139 17.80 27.16 -23.00
C GLY A 1139 16.66 27.54 -23.95
N SER A 1140 15.62 28.18 -23.43
CA SER A 1140 14.43 28.51 -24.24
C SER A 1140 14.71 29.73 -25.11
N PHE A 1141 15.32 30.76 -24.51
CA PHE A 1141 15.71 32.01 -25.17
C PHE A 1141 17.10 32.51 -24.73
N PHE A 1142 18.00 31.60 -24.35
CA PHE A 1142 19.40 31.93 -24.04
C PHE A 1142 20.31 30.73 -24.34
N SER A 1143 21.62 30.97 -24.40
CA SER A 1143 22.63 29.97 -24.75
C SER A 1143 23.84 30.05 -23.82
N LEU A 1144 24.43 28.90 -23.51
CA LEU A 1144 25.67 28.75 -22.75
C LEU A 1144 26.78 28.18 -23.61
N PHE A 1145 28.00 28.67 -23.37
CA PHE A 1145 29.22 28.31 -24.08
C PHE A 1145 30.31 28.00 -23.05
N LEU A 1146 30.75 26.75 -22.99
CA LEU A 1146 31.93 26.35 -22.22
C LEU A 1146 33.15 26.47 -23.13
N LEU A 1147 34.20 27.15 -22.68
CA LEU A 1147 35.48 27.24 -23.38
C LEU A 1147 36.43 26.13 -22.90
N ALA A 1148 37.41 25.77 -23.73
CA ALA A 1148 38.35 24.70 -23.45
C ALA A 1148 39.27 24.94 -22.22
N ASP A 1149 39.38 26.19 -21.76
CA ASP A 1149 40.09 26.57 -20.53
C ASP A 1149 39.24 26.41 -19.23
N GLY A 1150 37.99 25.97 -19.37
CA GLY A 1150 37.05 25.82 -18.25
C GLY A 1150 36.34 27.12 -17.83
N THR A 1151 36.39 28.16 -18.66
CA THR A 1151 35.62 29.40 -18.53
C THR A 1151 34.24 29.26 -19.16
N VAL A 1152 33.20 29.84 -18.56
CA VAL A 1152 31.83 29.83 -19.11
C VAL A 1152 31.44 31.23 -19.59
N ARG A 1153 30.82 31.30 -20.77
CA ARG A 1153 30.17 32.49 -21.32
C ARG A 1153 28.71 32.22 -21.64
N ALA A 1154 27.91 33.28 -21.75
CA ALA A 1154 26.47 33.18 -22.01
C ALA A 1154 25.94 34.36 -22.84
N SER A 1155 24.86 34.14 -23.59
CA SER A 1155 24.12 35.18 -24.31
C SER A 1155 22.62 34.90 -24.39
N GLY A 1156 21.83 35.91 -24.73
CA GLY A 1156 20.38 35.86 -24.84
C GLY A 1156 19.65 36.48 -23.65
N TYR A 1157 18.48 35.91 -23.33
CA TYR A 1157 17.61 36.37 -22.26
C TYR A 1157 18.28 36.21 -20.89
N GLY A 1158 18.41 37.31 -20.15
CA GLY A 1158 19.19 37.36 -18.91
C GLY A 1158 18.42 37.71 -17.64
N PHE A 1159 17.08 37.76 -17.67
CA PHE A 1159 16.25 38.40 -16.63
C PHE A 1159 16.27 37.77 -15.23
N SER A 1160 16.82 36.56 -15.06
CA SER A 1160 17.09 35.91 -13.76
C SER A 1160 18.58 35.93 -13.39
N GLY A 1161 19.42 36.56 -14.21
CA GLY A 1161 20.87 36.41 -14.21
C GLY A 1161 21.37 35.05 -14.72
N GLN A 1162 20.62 34.33 -15.56
CA GLN A 1162 21.08 33.07 -16.16
C GLN A 1162 22.32 33.22 -17.06
N LEU A 1163 22.71 34.45 -17.38
CA LEU A 1163 23.98 34.74 -18.04
C LEU A 1163 25.18 34.79 -17.07
N GLY A 1164 24.93 34.79 -15.76
CA GLY A 1164 25.95 34.67 -14.72
C GLY A 1164 26.87 35.87 -14.56
N ASP A 1165 26.59 36.99 -15.24
CA ASP A 1165 27.47 38.15 -15.33
C ASP A 1165 27.36 39.11 -14.13
N GLY A 1166 26.66 38.72 -13.07
CA GLY A 1166 26.32 39.54 -11.92
C GLY A 1166 25.07 40.40 -12.10
N THR A 1167 24.41 40.36 -13.26
CA THR A 1167 23.27 41.23 -13.61
C THR A 1167 22.06 40.46 -14.13
N THR A 1168 20.93 41.16 -14.30
CA THR A 1168 19.70 40.64 -14.92
C THR A 1168 19.52 41.07 -16.38
N THR A 1169 20.54 41.65 -17.01
CA THR A 1169 20.40 42.22 -18.37
C THR A 1169 20.55 41.14 -19.45
N SER A 1170 19.62 41.09 -20.41
CA SER A 1170 19.81 40.28 -21.63
C SER A 1170 21.00 40.79 -22.45
N ARG A 1171 21.76 39.87 -23.08
CA ARG A 1171 22.98 40.22 -23.82
C ARG A 1171 22.94 39.61 -25.22
N SER A 1172 22.91 40.46 -26.25
CA SER A 1172 23.05 39.99 -27.63
C SER A 1172 24.48 39.59 -27.99
N THR A 1173 25.48 39.87 -27.16
CA THR A 1173 26.87 39.38 -27.29
C THR A 1173 27.29 38.52 -26.09
N PRO A 1174 28.30 37.63 -26.19
CA PRO A 1174 28.56 36.64 -25.15
C PRO A 1174 29.39 37.21 -23.97
N VAL A 1175 28.75 37.29 -22.80
CA VAL A 1175 29.35 37.81 -21.56
C VAL A 1175 29.99 36.70 -20.72
N LEU A 1176 30.89 37.08 -19.81
CA LEU A 1176 31.58 36.18 -18.88
C LEU A 1176 30.69 35.87 -17.66
N VAL A 1177 30.57 34.59 -17.31
CA VAL A 1177 30.01 34.15 -16.02
C VAL A 1177 31.02 34.45 -14.91
N GLN A 1178 30.65 35.28 -13.93
CA GLN A 1178 31.57 35.73 -12.88
C GLN A 1178 31.84 34.64 -11.82
N GLY A 1179 33.02 34.66 -11.21
CA GLY A 1179 33.36 33.78 -10.08
C GLY A 1179 33.55 32.28 -10.41
N LEU A 1180 33.31 31.84 -11.65
CA LEU A 1180 33.55 30.46 -12.08
C LEU A 1180 34.85 30.29 -12.89
N SER A 1181 35.52 29.19 -12.61
CA SER A 1181 36.72 28.68 -13.29
C SER A 1181 36.87 27.18 -13.01
N GLY A 1182 37.52 26.45 -13.92
CA GLY A 1182 37.73 25.00 -13.80
C GLY A 1182 36.48 24.16 -14.06
N VAL A 1183 35.56 24.67 -14.89
CA VAL A 1183 34.32 23.97 -15.28
C VAL A 1183 34.63 22.90 -16.33
N THR A 1184 34.07 21.70 -16.15
CA THR A 1184 34.27 20.53 -17.03
C THR A 1184 33.00 20.13 -17.79
N ALA A 1185 31.81 20.52 -17.30
CA ALA A 1185 30.55 20.36 -18.01
C ALA A 1185 29.60 21.51 -17.67
N ILE A 1186 28.72 21.86 -18.62
CA ILE A 1186 27.63 22.81 -18.43
C ILE A 1186 26.30 22.18 -18.83
N ALA A 1187 25.20 22.66 -18.25
CA ALA A 1187 23.85 22.34 -18.71
C ALA A 1187 22.93 23.54 -18.53
N ALA A 1188 21.97 23.68 -19.44
CA ALA A 1188 20.91 24.67 -19.39
C ALA A 1188 19.58 23.94 -19.19
N GLY A 1189 18.98 24.11 -18.02
CA GLY A 1189 17.52 24.19 -17.98
C GLY A 1189 17.14 25.55 -18.58
N ASP A 1190 15.96 25.65 -19.18
CA ASP A 1190 15.69 26.63 -20.22
C ASP A 1190 15.52 28.12 -19.80
N SER A 1191 15.89 28.51 -18.57
CA SER A 1191 16.26 29.89 -18.17
C SER A 1191 17.22 29.93 -16.97
N PHE A 1192 18.13 28.96 -16.85
CA PHE A 1192 19.10 28.88 -15.77
C PHE A 1192 20.33 28.06 -16.15
N SER A 1193 21.36 28.05 -15.32
CA SER A 1193 22.65 27.51 -15.75
C SER A 1193 23.38 26.74 -14.67
N LEU A 1194 23.90 25.59 -15.09
CA LEU A 1194 24.70 24.68 -14.28
C LEU A 1194 26.13 24.62 -14.80
N ALA A 1195 27.07 24.47 -13.87
CA ALA A 1195 28.44 24.03 -14.12
C ALA A 1195 28.80 22.88 -13.17
N LEU A 1196 29.51 21.88 -13.68
CA LEU A 1196 30.26 20.92 -12.87
C LEU A 1196 31.73 21.29 -12.94
N LYS A 1197 32.42 21.39 -11.80
CA LYS A 1197 33.86 21.62 -11.73
C LYS A 1197 34.65 20.30 -11.71
N GLY A 1198 35.91 20.38 -12.12
CA GLY A 1198 36.86 19.26 -12.07
C GLY A 1198 37.19 18.74 -10.67
N ASP A 1199 36.87 19.49 -9.61
CA ASP A 1199 36.96 19.07 -8.20
C ASP A 1199 35.76 18.24 -7.72
N GLY A 1200 34.79 17.95 -8.60
CA GLY A 1200 33.57 17.22 -8.27
C GLY A 1200 32.49 18.07 -7.60
N THR A 1201 32.63 19.40 -7.55
CA THR A 1201 31.62 20.31 -7.02
C THR A 1201 30.68 20.82 -8.10
N ALA A 1202 29.38 20.77 -7.83
CA ALA A 1202 28.36 21.37 -8.69
C ALA A 1202 28.13 22.84 -8.30
N TRP A 1203 28.00 23.69 -9.32
CA TRP A 1203 27.76 25.13 -9.22
C TRP A 1203 26.62 25.53 -10.14
N ALA A 1204 25.92 26.59 -9.82
CA ALA A 1204 24.82 27.06 -10.63
C ALA A 1204 24.52 28.55 -10.44
N TRP A 1205 23.90 29.16 -11.45
CA TRP A 1205 23.50 30.57 -11.47
C TRP A 1205 22.24 30.79 -12.30
N GLY A 1206 21.78 32.04 -12.25
CA GLY A 1206 20.49 32.46 -12.76
C GLY A 1206 19.42 32.36 -11.69
N GLN A 1207 18.22 32.06 -12.17
CA GLN A 1207 17.02 31.85 -11.39
C GLN A 1207 17.42 30.92 -10.21
N ASN A 1208 17.09 31.21 -8.94
CA ASN A 1208 17.18 30.35 -7.74
C ASN A 1208 15.88 30.25 -6.94
N THR A 1209 14.89 31.01 -7.37
CA THR A 1209 13.47 30.97 -7.05
C THR A 1209 12.94 29.83 -6.19
N SER A 1210 13.21 28.59 -6.57
CA SER A 1210 12.70 27.41 -5.88
C SER A 1210 13.81 26.53 -5.33
N GLY A 1211 15.08 26.90 -5.51
CA GLY A 1211 16.32 26.46 -4.82
C GLY A 1211 17.42 25.80 -5.68
N GLN A 1212 17.44 26.00 -7.01
CA GLN A 1212 18.20 25.24 -8.05
C GLN A 1212 19.63 25.00 -7.71
N LEU A 1213 20.19 26.06 -7.19
CA LEU A 1213 21.61 26.19 -7.05
C LEU A 1213 22.08 25.46 -5.77
N GLY A 1214 21.18 24.67 -5.16
CA GLY A 1214 21.39 23.75 -4.03
C GLY A 1214 22.01 24.41 -2.82
N ASP A 1215 21.92 25.74 -2.73
CA ASP A 1215 22.59 26.57 -1.74
C ASP A 1215 21.77 26.72 -0.44
N GLY A 1216 20.69 25.94 -0.32
CA GLY A 1216 19.76 25.98 0.80
C GLY A 1216 18.78 27.16 0.76
N THR A 1217 18.79 28.00 -0.28
CA THR A 1217 17.95 29.21 -0.36
C THR A 1217 16.83 29.11 -1.42
N SER A 1218 16.36 30.28 -1.84
CA SER A 1218 15.41 30.51 -2.94
C SER A 1218 15.76 31.81 -3.69
N ALA A 1219 17.04 32.24 -3.62
CA ALA A 1219 17.52 33.57 -4.04
C ALA A 1219 18.49 33.49 -5.22
N ASP A 1220 18.04 33.96 -6.40
CA ASP A 1220 18.70 34.00 -7.71
C ASP A 1220 20.14 34.42 -7.52
N ARG A 1221 21.03 33.68 -8.16
CA ARG A 1221 22.46 33.96 -8.06
C ARG A 1221 22.87 34.49 -9.41
N TYR A 1222 22.79 35.81 -9.52
CA TYR A 1222 23.19 36.55 -10.73
C TYR A 1222 24.69 36.34 -11.05
N ALA A 1223 25.48 35.90 -10.06
CA ALA A 1223 26.75 35.22 -10.24
C ALA A 1223 26.76 33.87 -9.47
N PRO A 1224 27.38 32.80 -9.99
CA PRO A 1224 27.46 31.44 -9.43
C PRO A 1224 27.54 31.23 -7.91
N VAL A 1225 26.78 30.25 -7.43
CA VAL A 1225 26.90 29.64 -6.09
C VAL A 1225 27.17 28.14 -6.20
N GLN A 1226 27.76 27.56 -5.16
CA GLN A 1226 28.02 26.14 -5.02
C GLN A 1226 26.83 25.40 -4.38
N LEU A 1227 26.48 24.23 -4.91
CA LEU A 1227 25.51 23.32 -4.30
C LEU A 1227 26.10 22.74 -2.99
N GLN A 1228 25.40 22.91 -1.87
CA GLN A 1228 25.88 22.56 -0.53
C GLN A 1228 25.43 21.16 -0.07
N GLY A 1229 26.20 20.53 0.82
CA GLY A 1229 25.85 19.24 1.42
C GLY A 1229 25.96 18.01 0.50
N LEU A 1230 26.69 18.12 -0.61
CA LEU A 1230 26.91 17.03 -1.57
C LEU A 1230 28.32 16.42 -1.44
N GLY A 1231 28.42 15.12 -1.71
CA GLY A 1231 29.70 14.48 -2.04
C GLY A 1231 30.02 14.61 -3.53
N SER A 1232 31.12 14.02 -3.98
CA SER A 1232 31.63 14.16 -5.36
C SER A 1232 30.57 13.88 -6.43
N VAL A 1233 30.36 14.86 -7.30
CA VAL A 1233 29.39 14.86 -8.41
C VAL A 1233 30.07 14.43 -9.70
N THR A 1234 29.40 13.57 -10.47
CA THR A 1234 29.90 13.04 -11.75
C THR A 1234 28.98 13.36 -12.94
N GLY A 1235 27.89 14.08 -12.73
CA GLY A 1235 27.01 14.52 -13.82
C GLY A 1235 25.94 15.51 -13.37
N ILE A 1236 25.54 16.38 -14.29
CA ILE A 1236 24.50 17.38 -14.09
C ILE A 1236 23.55 17.38 -15.28
N SER A 1237 22.26 17.60 -15.05
CA SER A 1237 21.30 17.84 -16.13
C SER A 1237 20.30 18.89 -15.66
N GLY A 1238 20.46 20.08 -16.21
CA GLY A 1238 19.40 21.07 -16.26
C GLY A 1238 18.41 20.59 -17.31
N GLY A 1239 17.18 20.35 -16.90
CA GLY A 1239 16.06 20.39 -17.83
C GLY A 1239 15.07 21.38 -17.28
N SER A 1240 14.22 21.92 -18.15
CA SER A 1240 12.87 22.42 -17.84
C SER A 1240 12.70 23.36 -16.65
N LEU A 1241 12.89 22.89 -15.45
CA LEU A 1241 12.62 23.62 -14.22
C LEU A 1241 13.54 23.07 -13.11
N HIS A 1242 14.41 22.07 -13.36
CA HIS A 1242 15.22 21.36 -12.35
C HIS A 1242 16.74 21.33 -12.53
N THR A 1243 17.40 20.91 -11.45
CA THR A 1243 18.75 20.36 -11.42
C THR A 1243 18.75 18.86 -11.04
N LEU A 1244 19.08 17.98 -11.99
CA LEU A 1244 19.56 16.61 -11.72
C LEU A 1244 21.06 16.65 -11.38
N VAL A 1245 21.51 15.86 -10.38
CA VAL A 1245 22.91 15.75 -9.94
C VAL A 1245 23.30 14.28 -9.71
N LEU A 1246 24.01 13.66 -10.66
CA LEU A 1246 24.50 12.30 -10.49
C LEU A 1246 25.70 12.28 -9.53
N GLY A 1247 25.56 11.59 -8.40
CA GLY A 1247 26.65 11.37 -7.44
C GLY A 1247 27.48 10.13 -7.77
N GLN A 1248 28.75 10.13 -7.37
CA GLN A 1248 29.64 8.98 -7.52
C GLN A 1248 29.06 7.73 -6.83
N GLY A 1249 28.91 6.63 -7.57
CA GLY A 1249 28.21 5.42 -7.14
C GLY A 1249 26.80 5.24 -7.74
N GLY A 1250 26.36 6.12 -8.64
CA GLY A 1250 25.09 5.98 -9.38
C GLY A 1250 23.86 6.49 -8.63
N LEU A 1251 24.05 7.10 -7.45
CA LEU A 1251 22.96 7.71 -6.70
C LEU A 1251 22.55 9.02 -7.38
N VAL A 1252 21.38 9.02 -8.01
CA VAL A 1252 20.77 10.21 -8.62
C VAL A 1252 20.28 11.11 -7.49
N ARG A 1253 21.04 12.17 -7.19
CA ARG A 1253 20.71 13.22 -6.19
C ARG A 1253 20.28 14.49 -6.88
N THR A 1254 19.40 15.25 -6.26
CA THR A 1254 18.41 15.89 -7.13
C THR A 1254 17.66 17.00 -6.43
N VAL A 1255 17.47 18.12 -7.15
CA VAL A 1255 17.09 19.41 -6.57
C VAL A 1255 16.17 20.15 -7.56
N GLY A 1256 14.91 20.42 -7.16
CA GLY A 1256 13.84 21.15 -7.91
C GLY A 1256 12.50 21.40 -7.14
N ALA A 1257 11.30 21.69 -7.75
CA ALA A 1257 9.79 21.89 -7.47
C ALA A 1257 8.73 20.87 -6.88
N ASN A 1258 8.72 19.65 -7.34
CA ASN A 1258 7.62 18.72 -7.35
C ASN A 1258 6.42 19.10 -8.18
N THR A 1259 6.61 19.11 -9.49
CA THR A 1259 5.59 19.48 -10.47
C THR A 1259 5.12 18.41 -11.45
N SER A 1260 5.95 17.49 -11.96
CA SER A 1260 5.41 16.44 -12.87
C SER A 1260 6.10 15.06 -12.82
N GLY A 1261 6.73 14.62 -11.72
CA GLY A 1261 7.05 13.21 -11.34
C GLY A 1261 8.43 12.72 -10.83
N GLN A 1262 9.42 13.57 -10.53
CA GLN A 1262 10.68 13.27 -11.21
C GLN A 1262 12.00 12.81 -10.55
N LEU A 1263 12.19 12.61 -9.23
CA LEU A 1263 13.52 12.13 -8.72
C LEU A 1263 13.66 10.60 -8.73
N GLY A 1264 13.66 9.86 -7.61
CA GLY A 1264 13.43 8.42 -7.74
C GLY A 1264 13.02 7.58 -6.54
N ASP A 1265 13.07 8.10 -5.33
CA ASP A 1265 13.55 7.32 -4.18
C ASP A 1265 12.74 7.51 -2.86
N GLY A 1266 11.64 8.26 -2.88
CA GLY A 1266 10.54 8.29 -1.88
C GLY A 1266 10.87 8.39 -0.38
N ARG A 1267 11.56 9.45 0.07
CA ARG A 1267 12.08 9.65 1.45
C ARG A 1267 11.99 11.12 1.95
N PRO A 1268 11.48 11.47 3.16
CA PRO A 1268 11.35 12.86 3.71
C PRO A 1268 12.60 13.76 3.62
N LEU A 1269 12.37 15.08 3.62
CA LEU A 1269 13.37 16.12 3.26
C LEU A 1269 14.53 16.16 4.28
N VAL A 1270 15.60 15.40 4.03
CA VAL A 1270 16.84 15.52 4.81
C VAL A 1270 17.61 16.75 4.34
N ARG A 1271 17.35 17.90 4.97
CA ARG A 1271 18.39 18.94 5.08
C ARG A 1271 19.50 18.38 5.95
N LEU A 1272 20.68 18.21 5.38
CA LEU A 1272 21.91 18.17 6.17
C LEU A 1272 22.13 19.56 6.76
N THR A 1273 21.93 19.68 8.07
CA THR A 1273 22.49 20.77 8.89
C THR A 1273 23.27 20.13 10.04
N PRO A 1274 24.43 20.69 10.44
CA PRO A 1274 25.44 19.91 11.15
C PRO A 1274 25.07 19.60 12.60
N LEU A 1275 25.68 18.56 13.16
CA LEU A 1275 25.91 18.50 14.60
C LEU A 1275 26.73 19.72 15.01
N LEU A 1276 26.41 20.31 16.15
CA LEU A 1276 27.43 20.95 16.96
C LEU A 1276 27.19 20.65 18.45
N VAL A 1277 28.17 19.95 19.00
CA VAL A 1277 28.26 19.51 20.40
C VAL A 1277 28.30 20.72 21.32
N ALA A 1278 27.59 20.63 22.45
CA ALA A 1278 27.86 21.44 23.63
C ALA A 1278 28.41 20.52 24.74
N VAL A 1279 29.60 20.88 25.22
CA VAL A 1279 30.41 20.30 26.31
C VAL A 1279 31.04 21.53 27.00
N PRO A 1280 31.20 21.57 28.33
CA PRO A 1280 31.14 20.46 29.29
C PRO A 1280 29.82 20.30 30.05
#